data_AF-A0ABD6CRR5-F1
#
_entry.id   AF-A0ABD6CRR5-F1
#
_cell.length_a   1.000
_cell.length_b   1.000
_cell.length_c   1.000
_cell.angle_alpha   90.00
_cell.angle_beta   90.00
_cell.angle_gamma   90.00
#
_symmetry.space_group_name_H-M   'P 1'
#
loop_
_entity.id
_entity.type
_entity.pdbx_description
1 polymer ?
#
loop_
_entity_poly.entity_id
_entity_poly.type
_entity_poly.pdbx_seq_one_letter_code
_entity_poly.pdbx_strand_id
1 'polypeptide(L)'
;MAEYLRVTPTSERLDPESISRVLDSLHKLTTPGSSGLGAKLNPLHSETPPRFEFLAMSDGPDDPVEFFYGADAHLDTLEKRLRSIYPATFDIERVDVDVAARLIQPVELTPQDFVDQYEVGRLQYEFGPAEKYDIVDEESADSEAAEADPVVDGGTAATSVPEHHVTVGDSALELAPPDALPDDEEERRAIEKPTMTPAGTILARPAQDAVSPLGVRWCGSASRKQDWMTSLTPFTAEVTNGDLSSVDEPGAALASLIDHLMEATAPTAFQVVFQRRASWQSDAEVRKEDLVDGRDTFFQEVVGSLLEVEEQRSDQDDRQLSEAVEKRIEYIDAKNAKRSFTVNIRAVGVPTDDTRDDLDARMDSLLPVFDPLDGPFYEVEGQRLRDSGFREKTKEKKARAALQRLLNRELTTGRGKTRPELVLCGTELANFVLVPSSEQLTVEGTRGTRAEQQSRNPLPWPNPDLIQQFQDGMAIGYALDENGEPRPDPIRIPPDLLPTHYGRFASTGGGKSKAIINDALSLRESTGGPVVLVDPKGDGMCENYLRCHYERFGGLDDVYHFRVPETIPAFSFFDIRPALEAGRNREDAIQDKVDHFHDILRMIMGREQYGQAFVANEILSYLIKALFDEEYGSDVFGLDDLFAAALRMQRDQTIPPVSADNQNIEESLTRHFAKDNHQFQVSMDAVGNRLDKLKEDAHLRRIFSHVPEQNDAGEYVDNRFDFREFLDEDATIIFDLGDLRPEAQRAITLLLLSNLWDAVQVRRRDGQTDYEKLTNLIIEEAAPVASTKLVSEQLLPQGRSFGLSMGLVMQFPEQVRNRNERAYDEVLNNIKTKLIGNISIERDLAESLAHEDLSPTELRNRINTLPSGEWIAQLPSPSFGETGPPPFSLKPLPIAPGHPESDQPLTEPQEDHFESVSRPRMVERTQAQYGLTEPTESDTDPEETGWGSTGAETTGAAADGDAATDPTQSAFISESTTKDASTSTTQPGTDSDPDADESEMSPLFGQATKADEESAGDQTAEPENGATPVQESSVPVPDDELRQRGLSRDDVRFLNRVLDVMNREDDEYTLLDRMSQLRDEYDDLHVERLTEQDLLEADSAAGRKYYTVLPDGRDLLGKELKAGPGAGDLGEKTPHKVGVRLLELWLQQRDDVVLVEPYYETDDGTVLDVAGFDADGDLVWAGEAELASNNRHAPVEDYDKLRAVNADAIWAFNNRETALDVLDSLADAERIDERVSGRAARSFATIRDAVDDFDAAGLTTVRGFKNLDQELNQ
;
A
#
# COMPACT_ATOMS: atom_id res chain seq x y z
N MET A 1 -38.96 -0.04 19.31
CA MET A 1 -37.65 0.15 19.96
C MET A 1 -37.40 -0.89 21.04
N ALA A 2 -36.20 -1.49 21.05
CA ALA A 2 -35.71 -2.37 22.09
C ALA A 2 -34.28 -1.96 22.50
N GLU A 3 -33.92 -2.21 23.77
CA GLU A 3 -32.58 -1.91 24.30
C GLU A 3 -31.56 -2.95 23.78
N TYR A 4 -30.44 -2.47 23.26
CA TYR A 4 -29.31 -3.26 22.76
C TYR A 4 -27.99 -2.75 23.36
N LEU A 5 -26.98 -3.62 23.36
CA LEU A 5 -25.59 -3.25 23.58
C LEU A 5 -24.92 -3.08 22.22
N ARG A 6 -24.55 -1.86 21.84
CA ARG A 6 -23.77 -1.60 20.63
C ARG A 6 -22.28 -1.81 20.94
N VAL A 7 -21.60 -2.55 20.07
CA VAL A 7 -20.15 -2.82 20.19
C VAL A 7 -19.44 -2.21 18.99
N THR A 8 -18.43 -1.38 19.25
CA THR A 8 -17.61 -0.75 18.22
C THR A 8 -16.21 -1.38 18.20
N PRO A 9 -15.77 -1.98 17.08
CA PRO A 9 -14.48 -2.65 17.00
C PRO A 9 -13.28 -1.68 17.05
N THR A 10 -12.14 -2.17 17.52
CA THR A 10 -10.83 -1.50 17.48
C THR A 10 -9.76 -2.42 16.87
N SER A 11 -8.52 -1.95 16.74
CA SER A 11 -7.40 -2.74 16.21
C SER A 11 -6.86 -3.79 17.17
N GLU A 12 -7.30 -3.81 18.44
CA GLU A 12 -6.80 -4.78 19.42
C GLU A 12 -7.42 -6.17 19.19
N ARG A 13 -6.58 -7.20 19.13
CA ARG A 13 -7.03 -8.59 18.93
C ARG A 13 -7.72 -9.14 20.17
N LEU A 14 -8.72 -10.01 19.96
CA LEU A 14 -9.42 -10.71 21.05
C LEU A 14 -8.52 -11.79 21.67
N ASP A 15 -8.56 -11.95 23.01
CA ASP A 15 -7.89 -13.06 23.71
C ASP A 15 -8.67 -14.37 23.52
N PRO A 16 -8.21 -15.30 22.67
CA PRO A 16 -9.02 -16.42 22.24
C PRO A 16 -9.24 -17.48 23.33
N GLU A 17 -8.33 -17.59 24.31
CA GLU A 17 -8.42 -18.60 25.38
C GLU A 17 -9.55 -18.30 26.38
N SER A 18 -9.91 -17.02 26.55
CA SER A 18 -10.93 -16.57 27.51
C SER A 18 -12.36 -16.72 26.98
N ILE A 19 -12.54 -16.59 25.66
CA ILE A 19 -13.81 -16.48 24.94
C ILE A 19 -14.74 -17.69 25.16
N SER A 20 -14.19 -18.90 24.94
CA SER A 20 -14.91 -20.17 25.07
C SER A 20 -15.61 -20.29 26.43
N ARG A 21 -14.87 -20.02 27.51
CA ARG A 21 -15.37 -20.12 28.89
C ARG A 21 -16.45 -19.10 29.20
N VAL A 22 -16.35 -17.90 28.61
CA VAL A 22 -17.31 -16.81 28.85
C VAL A 22 -18.63 -17.10 28.13
N LEU A 23 -18.60 -17.55 26.87
CA LEU A 23 -19.80 -17.94 26.13
C LEU A 23 -20.48 -19.16 26.77
N ASP A 24 -19.72 -20.17 27.18
CA ASP A 24 -20.24 -21.31 27.94
C ASP A 24 -20.93 -20.90 29.26
N SER A 25 -20.51 -19.77 29.85
CA SER A 25 -21.11 -19.26 31.08
C SER A 25 -22.54 -18.73 30.86
N LEU A 26 -22.90 -18.32 29.63
CA LEU A 26 -24.26 -17.88 29.28
C LEU A 26 -25.26 -19.04 29.46
N HIS A 27 -24.82 -20.29 29.33
CA HIS A 27 -25.63 -21.49 29.59
C HIS A 27 -26.13 -21.57 31.05
N LYS A 28 -25.46 -20.88 31.98
CA LYS A 28 -25.82 -20.85 33.41
C LYS A 28 -26.86 -19.78 33.76
N LEU A 29 -27.20 -18.88 32.84
CA LEU A 29 -28.18 -17.83 33.07
C LEU A 29 -29.59 -18.43 33.02
N THR A 30 -30.24 -18.46 34.18
CA THR A 30 -31.62 -18.91 34.34
C THR A 30 -32.41 -17.86 35.10
N THR A 31 -33.64 -17.61 34.67
CA THR A 31 -34.53 -16.65 35.32
C THR A 31 -34.79 -17.08 36.77
N PRO A 32 -34.66 -16.20 37.78
CA PRO A 32 -34.90 -16.60 39.16
C PRO A 32 -36.40 -16.87 39.38
N GLY A 33 -36.78 -18.14 39.54
CA GLY A 33 -38.11 -18.57 39.96
C GLY A 33 -38.05 -19.27 41.31
N SER A 34 -38.77 -18.73 42.29
CA SER A 34 -38.84 -19.15 43.70
C SER A 34 -38.80 -20.67 43.95
N SER A 35 -37.89 -21.10 44.83
CA SER A 35 -37.72 -22.45 45.36
C SER A 35 -38.90 -22.95 46.22
N GLY A 36 -40.09 -23.09 45.65
CA GLY A 36 -41.30 -23.57 46.33
C GLY A 36 -41.89 -24.82 45.68
N LEU A 37 -42.00 -25.91 46.45
CA LEU A 37 -42.54 -27.21 46.04
C LEU A 37 -43.98 -27.18 45.46
N GLY A 38 -44.72 -26.08 45.62
CA GLY A 38 -46.10 -25.93 45.14
C GLY A 38 -46.25 -25.48 43.67
N ALA A 39 -45.21 -24.93 43.04
CA ALA A 39 -45.31 -24.38 41.68
C ALA A 39 -45.23 -25.44 40.56
N LYS A 40 -44.76 -26.66 40.86
CA LYS A 40 -44.59 -27.77 39.90
C LYS A 40 -45.90 -28.38 39.37
N LEU A 41 -47.07 -27.89 39.80
CA LEU A 41 -48.38 -28.41 39.42
C LEU A 41 -49.22 -27.42 38.58
N ASN A 42 -48.66 -26.29 38.16
CA ASN A 42 -49.36 -25.30 37.35
C ASN A 42 -49.06 -25.50 35.85
N PRO A 43 -50.04 -25.85 35.00
CA PRO A 43 -49.83 -26.14 33.57
C PRO A 43 -49.56 -24.90 32.70
N LEU A 44 -49.33 -23.74 33.32
CA LEU A 44 -49.05 -22.44 32.67
C LEU A 44 -47.69 -21.82 33.09
N HIS A 45 -46.82 -22.57 33.78
CA HIS A 45 -45.44 -22.12 34.05
C HIS A 45 -44.50 -22.54 32.91
N SER A 46 -43.98 -21.57 32.15
CA SER A 46 -42.88 -21.78 31.22
C SER A 46 -41.53 -21.43 31.87
N GLU A 47 -40.72 -22.44 32.15
CA GLU A 47 -39.27 -22.30 32.43
C GLU A 47 -38.53 -22.01 31.11
N THR A 48 -38.86 -20.92 30.42
CA THR A 48 -38.24 -20.58 29.14
C THR A 48 -36.84 -19.98 29.37
N PRO A 49 -35.76 -20.59 28.86
CA PRO A 49 -34.41 -20.01 28.97
C PRO A 49 -34.34 -18.63 28.28
N PRO A 50 -33.45 -17.73 28.73
CA PRO A 50 -33.25 -16.44 28.06
C PRO A 50 -32.81 -16.66 26.61
N ARG A 51 -33.38 -15.87 25.70
CA ARG A 51 -32.95 -15.79 24.29
C ARG A 51 -31.97 -14.63 24.14
N PHE A 52 -30.91 -14.89 23.39
CA PHE A 52 -29.88 -13.92 23.03
C PHE A 52 -29.91 -13.67 21.53
N GLU A 53 -29.49 -12.49 21.15
CA GLU A 53 -29.42 -12.02 19.77
C GLU A 53 -28.08 -11.33 19.54
N PHE A 54 -27.44 -11.66 18.43
CA PHE A 54 -26.41 -10.84 17.81
C PHE A 54 -26.95 -10.35 16.46
N LEU A 55 -26.76 -9.07 16.18
CA LEU A 55 -27.33 -8.38 15.03
C LEU A 55 -26.26 -7.46 14.43
N ALA A 56 -25.96 -7.63 13.14
CA ALA A 56 -25.14 -6.69 12.36
C ALA A 56 -26.03 -6.04 11.30
N MET A 57 -26.05 -4.71 11.22
CA MET A 57 -26.94 -3.96 10.33
C MET A 57 -26.18 -2.96 9.48
N SER A 58 -26.51 -2.90 8.19
CA SER A 58 -26.23 -1.77 7.30
C SER A 58 -27.55 -1.13 6.89
N ASP A 59 -27.60 0.21 6.86
CA ASP A 59 -28.78 0.98 6.45
C ASP A 59 -28.80 1.29 4.94
N GLY A 60 -27.81 0.83 4.18
CA GLY A 60 -27.72 1.04 2.74
C GLY A 60 -26.31 1.38 2.27
N PRO A 61 -26.16 1.89 1.03
CA PRO A 61 -24.86 2.27 0.48
C PRO A 61 -24.22 3.39 1.30
N ASP A 62 -22.91 3.29 1.51
CA ASP A 62 -22.06 4.25 2.25
C ASP A 62 -22.32 4.36 3.76
N ASP A 63 -23.27 3.59 4.32
CA ASP A 63 -23.53 3.55 5.77
C ASP A 63 -22.71 2.47 6.48
N PRO A 64 -22.15 2.77 7.67
CA PRO A 64 -21.33 1.82 8.39
C PRO A 64 -22.15 0.65 8.96
N VAL A 65 -21.53 -0.54 9.00
CA VAL A 65 -22.11 -1.71 9.66
C VAL A 65 -22.01 -1.54 11.17
N GLU A 66 -23.16 -1.61 11.85
CA GLU A 66 -23.24 -1.53 13.31
C GLU A 66 -23.56 -2.89 13.94
N PHE A 67 -22.93 -3.18 15.08
CA PHE A 67 -23.06 -4.46 15.80
C PHE A 67 -23.82 -4.31 17.10
N PHE A 68 -24.86 -5.12 17.29
CA PHE A 68 -25.75 -5.08 18.44
C PHE A 68 -25.90 -6.44 19.11
N TYR A 69 -25.88 -6.44 20.44
CA TYR A 69 -26.19 -7.60 21.26
C TYR A 69 -27.47 -7.36 22.07
N GLY A 70 -28.43 -8.26 21.91
CA GLY A 70 -29.73 -8.23 22.57
C GLY A 70 -29.95 -9.43 23.48
N ALA A 71 -30.78 -9.26 24.51
CA ALA A 71 -31.27 -10.35 25.34
C ALA A 71 -32.68 -10.06 25.87
N ASP A 72 -33.56 -11.06 25.86
CA ASP A 72 -34.92 -10.91 26.40
C ASP A 72 -34.94 -10.78 27.95
N ALA A 73 -33.84 -11.16 28.61
CA ALA A 73 -33.61 -10.99 30.05
C ALA A 73 -32.10 -10.98 30.34
N HIS A 74 -31.70 -10.42 31.48
CA HIS A 74 -30.30 -10.41 31.96
C HIS A 74 -29.30 -9.65 31.07
N LEU A 75 -29.72 -8.57 30.39
CA LEU A 75 -28.86 -7.73 29.54
C LEU A 75 -27.62 -7.20 30.31
N ASP A 76 -27.77 -6.77 31.57
CA ASP A 76 -26.65 -6.36 32.44
C ASP A 76 -25.58 -7.45 32.61
N THR A 77 -26.01 -8.71 32.59
CA THR A 77 -25.09 -9.85 32.76
C THR A 77 -24.44 -10.20 31.44
N LEU A 78 -25.14 -10.04 30.31
CA LEU A 78 -24.53 -10.12 28.99
C LEU A 78 -23.47 -9.04 28.81
N GLU A 79 -23.76 -7.79 29.18
CA GLU A 79 -22.79 -6.68 29.13
C GLU A 79 -21.51 -7.00 29.90
N LYS A 80 -21.62 -7.50 31.14
CA LYS A 80 -20.45 -7.91 31.95
C LYS A 80 -19.65 -9.05 31.33
N ARG A 81 -20.28 -9.89 30.50
CA ARG A 81 -19.63 -11.01 29.81
C ARG A 81 -18.94 -10.52 28.54
N LEU A 82 -19.58 -9.63 27.78
CA LEU A 82 -18.98 -8.99 26.61
C LEU A 82 -17.77 -8.13 27.01
N ARG A 83 -17.85 -7.33 28.07
CA ARG A 83 -16.69 -6.57 28.61
C ARG A 83 -15.55 -7.45 29.15
N SER A 84 -15.77 -8.76 29.30
CA SER A 84 -14.73 -9.73 29.67
C SER A 84 -14.16 -10.46 28.45
N ILE A 85 -14.85 -10.41 27.31
CA ILE A 85 -14.42 -10.97 26.02
C ILE A 85 -13.64 -9.91 25.25
N TYR A 86 -14.19 -8.70 25.18
CA TYR A 86 -13.61 -7.59 24.46
C TYR A 86 -12.56 -6.85 25.29
N PRO A 87 -11.42 -6.48 24.68
CA PRO A 87 -10.47 -5.57 25.31
C PRO A 87 -11.10 -4.24 25.72
N ALA A 88 -10.47 -3.53 26.65
CA ALA A 88 -10.98 -2.25 27.15
C ALA A 88 -11.04 -1.16 26.06
N THR A 89 -10.31 -1.34 24.96
CA THR A 89 -10.34 -0.45 23.80
C THR A 89 -11.66 -0.53 23.03
N PHE A 90 -12.36 -1.67 23.03
CA PHE A 90 -13.68 -1.79 22.41
C PHE A 90 -14.70 -0.98 23.21
N ASP A 91 -15.43 -0.13 22.52
CA ASP A 91 -16.54 0.59 23.13
C ASP A 91 -17.79 -0.29 23.17
N ILE A 92 -18.45 -0.31 24.33
CA ILE A 92 -19.71 -1.04 24.55
C ILE A 92 -20.66 -0.09 25.26
N GLU A 93 -21.71 0.31 24.55
CA GLU A 93 -22.71 1.25 25.03
C GLU A 93 -24.13 0.72 24.85
N ARG A 94 -25.08 1.33 25.58
CA ARG A 94 -26.50 0.96 25.52
C ARG A 94 -27.24 1.92 24.60
N VAL A 95 -27.99 1.36 23.67
CA VAL A 95 -28.75 2.10 22.68
C VAL A 95 -30.14 1.50 22.49
N ASP A 96 -31.13 2.34 22.22
CA ASP A 96 -32.46 1.92 21.81
C ASP A 96 -32.53 1.85 20.29
N VAL A 97 -32.82 0.66 19.76
CA VAL A 97 -32.85 0.42 18.30
C VAL A 97 -34.24 -0.02 17.88
N ASP A 98 -34.76 0.57 16.81
CA ASP A 98 -35.94 0.09 16.10
C ASP A 98 -35.54 -0.64 14.81
N VAL A 99 -35.32 -1.95 14.92
CA VAL A 99 -34.88 -2.80 13.80
C VAL A 99 -35.86 -2.77 12.63
N ALA A 100 -37.16 -2.62 12.90
CA ALA A 100 -38.18 -2.56 11.86
C ALA A 100 -38.09 -1.23 11.08
N ALA A 101 -37.90 -0.11 11.78
CA ALA A 101 -37.75 1.19 11.14
C ALA A 101 -36.45 1.33 10.34
N ARG A 102 -35.35 0.71 10.80
CA ARG A 102 -34.08 0.72 10.05
C ARG A 102 -34.14 -0.11 8.77
N LEU A 103 -34.76 -1.29 8.82
CA LEU A 103 -34.90 -2.14 7.64
C LEU A 103 -35.96 -1.63 6.64
N ILE A 104 -37.11 -1.15 7.11
CA ILE A 104 -38.21 -0.72 6.24
C ILE A 104 -38.18 0.80 6.13
N GLN A 105 -37.32 1.34 5.26
CA GLN A 105 -37.18 2.78 5.09
C GLN A 105 -38.41 3.44 4.41
N PRO A 106 -38.67 4.74 4.66
CA PRO A 106 -39.67 5.50 3.92
C PRO A 106 -39.37 5.54 2.41
N VAL A 107 -40.40 5.50 1.58
CA VAL A 107 -40.29 5.60 0.11
C VAL A 107 -41.04 6.80 -0.41
N GLU A 108 -40.54 7.42 -1.47
CA GLU A 108 -41.23 8.51 -2.14
C GLU A 108 -42.35 7.98 -3.04
N LEU A 109 -43.55 8.52 -2.85
CA LEU A 109 -44.74 8.17 -3.63
C LEU A 109 -45.30 9.42 -4.30
N THR A 110 -45.84 9.25 -5.51
CA THR A 110 -46.68 10.31 -6.08
C THR A 110 -47.96 10.45 -5.24
N PRO A 111 -48.63 11.62 -5.25
CA PRO A 111 -49.90 11.77 -4.54
C PRO A 111 -50.93 10.69 -4.88
N GLN A 112 -51.01 10.28 -6.16
CA GLN A 112 -51.91 9.21 -6.57
C GLN A 112 -51.49 7.84 -6.03
N ASP A 113 -50.20 7.49 -6.12
CA ASP A 113 -49.70 6.21 -5.63
C ASP A 113 -49.84 6.09 -4.10
N PHE A 114 -49.66 7.20 -3.38
CA PHE A 114 -49.89 7.27 -1.94
C PHE A 114 -51.35 6.93 -1.59
N VAL A 115 -52.31 7.53 -2.29
CA VAL A 115 -53.75 7.24 -2.10
C VAL A 115 -54.04 5.77 -2.38
N ASP A 116 -53.58 5.28 -3.53
CA ASP A 116 -53.81 3.90 -3.96
C ASP A 116 -53.24 2.90 -2.95
N GLN A 117 -52.04 3.15 -2.40
CA GLN A 117 -51.41 2.31 -1.38
C GLN A 117 -52.07 2.44 0.00
N TYR A 118 -52.52 3.64 0.38
CA TYR A 118 -53.22 3.87 1.64
C TYR A 118 -54.57 3.14 1.68
N GLU A 119 -55.38 3.22 0.60
CA GLU A 119 -56.71 2.58 0.54
C GLU A 119 -56.65 1.05 0.66
N VAL A 120 -55.59 0.43 0.17
CA VAL A 120 -55.36 -1.01 0.29
C VAL A 120 -54.60 -1.42 1.55
N GLY A 121 -54.30 -0.48 2.45
CA GLY A 121 -53.65 -0.72 3.73
C GLY A 121 -52.18 -1.11 3.63
N ARG A 122 -51.44 -0.59 2.64
CA ARG A 122 -50.02 -0.91 2.40
C ARG A 122 -49.03 0.05 3.05
N LEU A 123 -49.50 1.07 3.76
CA LEU A 123 -48.66 2.03 4.48
C LEU A 123 -48.72 1.77 5.98
N GLN A 124 -47.62 2.02 6.69
CA GLN A 124 -47.51 1.75 8.13
C GLN A 124 -48.31 2.77 8.98
N TYR A 125 -48.45 4.01 8.51
CA TYR A 125 -49.11 5.07 9.28
C TYR A 125 -50.63 5.04 9.13
N GLU A 126 -51.35 5.05 10.25
CA GLU A 126 -52.80 5.15 10.30
C GLU A 126 -53.23 6.55 10.77
N PHE A 127 -53.82 7.35 9.89
CA PHE A 127 -54.36 8.67 10.23
C PHE A 127 -55.52 8.57 11.22
N GLY A 128 -55.42 9.32 12.31
CA GLY A 128 -56.46 9.43 13.34
C GLY A 128 -57.66 10.25 12.87
N PRO A 129 -58.80 10.20 13.59
CA PRO A 129 -60.01 10.96 13.24
C PRO A 129 -59.83 12.48 13.29
N ALA A 130 -58.79 12.99 13.95
CA ALA A 130 -58.44 14.41 13.98
C ALA A 130 -57.62 14.86 12.76
N GLU A 131 -57.13 13.92 11.95
CA GLU A 131 -56.27 14.16 10.77
C GLU A 131 -57.03 13.87 9.46
N LYS A 132 -58.35 13.66 9.56
CA LYS A 132 -59.27 13.36 8.46
C LYS A 132 -60.36 14.41 8.39
N TYR A 133 -60.55 15.01 7.22
CA TYR A 133 -61.51 16.09 6.99
C TYR A 133 -62.50 15.71 5.91
N ASP A 134 -63.80 15.83 6.14
CA ASP A 134 -64.81 15.53 5.12
C ASP A 134 -64.91 16.66 4.08
N ILE A 135 -64.97 16.29 2.80
CA ILE A 135 -65.13 17.22 1.68
C ILE A 135 -66.63 17.42 1.43
N VAL A 136 -67.12 18.66 1.51
CA VAL A 136 -68.54 18.99 1.31
C VAL A 136 -68.75 19.66 -0.04
N ASP A 137 -69.48 19.02 -0.95
CA ASP A 137 -69.87 19.61 -2.25
C ASP A 137 -70.96 20.69 -2.08
N GLU A 138 -70.70 21.92 -2.54
CA GLU A 138 -71.73 22.95 -2.68
C GLU A 138 -72.60 22.71 -3.93
N GLU A 139 -73.64 21.88 -3.81
CA GLU A 139 -74.88 22.08 -4.58
C GLU A 139 -76.07 22.24 -3.61
N SER A 140 -76.28 23.45 -3.12
CA SER A 140 -77.60 24.12 -3.07
C SER A 140 -77.56 25.39 -2.23
N ALA A 141 -77.57 26.52 -2.92
CA ALA A 141 -78.08 27.76 -2.34
C ALA A 141 -79.58 27.59 -2.05
N ASP A 142 -79.98 27.67 -0.78
CA ASP A 142 -81.13 28.48 -0.33
C ASP A 142 -81.38 28.37 1.19
N SER A 143 -81.61 29.53 1.82
CA SER A 143 -82.42 29.80 3.03
C SER A 143 -81.74 30.03 4.40
N GLU A 144 -81.76 31.32 4.76
CA GLU A 144 -82.13 31.94 6.05
C GLU A 144 -81.24 31.84 7.31
N ALA A 145 -81.03 33.04 7.86
CA ALA A 145 -80.25 33.38 9.04
C ALA A 145 -80.89 32.96 10.37
N ALA A 146 -80.05 32.54 11.33
CA ALA A 146 -80.32 32.68 12.77
C ALA A 146 -79.00 32.75 13.56
N GLU A 147 -78.89 33.76 14.43
CA GLU A 147 -77.82 33.96 15.41
C GLU A 147 -77.80 32.87 16.50
N ALA A 148 -76.61 32.36 16.86
CA ALA A 148 -76.28 31.88 18.21
C ALA A 148 -74.76 31.72 18.41
N ASP A 149 -74.31 31.98 19.64
CA ASP A 149 -72.92 32.12 20.14
C ASP A 149 -71.93 30.95 19.85
N PRO A 150 -70.60 31.21 19.89
CA PRO A 150 -69.56 30.21 19.65
C PRO A 150 -69.16 29.47 20.94
N VAL A 151 -68.90 28.15 20.86
CA VAL A 151 -67.87 27.37 21.61
C VAL A 151 -68.02 25.86 21.34
N VAL A 152 -66.97 25.30 20.69
CA VAL A 152 -66.36 23.95 20.77
C VAL A 152 -67.17 22.72 20.31
N ASP A 153 -66.85 22.16 19.13
CA ASP A 153 -66.01 20.95 18.95
C ASP A 153 -65.77 20.71 17.43
N GLY A 154 -64.59 20.20 17.10
CA GLY A 154 -63.91 20.33 15.80
C GLY A 154 -64.58 19.67 14.60
N GLY A 155 -64.59 20.41 13.49
CA GLY A 155 -65.07 19.96 12.17
C GLY A 155 -64.99 21.15 11.22
N THR A 156 -63.77 21.58 10.89
CA THR A 156 -63.54 22.71 9.98
C THR A 156 -63.85 22.27 8.56
N ALA A 157 -65.05 22.57 8.07
CA ALA A 157 -65.41 22.43 6.66
C ALA A 157 -64.63 23.47 5.84
N ALA A 158 -63.69 23.02 5.00
CA ALA A 158 -62.93 23.87 4.10
C ALA A 158 -63.47 23.76 2.67
N THR A 159 -63.78 24.89 2.04
CA THR A 159 -64.30 25.02 0.66
C THR A 159 -63.23 24.79 -0.43
N SER A 160 -62.01 24.41 -0.04
CA SER A 160 -60.90 24.04 -0.92
C SER A 160 -59.92 23.16 -0.12
N VAL A 161 -59.34 22.12 -0.74
CA VAL A 161 -58.34 21.25 -0.09
C VAL A 161 -57.21 22.11 0.48
N PRO A 162 -56.97 22.14 1.81
CA PRO A 162 -55.91 22.96 2.38
C PRO A 162 -54.53 22.53 1.87
N GLU A 163 -53.54 23.42 1.95
CA GLU A 163 -52.15 23.05 1.67
C GLU A 163 -51.74 21.87 2.57
N HIS A 164 -50.96 20.93 2.03
CA HIS A 164 -50.52 19.70 2.71
C HIS A 164 -51.59 18.63 2.99
N HIS A 165 -52.69 18.64 2.24
CA HIS A 165 -53.71 17.60 2.32
C HIS A 165 -53.82 16.80 1.02
N VAL A 166 -54.11 15.50 1.15
CA VAL A 166 -54.36 14.60 0.01
C VAL A 166 -55.77 14.04 0.10
N THR A 167 -56.50 14.09 -1.00
CA THR A 167 -57.89 13.61 -1.07
C THR A 167 -57.93 12.10 -1.28
N VAL A 168 -58.66 11.40 -0.42
CA VAL A 168 -58.94 9.95 -0.48
C VAL A 168 -60.45 9.75 -0.38
N GLY A 169 -61.10 9.42 -1.50
CA GLY A 169 -62.56 9.37 -1.58
C GLY A 169 -63.22 10.73 -1.25
N ASP A 170 -64.12 10.75 -0.28
CA ASP A 170 -64.85 11.95 0.18
C ASP A 170 -64.15 12.65 1.38
N SER A 171 -62.93 12.22 1.75
CA SER A 171 -62.18 12.77 2.88
C SER A 171 -60.77 13.23 2.46
N ALA A 172 -60.23 14.25 3.13
CA ALA A 172 -58.86 14.72 2.98
C ALA A 172 -58.00 14.31 4.18
N LEU A 173 -56.81 13.79 3.92
CA LEU A 173 -55.82 13.37 4.92
C LEU A 173 -54.76 14.46 5.12
N GLU A 174 -54.46 14.79 6.38
CA GLU A 174 -53.45 15.80 6.75
C GLU A 174 -52.04 15.23 6.81
N LEU A 175 -51.20 15.60 5.84
CA LEU A 175 -49.78 15.25 5.79
C LEU A 175 -48.94 16.23 6.61
N ALA A 176 -47.74 15.80 7.01
CA ALA A 176 -46.77 16.74 7.56
C ALA A 176 -46.27 17.70 6.44
N PRO A 177 -46.05 18.99 6.75
CA PRO A 177 -45.59 19.97 5.77
C PRO A 177 -44.13 19.73 5.37
N PRO A 178 -43.67 20.25 4.21
CA PRO A 178 -42.28 20.13 3.77
C PRO A 178 -41.25 20.67 4.77
N ASP A 179 -41.60 21.71 5.53
CA ASP A 179 -40.73 22.28 6.58
C ASP A 179 -40.52 21.34 7.78
N ALA A 180 -41.29 20.26 7.87
CA ALA A 180 -41.11 19.21 8.87
C ALA A 180 -40.15 18.09 8.41
N LEU A 181 -39.64 18.14 7.17
CA LEU A 181 -38.56 17.27 6.72
C LEU A 181 -37.24 17.77 7.33
N PRO A 182 -36.53 16.93 8.09
CA PRO A 182 -35.18 17.26 8.57
C PRO A 182 -34.23 17.52 7.41
N ASP A 183 -33.20 18.34 7.63
CA ASP A 183 -32.11 18.51 6.66
C ASP A 183 -31.15 17.30 6.66
N ASP A 184 -31.12 16.55 7.76
CA ASP A 184 -30.29 15.37 7.97
C ASP A 184 -30.98 14.09 7.44
N GLU A 185 -30.26 13.30 6.62
CA GLU A 185 -30.77 12.07 6.00
C GLU A 185 -31.10 10.97 7.02
N GLU A 186 -30.38 10.85 8.13
CA GLU A 186 -30.68 9.89 9.21
C GLU A 186 -32.00 10.24 9.90
N GLU A 187 -32.24 11.53 10.15
CA GLU A 187 -33.50 11.98 10.74
C GLU A 187 -34.67 11.82 9.75
N ARG A 188 -34.44 11.97 8.44
CA ARG A 188 -35.45 11.66 7.40
C ARG A 188 -35.85 10.19 7.41
N ARG A 189 -34.90 9.28 7.61
CA ARG A 189 -35.15 7.84 7.75
C ARG A 189 -35.96 7.48 9.00
N ALA A 190 -36.02 8.36 10.00
CA ALA A 190 -36.79 8.17 11.23
C ALA A 190 -38.24 8.69 11.16
N ILE A 191 -38.68 9.27 10.03
CA ILE A 191 -40.02 9.82 9.88
C ILE A 191 -41.09 8.73 10.01
N GLU A 192 -42.08 8.98 10.87
CA GLU A 192 -43.25 8.11 11.08
C GLU A 192 -44.50 8.60 10.34
N LYS A 193 -44.81 9.91 10.43
CA LYS A 193 -45.98 10.51 9.75
C LYS A 193 -45.64 10.79 8.28
N PRO A 194 -46.50 10.44 7.31
CA PRO A 194 -46.28 10.78 5.91
C PRO A 194 -46.10 12.28 5.69
N THR A 195 -45.04 12.65 4.97
CA THR A 195 -44.59 14.04 4.82
C THR A 195 -44.52 14.44 3.36
N MET A 196 -45.03 15.62 3.01
CA MET A 196 -44.87 16.15 1.66
C MET A 196 -43.44 16.64 1.43
N THR A 197 -42.86 16.30 0.28
CA THR A 197 -41.55 16.81 -0.15
C THR A 197 -41.69 18.17 -0.85
N PRO A 198 -40.62 18.97 -0.92
CA PRO A 198 -40.61 20.21 -1.72
C PRO A 198 -40.92 19.99 -3.21
N ALA A 199 -40.70 18.77 -3.72
CA ALA A 199 -40.99 18.38 -5.10
C ALA A 199 -42.47 17.99 -5.32
N GLY A 200 -43.29 17.95 -4.27
CA GLY A 200 -44.70 17.57 -4.34
C GLY A 200 -44.97 16.05 -4.31
N THR A 201 -43.94 15.23 -4.04
CA THR A 201 -44.08 13.80 -3.69
C THR A 201 -44.37 13.64 -2.19
N ILE A 202 -44.72 12.43 -1.77
CA ILE A 202 -45.04 12.11 -0.36
C ILE A 202 -44.11 11.01 0.09
N LEU A 203 -43.30 11.30 1.11
CA LEU A 203 -42.44 10.33 1.74
C LEU A 203 -43.27 9.56 2.79
N ALA A 204 -43.43 8.25 2.60
CA ALA A 204 -44.25 7.42 3.48
C ALA A 204 -43.63 6.03 3.67
N ARG A 205 -43.77 5.47 4.87
CA ARG A 205 -43.23 4.14 5.20
C ARG A 205 -44.17 3.01 4.79
N PRO A 206 -43.72 2.04 4.00
CA PRO A 206 -44.51 0.85 3.68
C PRO A 206 -44.82 0.01 4.92
N ALA A 207 -45.95 -0.68 4.91
CA ALA A 207 -46.29 -1.67 5.94
C ALA A 207 -45.41 -2.93 5.81
N GLN A 208 -45.19 -3.63 6.93
CA GLN A 208 -44.35 -4.84 6.99
C GLN A 208 -44.82 -5.96 6.05
N ASP A 209 -46.12 -6.03 5.75
CA ASP A 209 -46.71 -7.01 4.84
C ASP A 209 -46.85 -6.52 3.40
N ALA A 210 -46.48 -5.26 3.13
CA ALA A 210 -46.42 -4.67 1.79
C ALA A 210 -45.05 -4.85 1.14
N VAL A 211 -43.96 -4.91 1.92
CA VAL A 211 -42.60 -5.09 1.41
C VAL A 211 -42.35 -6.50 0.86
N SER A 212 -41.37 -6.62 -0.04
CA SER A 212 -40.89 -7.91 -0.56
C SER A 212 -39.42 -8.14 -0.20
N PRO A 213 -39.12 -8.62 1.02
CA PRO A 213 -37.75 -8.84 1.47
C PRO A 213 -37.03 -9.92 0.66
N LEU A 214 -35.71 -9.83 0.66
CA LEU A 214 -34.77 -10.82 0.13
C LEU A 214 -33.88 -11.31 1.28
N GLY A 215 -33.33 -12.52 1.16
CA GLY A 215 -32.51 -13.03 2.25
C GLY A 215 -32.11 -14.49 2.13
N VAL A 216 -31.18 -14.84 3.01
CA VAL A 216 -30.62 -16.18 3.18
C VAL A 216 -30.76 -16.64 4.62
N ARG A 217 -30.73 -17.94 4.81
CA ARG A 217 -30.62 -18.58 6.12
C ARG A 217 -29.61 -19.71 6.05
N TRP A 218 -28.93 -19.96 7.14
CA TRP A 218 -28.01 -21.09 7.24
C TRP A 218 -28.62 -22.17 8.13
N CYS A 219 -28.59 -23.40 7.61
CA CYS A 219 -29.21 -24.58 8.18
C CYS A 219 -28.12 -25.61 8.51
N GLY A 220 -28.28 -26.36 9.60
CA GLY A 220 -27.37 -27.47 9.88
C GLY A 220 -27.65 -28.64 8.93
N SER A 221 -26.69 -29.03 8.11
CA SER A 221 -26.76 -30.18 7.22
C SER A 221 -25.89 -31.32 7.76
N ALA A 222 -26.45 -32.52 7.86
CA ALA A 222 -25.81 -33.64 8.52
C ALA A 222 -25.80 -34.88 7.61
N SER A 223 -24.64 -35.53 7.48
CA SER A 223 -24.48 -36.76 6.69
C SER A 223 -25.48 -37.85 7.12
N ARG A 224 -25.63 -38.04 8.44
CA ARG A 224 -26.65 -38.88 9.09
C ARG A 224 -27.55 -38.04 10.00
N LYS A 225 -28.76 -38.55 10.30
CA LYS A 225 -29.79 -37.82 11.07
C LYS A 225 -29.34 -37.30 12.43
N GLN A 226 -28.34 -37.94 13.03
CA GLN A 226 -27.82 -37.56 14.33
C GLN A 226 -26.45 -36.84 14.24
N ASP A 227 -25.85 -36.70 13.04
CA ASP A 227 -24.52 -36.07 12.88
C ASP A 227 -24.48 -34.59 13.28
N TRP A 228 -25.62 -33.94 13.54
CA TRP A 228 -25.65 -32.66 14.27
C TRP A 228 -24.94 -32.69 15.64
N MET A 229 -24.69 -33.88 16.20
CA MET A 229 -23.92 -34.10 17.42
C MET A 229 -22.40 -34.00 17.23
N THR A 230 -21.88 -34.04 16.01
CA THR A 230 -20.45 -33.85 15.72
C THR A 230 -20.09 -32.37 15.68
N SER A 231 -18.83 -32.03 15.95
CA SER A 231 -18.36 -30.64 15.95
C SER A 231 -18.24 -30.05 14.54
N LEU A 232 -18.50 -28.76 14.43
CA LEU A 232 -18.05 -27.85 13.38
C LEU A 232 -16.60 -27.40 13.68
N THR A 233 -16.00 -26.64 12.77
CA THR A 233 -14.68 -26.03 12.99
C THR A 233 -14.73 -25.08 14.20
N PRO A 234 -13.89 -25.29 15.24
CA PRO A 234 -13.88 -24.42 16.42
C PRO A 234 -13.23 -23.07 16.10
N PHE A 235 -13.63 -22.02 16.84
CA PHE A 235 -13.06 -20.67 16.70
C PHE A 235 -11.56 -20.58 16.99
N THR A 236 -11.02 -21.51 17.78
CA THR A 236 -9.59 -21.57 18.16
C THR A 236 -9.10 -23.00 18.17
N ALA A 237 -7.84 -23.23 17.80
CA ALA A 237 -7.18 -24.51 17.96
C ALA A 237 -6.99 -24.83 19.46
N GLU A 238 -7.88 -25.63 20.05
CA GLU A 238 -7.48 -26.37 21.26
C GLU A 238 -6.57 -27.51 20.83
N VAL A 239 -5.41 -27.63 21.48
CA VAL A 239 -4.48 -28.75 21.32
C VAL A 239 -5.19 -30.04 21.73
N THR A 240 -5.92 -30.62 20.78
CA THR A 240 -6.52 -31.94 20.87
C THR A 240 -5.93 -32.73 19.72
N ASN A 241 -5.34 -33.87 20.04
CA ASN A 241 -4.63 -34.72 19.07
C ASN A 241 -5.60 -35.21 17.99
N GLY A 242 -5.68 -34.56 16.83
CA GLY A 242 -6.34 -35.11 15.64
C GLY A 242 -6.99 -34.08 14.69
N ASP A 243 -6.50 -34.06 13.44
CA ASP A 243 -7.16 -33.73 12.15
C ASP A 243 -8.07 -32.49 11.95
N LEU A 244 -8.37 -31.64 12.93
CA LEU A 244 -9.07 -30.36 12.68
C LEU A 244 -8.08 -29.25 12.36
N SER A 245 -8.06 -28.79 11.11
CA SER A 245 -7.57 -27.45 10.79
C SER A 245 -8.49 -26.43 11.49
N SER A 246 -7.96 -25.65 12.43
CA SER A 246 -8.64 -24.42 12.86
C SER A 246 -8.80 -23.50 11.65
N VAL A 247 -9.74 -22.57 11.70
CA VAL A 247 -9.75 -21.45 10.75
C VAL A 247 -8.37 -20.77 10.81
N ASP A 248 -7.73 -20.52 9.66
CA ASP A 248 -6.39 -19.93 9.58
C ASP A 248 -6.30 -18.61 10.38
N GLU A 249 -7.42 -17.87 10.47
CA GLU A 249 -7.60 -16.72 11.36
C GLU A 249 -8.98 -16.70 12.06
N PRO A 250 -9.04 -16.64 13.42
CA PRO A 250 -10.28 -16.53 14.17
C PRO A 250 -11.09 -15.28 13.79
N GLY A 251 -12.33 -15.47 13.29
CA GLY A 251 -13.23 -14.38 12.91
C GLY A 251 -13.30 -14.07 11.41
N ALA A 252 -12.49 -14.73 10.57
CA ALA A 252 -12.45 -14.49 9.12
C ALA A 252 -13.80 -14.66 8.41
N ALA A 253 -14.59 -15.67 8.80
CA ALA A 253 -15.92 -15.89 8.20
C ALA A 253 -16.90 -14.74 8.51
N LEU A 254 -16.83 -14.15 9.71
CA LEU A 254 -17.66 -12.99 10.05
C LEU A 254 -17.12 -11.70 9.42
N ALA A 255 -15.80 -11.56 9.26
CA ALA A 255 -15.20 -10.45 8.52
C ALA A 255 -15.68 -10.42 7.05
N SER A 256 -15.62 -11.56 6.35
CA SER A 256 -16.13 -11.69 4.98
C SER A 256 -17.63 -11.38 4.87
N LEU A 257 -18.42 -11.75 5.89
CA LEU A 257 -19.83 -11.35 5.97
C LEU A 257 -19.99 -9.83 6.06
N ILE A 258 -19.16 -9.16 6.88
CA ILE A 258 -19.23 -7.72 7.12
C ILE A 258 -18.92 -6.95 5.83
N ASP A 259 -17.93 -7.39 5.04
CA ASP A 259 -17.62 -6.80 3.74
C ASP A 259 -18.85 -6.83 2.81
N HIS A 260 -19.56 -7.97 2.76
CA HIS A 260 -20.78 -8.09 1.96
C HIS A 260 -21.97 -7.27 2.49
N LEU A 261 -22.03 -7.00 3.80
CA LEU A 261 -23.05 -6.13 4.38
C LEU A 261 -22.75 -4.64 4.12
N MET A 262 -21.47 -4.27 4.08
CA MET A 262 -21.05 -2.91 3.72
C MET A 262 -21.40 -2.55 2.29
N GLU A 263 -21.16 -3.46 1.35
CA GLU A 263 -21.47 -3.23 -0.05
C GLU A 263 -22.95 -3.52 -0.40
N ALA A 264 -23.84 -3.58 0.60
CA ALA A 264 -25.26 -3.79 0.39
C ALA A 264 -25.94 -2.49 -0.05
N THR A 265 -26.57 -2.50 -1.23
CA THR A 265 -27.27 -1.33 -1.79
C THR A 265 -28.63 -1.06 -1.15
N ALA A 266 -29.04 -1.87 -0.16
CA ALA A 266 -30.30 -1.74 0.54
C ALA A 266 -30.15 -2.13 2.02
N PRO A 267 -31.02 -1.61 2.91
CA PRO A 267 -30.99 -1.93 4.33
C PRO A 267 -31.00 -3.43 4.57
N THR A 268 -29.96 -3.93 5.23
CA THR A 268 -29.71 -5.36 5.39
C THR A 268 -29.26 -5.68 6.81
N ALA A 269 -29.88 -6.71 7.40
CA ALA A 269 -29.55 -7.20 8.73
C ALA A 269 -29.12 -8.66 8.70
N PHE A 270 -27.96 -8.95 9.25
CA PHE A 270 -27.54 -10.29 9.66
C PHE A 270 -27.88 -10.53 11.13
N GLN A 271 -28.52 -11.64 11.43
CA GLN A 271 -29.00 -11.95 12.77
C GLN A 271 -28.69 -13.41 13.17
N VAL A 272 -28.14 -13.55 14.38
CA VAL A 272 -27.95 -14.82 15.07
C VAL A 272 -28.80 -14.82 16.33
N VAL A 273 -29.83 -15.65 16.37
CA VAL A 273 -30.66 -15.85 17.57
C VAL A 273 -30.30 -17.18 18.19
N PHE A 274 -29.99 -17.18 19.49
CA PHE A 274 -29.61 -18.40 20.19
C PHE A 274 -30.20 -18.52 21.58
N GLN A 275 -30.43 -19.77 21.98
CA GLN A 275 -30.95 -20.11 23.29
C GLN A 275 -30.29 -21.39 23.79
N ARG A 276 -30.15 -21.49 25.11
CA ARG A 276 -29.64 -22.70 25.77
C ARG A 276 -30.36 -23.97 25.28
N ARG A 277 -29.60 -24.99 24.90
CA ARG A 277 -30.09 -26.35 24.64
C ARG A 277 -29.98 -27.22 25.91
N ALA A 278 -30.93 -28.13 26.09
CA ALA A 278 -30.83 -29.16 27.12
C ALA A 278 -29.60 -30.06 26.87
N SER A 279 -28.97 -30.54 27.94
CA SER A 279 -27.82 -31.44 27.85
C SER A 279 -28.21 -32.72 27.11
N TRP A 280 -27.44 -33.08 26.09
CA TRP A 280 -27.64 -34.28 25.28
C TRP A 280 -26.51 -35.30 25.49
N GLN A 281 -25.70 -35.14 26.54
CA GLN A 281 -24.61 -36.06 26.88
C GLN A 281 -25.05 -37.52 26.96
N SER A 282 -26.21 -37.81 27.57
CA SER A 282 -26.73 -39.18 27.63
C SER A 282 -27.06 -39.73 26.24
N ASP A 283 -27.60 -38.89 25.36
CA ASP A 283 -27.88 -39.27 23.96
C ASP A 283 -26.57 -39.46 23.17
N ALA A 284 -25.53 -38.68 23.48
CA ALA A 284 -24.19 -38.80 22.89
C ALA A 284 -23.56 -40.15 23.25
N GLU A 285 -23.61 -40.58 24.51
CA GLU A 285 -23.07 -41.88 24.95
C GLU A 285 -23.81 -43.04 24.27
N VAL A 286 -25.14 -42.99 24.22
CA VAL A 286 -25.96 -43.99 23.50
C VAL A 286 -25.58 -44.03 22.02
N ARG A 287 -25.37 -42.87 21.41
CA ARG A 287 -24.96 -42.78 20.01
C ARG A 287 -23.56 -43.36 19.76
N LYS A 288 -22.60 -43.09 20.64
CA LYS A 288 -21.26 -43.67 20.57
C LYS A 288 -21.32 -45.20 20.65
N GLU A 289 -22.15 -45.74 21.54
CA GLU A 289 -22.41 -47.19 21.63
C GLU A 289 -23.04 -47.73 20.34
N ASP A 290 -24.05 -47.05 19.79
CA ASP A 290 -24.69 -47.44 18.52
C ASP A 290 -23.73 -47.37 17.31
N LEU A 291 -22.76 -46.45 17.33
CA LEU A 291 -21.69 -46.35 16.32
C LEU A 291 -20.69 -47.49 16.44
N VAL A 292 -20.25 -47.84 17.66
CA VAL A 292 -19.35 -48.98 17.94
C VAL A 292 -19.99 -50.31 17.54
N ASP A 293 -21.28 -50.47 17.81
CA ASP A 293 -22.02 -51.70 17.53
C ASP A 293 -22.55 -51.79 16.08
N GLY A 294 -22.33 -50.76 15.24
CA GLY A 294 -22.84 -50.69 13.87
C GLY A 294 -24.36 -50.58 13.77
N ARG A 295 -25.03 -50.18 14.85
CA ARG A 295 -26.50 -50.00 14.95
C ARG A 295 -26.97 -48.67 14.34
N ASP A 296 -26.09 -47.68 14.21
CA ASP A 296 -26.40 -46.34 13.66
C ASP A 296 -26.83 -46.35 12.16
N THR A 297 -26.51 -47.42 11.40
CA THR A 297 -26.89 -47.60 9.98
C THR A 297 -28.11 -48.50 9.73
N PHE A 298 -28.58 -49.26 10.73
CA PHE A 298 -29.42 -50.45 10.49
C PHE A 298 -30.93 -50.21 10.28
N PHE A 299 -31.35 -48.98 9.98
CA PHE A 299 -32.77 -48.70 9.69
C PHE A 299 -33.03 -48.47 8.20
N GLN A 300 -32.88 -49.54 7.42
CA GLN A 300 -33.69 -49.80 6.22
C GLN A 300 -34.40 -51.16 6.38
N GLU A 301 -35.67 -51.08 6.77
CA GLU A 301 -36.76 -52.05 6.61
C GLU A 301 -36.55 -53.54 6.93
N VAL A 302 -37.21 -53.96 8.02
CA VAL A 302 -38.25 -55.00 8.04
C VAL A 302 -38.66 -55.55 6.64
N VAL A 303 -37.85 -56.42 6.04
CA VAL A 303 -38.28 -57.49 5.13
C VAL A 303 -37.33 -58.68 5.33
N GLY A 304 -37.79 -59.67 6.07
CA GLY A 304 -37.06 -60.92 6.25
C GLY A 304 -37.33 -61.66 7.56
N SER A 305 -38.56 -61.68 8.07
CA SER A 305 -38.93 -62.80 8.95
C SER A 305 -38.82 -64.08 8.12
N LEU A 306 -38.23 -65.13 8.69
CA LEU A 306 -38.31 -66.54 8.27
C LEU A 306 -37.12 -67.09 7.46
N LEU A 307 -35.97 -67.31 8.12
CA LEU A 307 -35.09 -68.45 7.86
C LEU A 307 -34.19 -68.71 9.09
N GLU A 308 -34.37 -69.90 9.68
CA GLU A 308 -33.54 -70.56 10.69
C GLU A 308 -32.06 -70.64 10.22
N VAL A 309 -31.04 -70.60 11.07
CA VAL A 309 -30.62 -71.68 11.98
C VAL A 309 -29.58 -71.12 12.97
N GLU A 310 -29.66 -71.56 14.22
CA GLU A 310 -28.64 -71.47 15.26
C GLU A 310 -27.29 -72.04 14.78
N GLU A 311 -26.19 -71.30 14.93
CA GLU A 311 -24.92 -71.81 15.50
C GLU A 311 -23.83 -70.73 15.53
N GLN A 312 -22.97 -70.82 16.54
CA GLN A 312 -21.72 -70.08 16.76
C GLN A 312 -21.78 -68.74 17.49
N ARG A 313 -21.86 -68.86 18.83
CA ARG A 313 -21.03 -68.04 19.72
C ARG A 313 -19.57 -68.51 19.57
N SER A 314 -18.73 -67.70 18.94
CA SER A 314 -17.27 -67.80 19.04
C SER A 314 -16.64 -66.42 18.88
N ASP A 315 -15.77 -66.12 19.85
CA ASP A 315 -14.62 -65.22 19.81
C ASP A 315 -14.87 -63.70 19.74
N GLN A 316 -14.75 -63.11 20.93
CA GLN A 316 -14.26 -61.74 21.14
C GLN A 316 -12.82 -61.70 20.64
N ASP A 317 -12.62 -61.24 19.41
CA ASP A 317 -11.35 -60.71 18.92
C ASP A 317 -11.64 -59.35 18.25
N ASP A 318 -10.75 -58.41 18.51
CA ASP A 318 -10.76 -56.99 18.14
C ASP A 318 -11.47 -56.66 16.82
N ARG A 319 -12.69 -56.11 16.90
CA ARG A 319 -13.24 -55.31 15.80
C ARG A 319 -12.55 -53.96 15.84
N GLN A 320 -11.47 -53.81 15.08
CA GLN A 320 -10.97 -52.48 14.71
C GLN A 320 -12.15 -51.70 14.12
N LEU A 321 -12.49 -50.57 14.75
CA LEU A 321 -13.53 -49.69 14.26
C LEU A 321 -13.09 -49.15 12.90
N SER A 322 -14.04 -48.93 11.99
CA SER A 322 -13.71 -48.21 10.75
C SER A 322 -13.21 -46.80 11.12
N GLU A 323 -12.18 -46.31 10.42
CA GLU A 323 -11.66 -44.95 10.60
C GLU A 323 -12.77 -43.88 10.57
N ALA A 324 -13.80 -44.05 9.73
CA ALA A 324 -14.94 -43.13 9.65
C ALA A 324 -15.89 -43.20 10.87
N VAL A 325 -15.87 -44.29 11.63
CA VAL A 325 -16.61 -44.44 12.90
C VAL A 325 -15.80 -43.86 14.05
N GLU A 326 -14.49 -44.11 14.09
CA GLU A 326 -13.57 -43.52 15.07
C GLU A 326 -13.61 -41.99 15.00
N LYS A 327 -13.45 -41.41 13.79
CA LYS A 327 -13.56 -39.96 13.56
C LYS A 327 -14.92 -39.40 14.00
N ARG A 328 -16.03 -40.11 13.79
CA ARG A 328 -17.35 -39.65 14.26
C ARG A 328 -17.43 -39.58 15.78
N ILE A 329 -16.86 -40.56 16.49
CA ILE A 329 -16.85 -40.59 17.94
C ILE A 329 -15.99 -39.44 18.47
N GLU A 330 -14.82 -39.22 17.88
CA GLU A 330 -13.93 -38.11 18.19
C GLU A 330 -14.62 -36.75 18.05
N TYR A 331 -15.30 -36.48 16.93
CA TYR A 331 -16.02 -35.21 16.74
C TYR A 331 -17.27 -35.07 17.62
N ILE A 332 -17.87 -36.16 18.10
CA ILE A 332 -18.92 -36.10 19.12
C ILE A 332 -18.31 -35.70 20.47
N ASP A 333 -17.13 -36.23 20.82
CA ASP A 333 -16.45 -35.93 22.08
C ASP A 333 -15.85 -34.52 22.12
N ALA A 334 -15.40 -34.00 20.96
CA ALA A 334 -14.93 -32.62 20.82
C ALA A 334 -16.04 -31.57 21.07
N LYS A 335 -17.31 -31.92 20.79
CA LYS A 335 -18.46 -31.02 20.98
C LYS A 335 -18.97 -31.08 22.41
N ASN A 336 -19.06 -29.93 23.09
CA ASN A 336 -19.53 -29.88 24.48
C ASN A 336 -21.03 -30.20 24.62
N ALA A 337 -21.36 -31.47 24.83
CA ALA A 337 -22.74 -31.98 24.94
C ALA A 337 -23.52 -31.51 26.20
N LYS A 338 -22.82 -30.94 27.19
CA LYS A 338 -23.44 -30.38 28.40
C LYS A 338 -23.87 -28.94 28.22
N ARG A 339 -23.10 -28.16 27.44
CA ARG A 339 -23.27 -26.72 27.23
C ARG A 339 -23.30 -26.38 25.76
N SER A 340 -24.44 -26.67 25.12
CA SER A 340 -24.70 -26.27 23.72
C SER A 340 -25.91 -25.33 23.63
N PHE A 341 -26.01 -24.64 22.51
CA PHE A 341 -27.05 -23.70 22.15
C PHE A 341 -27.82 -24.20 20.93
N THR A 342 -29.10 -23.84 20.86
CA THR A 342 -29.91 -23.94 19.63
C THR A 342 -29.87 -22.58 18.97
N VAL A 343 -29.40 -22.54 17.72
CA VAL A 343 -29.02 -21.30 17.02
C VAL A 343 -29.73 -21.24 15.66
N ASN A 344 -30.30 -20.09 15.32
CA ASN A 344 -30.76 -19.80 13.96
C ASN A 344 -29.99 -18.59 13.43
N ILE A 345 -29.50 -18.70 12.19
CA ILE A 345 -28.69 -17.70 11.52
C ILE A 345 -29.38 -17.30 10.23
N ARG A 346 -29.52 -15.99 9.98
CA ARG A 346 -30.21 -15.45 8.80
C ARG A 346 -29.72 -14.05 8.46
N ALA A 347 -29.73 -13.72 7.17
CA ALA A 347 -29.58 -12.36 6.68
C ALA A 347 -30.81 -11.97 5.86
N VAL A 348 -31.39 -10.79 6.13
CA VAL A 348 -32.57 -10.29 5.43
C VAL A 348 -32.36 -8.83 5.09
N GLY A 349 -32.58 -8.47 3.84
CA GLY A 349 -32.63 -7.09 3.38
C GLY A 349 -33.98 -6.74 2.78
N VAL A 350 -34.31 -5.45 2.82
CA VAL A 350 -35.56 -4.91 2.31
C VAL A 350 -35.23 -3.91 1.19
N PRO A 351 -35.26 -4.34 -0.08
CA PRO A 351 -34.91 -3.46 -1.19
C PRO A 351 -36.09 -2.59 -1.61
N THR A 352 -35.79 -1.49 -2.28
CA THR A 352 -36.72 -0.75 -3.13
C THR A 352 -36.78 -1.42 -4.52
N ASP A 353 -37.63 -0.93 -5.43
CA ASP A 353 -37.70 -1.52 -6.77
C ASP A 353 -36.37 -1.37 -7.55
N ASP A 354 -35.62 -0.29 -7.31
CA ASP A 354 -34.34 -0.01 -7.99
C ASP A 354 -33.16 -0.83 -7.44
N THR A 355 -33.15 -1.13 -6.15
CA THR A 355 -32.03 -1.84 -5.48
C THR A 355 -32.23 -3.36 -5.38
N ARG A 356 -33.35 -3.84 -5.93
CA ARG A 356 -33.80 -5.22 -5.77
C ARG A 356 -32.86 -6.24 -6.39
N ASP A 357 -32.46 -6.03 -7.63
CA ASP A 357 -31.66 -7.00 -8.38
C ASP A 357 -30.24 -7.10 -7.80
N ASP A 358 -29.66 -5.96 -7.42
CA ASP A 358 -28.35 -5.88 -6.75
C ASP A 358 -28.37 -6.59 -5.39
N LEU A 359 -29.41 -6.35 -4.57
CA LEU A 359 -29.55 -7.06 -3.31
C LEU A 359 -29.80 -8.57 -3.52
N ASP A 360 -30.55 -8.96 -4.55
CA ASP A 360 -30.78 -10.37 -4.86
C ASP A 360 -29.46 -11.08 -5.19
N ALA A 361 -28.59 -10.46 -6.00
CA ALA A 361 -27.25 -10.95 -6.32
C ALA A 361 -26.34 -10.99 -5.08
N ARG A 362 -26.34 -9.94 -4.24
CA ARG A 362 -25.55 -9.90 -3.00
C ARG A 362 -25.92 -11.04 -2.05
N MET A 363 -27.20 -11.37 -1.96
CA MET A 363 -27.68 -12.49 -1.14
C MET A 363 -27.16 -13.85 -1.65
N ASP A 364 -26.77 -13.98 -2.92
CA ASP A 364 -26.17 -15.22 -3.44
C ASP A 364 -24.69 -15.32 -3.02
N SER A 365 -23.99 -14.19 -3.00
CA SER A 365 -22.62 -14.09 -2.48
C SER A 365 -22.53 -14.41 -0.98
N LEU A 366 -23.59 -14.17 -0.21
CA LEU A 366 -23.64 -14.52 1.22
C LEU A 366 -23.72 -16.04 1.48
N LEU A 367 -24.28 -16.84 0.57
CA LEU A 367 -24.51 -18.27 0.81
C LEU A 367 -23.26 -19.04 1.30
N PRO A 368 -22.08 -18.93 0.66
CA PRO A 368 -20.89 -19.71 1.02
C PRO A 368 -20.06 -19.14 2.18
N VAL A 369 -20.44 -18.01 2.78
CA VAL A 369 -19.58 -17.27 3.75
C VAL A 369 -19.17 -18.13 4.96
N PHE A 370 -20.00 -19.10 5.35
CA PHE A 370 -19.73 -19.98 6.48
C PHE A 370 -19.26 -21.39 6.10
N ASP A 371 -19.04 -21.68 4.81
CA ASP A 371 -18.51 -22.97 4.34
C ASP A 371 -17.18 -23.37 5.01
N PRO A 372 -16.22 -22.43 5.31
CA PRO A 372 -14.99 -22.78 6.02
C PRO A 372 -15.21 -23.33 7.44
N LEU A 373 -16.41 -23.19 8.00
CA LEU A 373 -16.76 -23.67 9.33
C LEU A 373 -17.30 -25.12 9.31
N ASP A 374 -17.40 -25.74 8.14
CA ASP A 374 -17.92 -27.09 7.97
C ASP A 374 -17.06 -28.13 8.69
N GLY A 375 -17.74 -28.96 9.49
CA GLY A 375 -17.14 -30.14 10.10
C GLY A 375 -17.28 -31.37 9.18
N PRO A 376 -16.46 -32.41 9.35
CA PRO A 376 -16.44 -33.55 8.42
C PRO A 376 -17.74 -34.35 8.26
N PHE A 377 -18.70 -34.19 9.20
CA PHE A 377 -19.99 -34.87 9.17
C PHE A 377 -21.20 -33.95 9.39
N TYR A 378 -20.95 -32.68 9.70
CA TYR A 378 -21.94 -31.65 10.02
C TYR A 378 -21.50 -30.33 9.41
N GLU A 379 -22.36 -29.72 8.60
CA GLU A 379 -22.05 -28.59 7.71
C GLU A 379 -23.07 -27.46 7.92
N VAL A 380 -22.70 -26.25 7.51
CA VAL A 380 -23.47 -25.01 7.55
C VAL A 380 -24.02 -24.70 6.14
N GLU A 381 -25.19 -25.24 5.82
CA GLU A 381 -25.78 -25.11 4.48
C GLU A 381 -26.57 -23.79 4.32
N GLY A 382 -26.09 -22.88 3.48
CA GLY A 382 -26.81 -21.67 3.07
C GLY A 382 -28.00 -21.97 2.16
N GLN A 383 -29.15 -21.36 2.41
CA GLN A 383 -30.37 -21.50 1.58
C GLN A 383 -31.07 -20.15 1.39
N ARG A 384 -31.55 -19.85 0.17
CA ARG A 384 -32.38 -18.65 -0.04
C ARG A 384 -33.73 -18.84 0.64
N LEU A 385 -34.27 -17.75 1.18
CA LEU A 385 -35.61 -17.74 1.75
C LEU A 385 -36.71 -17.97 0.68
N ARG A 386 -36.38 -17.78 -0.61
CA ARG A 386 -37.29 -17.87 -1.77
C ARG A 386 -37.16 -19.16 -2.60
N ASP A 387 -36.23 -20.08 -2.31
CA ASP A 387 -35.92 -21.24 -3.18
C ASP A 387 -37.04 -22.29 -3.27
N SER A 388 -37.79 -22.50 -2.19
CA SER A 388 -38.75 -23.60 -2.12
C SER A 388 -40.17 -23.16 -2.49
N GLY A 389 -40.47 -22.93 -3.78
CA GLY A 389 -41.84 -22.70 -4.22
C GLY A 389 -42.02 -22.45 -5.71
N PHE A 390 -42.87 -23.25 -6.38
CA PHE A 390 -43.18 -23.11 -7.82
C PHE A 390 -44.00 -21.86 -8.19
N ARG A 391 -44.51 -21.08 -7.22
CA ARG A 391 -45.36 -19.89 -7.46
C ARG A 391 -44.81 -18.69 -6.69
N GLU A 392 -44.69 -17.53 -7.36
CA GLU A 392 -44.17 -16.28 -6.76
C GLU A 392 -44.88 -15.87 -5.46
N LYS A 393 -46.22 -15.96 -5.41
CA LYS A 393 -46.99 -15.67 -4.18
C LYS A 393 -46.57 -16.51 -2.96
N THR A 394 -46.08 -17.73 -3.19
CA THR A 394 -45.59 -18.60 -2.11
C THR A 394 -44.19 -18.19 -1.65
N LYS A 395 -43.33 -17.73 -2.58
CA LYS A 395 -41.99 -17.24 -2.27
C LYS A 395 -42.05 -15.95 -1.46
N GLU A 396 -42.90 -15.01 -1.88
CA GLU A 396 -43.13 -13.73 -1.21
C GLU A 396 -43.68 -13.92 0.21
N LYS A 397 -44.66 -14.82 0.39
CA LYS A 397 -45.17 -15.18 1.73
C LYS A 397 -44.09 -15.77 2.64
N LYS A 398 -43.17 -16.58 2.10
CA LYS A 398 -42.06 -17.16 2.87
C LYS A 398 -41.02 -16.12 3.27
N ALA A 399 -40.69 -15.19 2.36
CA ALA A 399 -39.78 -14.09 2.63
C ALA A 399 -40.35 -13.16 3.72
N ARG A 400 -41.63 -12.78 3.63
CA ARG A 400 -42.31 -11.99 4.69
C ARG A 400 -42.33 -12.71 6.04
N ALA A 401 -42.59 -14.02 6.04
CA ALA A 401 -42.53 -14.82 7.26
C ALA A 401 -41.10 -14.91 7.84
N ALA A 402 -40.05 -14.73 7.04
CA ALA A 402 -38.68 -14.69 7.51
C ALA A 402 -38.32 -13.31 8.09
N LEU A 403 -38.75 -12.22 7.45
CA LEU A 403 -38.66 -10.87 8.01
C LEU A 403 -39.38 -10.78 9.37
N GLN A 404 -40.61 -11.29 9.46
CA GLN A 404 -41.35 -11.32 10.73
C GLN A 404 -40.63 -12.12 11.82
N ARG A 405 -39.99 -13.25 11.47
CA ARG A 405 -39.17 -14.03 12.41
C ARG A 405 -37.95 -13.26 12.88
N LEU A 406 -37.31 -12.49 11.99
CA LEU A 406 -36.18 -11.62 12.33
C LEU A 406 -36.62 -10.58 13.35
N LEU A 407 -37.69 -9.83 13.05
CA LEU A 407 -38.21 -8.79 13.94
C LEU A 407 -38.68 -9.34 15.31
N ASN A 408 -39.24 -10.55 15.34
CA ASN A 408 -39.73 -11.19 16.57
C ASN A 408 -38.67 -12.01 17.34
N ARG A 409 -37.42 -12.08 16.84
CA ARG A 409 -36.34 -12.93 17.40
C ARG A 409 -36.78 -14.39 17.57
N GLU A 410 -37.49 -14.94 16.58
CA GLU A 410 -38.05 -16.29 16.64
C GLU A 410 -37.02 -17.38 16.30
N LEU A 411 -37.02 -18.46 17.09
CA LEU A 411 -36.26 -19.68 16.83
C LEU A 411 -37.13 -20.72 16.10
N THR A 412 -36.54 -21.39 15.12
CA THR A 412 -37.17 -22.48 14.36
C THR A 412 -36.36 -23.75 14.47
N THR A 413 -37.01 -24.84 14.91
CA THR A 413 -36.37 -26.16 15.05
C THR A 413 -36.99 -27.20 14.12
N GLY A 414 -36.20 -28.14 13.62
CA GLY A 414 -36.63 -29.20 12.72
C GLY A 414 -36.19 -30.61 13.12
N ARG A 415 -36.46 -31.57 12.23
CA ARG A 415 -36.02 -32.97 12.34
C ARG A 415 -35.53 -33.44 10.97
N GLY A 416 -34.57 -34.36 10.95
CA GLY A 416 -34.00 -34.88 9.70
C GLY A 416 -32.50 -34.63 9.62
N LYS A 417 -31.97 -34.77 8.40
CA LYS A 417 -30.55 -34.53 8.06
C LYS A 417 -30.25 -33.03 7.95
N THR A 418 -31.09 -32.29 7.23
CA THR A 418 -31.04 -30.82 7.19
C THR A 418 -32.02 -30.25 8.21
N ARG A 419 -31.56 -29.32 9.04
CA ARG A 419 -32.32 -28.69 10.12
C ARG A 419 -32.22 -27.18 10.04
N PRO A 420 -33.31 -26.42 10.27
CA PRO A 420 -33.26 -24.96 10.27
C PRO A 420 -32.39 -24.40 11.41
N GLU A 421 -32.21 -25.14 12.50
CA GLU A 421 -31.32 -24.78 13.60
C GLU A 421 -29.94 -25.44 13.49
N LEU A 422 -28.93 -24.70 13.93
CA LEU A 422 -27.63 -25.24 14.29
C LEU A 422 -27.57 -25.57 15.77
N VAL A 423 -26.81 -26.61 16.12
CA VAL A 423 -26.47 -26.92 17.51
C VAL A 423 -24.99 -26.63 17.72
N LEU A 424 -24.69 -25.57 18.49
CA LEU A 424 -23.33 -25.05 18.66
C LEU A 424 -22.91 -25.06 20.14
N CYS A 425 -21.68 -25.46 20.47
CA CYS A 425 -21.06 -25.16 21.76
C CYS A 425 -20.43 -23.75 21.80
N GLY A 426 -19.89 -23.31 22.94
CA GLY A 426 -19.33 -21.96 23.07
C GLY A 426 -18.23 -21.63 22.05
N THR A 427 -17.35 -22.58 21.73
CA THR A 427 -16.26 -22.41 20.74
C THR A 427 -16.76 -22.35 19.31
N GLU A 428 -17.81 -23.09 18.96
CA GLU A 428 -18.43 -23.02 17.62
C GLU A 428 -19.30 -21.77 17.46
N LEU A 429 -20.00 -21.36 18.52
CA LEU A 429 -20.86 -20.18 18.53
C LEU A 429 -20.07 -18.89 18.31
N ALA A 430 -18.85 -18.82 18.86
CA ALA A 430 -17.95 -17.67 18.74
C ALA A 430 -17.73 -17.23 17.27
N ASN A 431 -17.65 -18.18 16.34
CA ASN A 431 -17.49 -17.91 14.90
C ASN A 431 -18.61 -17.02 14.31
N PHE A 432 -19.78 -16.96 14.94
CA PHE A 432 -20.96 -16.28 14.41
C PHE A 432 -21.35 -15.02 15.20
N VAL A 433 -20.82 -14.83 16.40
CA VAL A 433 -21.31 -13.81 17.35
C VAL A 433 -20.21 -12.90 17.91
N LEU A 434 -18.97 -13.00 17.45
CA LEU A 434 -17.89 -12.13 17.91
C LEU A 434 -17.44 -11.18 16.82
N VAL A 435 -17.68 -9.89 17.05
CA VAL A 435 -17.15 -8.81 16.20
C VAL A 435 -15.63 -8.95 16.08
N PRO A 436 -15.06 -9.06 14.86
CA PRO A 436 -13.62 -9.13 14.64
C PRO A 436 -12.96 -7.77 14.96
N SER A 437 -11.65 -7.79 15.19
CA SER A 437 -10.85 -6.54 15.29
C SER A 437 -10.72 -5.86 13.92
N SER A 438 -10.45 -4.56 13.91
CA SER A 438 -10.27 -3.83 12.64
C SER A 438 -9.07 -4.30 11.82
N GLU A 439 -8.06 -4.93 12.44
CA GLU A 439 -6.95 -5.56 11.70
C GLU A 439 -7.36 -6.80 10.90
N GLN A 440 -8.49 -7.42 11.28
CA GLN A 440 -9.05 -8.62 10.65
C GLN A 440 -10.16 -8.29 9.65
N LEU A 441 -10.48 -7.00 9.51
CA LEU A 441 -11.39 -6.50 8.50
C LEU A 441 -10.59 -6.08 7.27
N THR A 442 -11.20 -6.16 6.09
CA THR A 442 -10.60 -5.58 4.88
C THR A 442 -10.45 -4.06 5.03
N VAL A 443 -9.71 -3.41 4.13
CA VAL A 443 -9.61 -1.93 4.12
C VAL A 443 -10.99 -1.29 3.99
N GLU A 444 -11.88 -1.90 3.21
CA GLU A 444 -13.28 -1.50 3.11
C GLU A 444 -14.01 -1.80 4.42
N GLY A 445 -13.93 -3.02 4.95
CA GLY A 445 -14.43 -3.43 6.27
C GLY A 445 -14.04 -2.48 7.43
N THR A 446 -12.82 -1.95 7.39
CA THR A 446 -12.30 -0.98 8.36
C THR A 446 -12.94 0.39 8.17
N ARG A 447 -13.08 0.86 6.92
CA ARG A 447 -13.70 2.14 6.57
C ARG A 447 -15.20 2.18 6.90
N GLY A 448 -15.90 1.06 6.77
CA GLY A 448 -17.35 0.99 7.05
C GLY A 448 -17.70 0.44 8.43
N THR A 449 -16.77 0.35 9.37
CA THR A 449 -17.11 0.17 10.79
C THR A 449 -16.85 1.47 11.54
N ARG A 450 -17.65 1.80 12.57
CA ARG A 450 -17.48 3.02 13.38
C ARG A 450 -16.17 3.10 14.19
N ALA A 451 -15.21 2.21 13.95
CA ALA A 451 -13.87 2.19 14.54
C ALA A 451 -13.11 3.51 14.34
N GLU A 452 -13.42 4.28 13.28
CA GLU A 452 -12.80 5.57 12.98
C GLU A 452 -13.10 6.71 13.98
N GLN A 453 -14.12 6.60 14.85
CA GLN A 453 -14.45 7.72 15.75
C GLN A 453 -13.45 7.92 16.91
N GLN A 454 -12.69 6.90 17.32
CA GLN A 454 -11.65 7.05 18.35
C GLN A 454 -10.25 7.30 17.77
N SER A 455 -9.96 6.82 16.56
CA SER A 455 -8.71 7.13 15.84
C SER A 455 -8.65 8.58 15.38
N ARG A 456 -9.76 9.33 15.41
CA ARG A 456 -9.72 10.79 15.19
C ARG A 456 -9.14 11.53 16.40
N ASN A 457 -9.53 11.21 17.65
CA ASN A 457 -8.88 11.79 18.85
C ASN A 457 -8.68 13.29 18.74
N PRO A 458 -7.82 13.98 19.49
CA PRO A 458 -6.44 14.22 19.03
C PRO A 458 -5.41 13.59 19.97
N LEU A 459 -4.12 13.55 19.59
CA LEU A 459 -3.08 13.04 20.49
C LEU A 459 -3.04 13.93 21.75
N PRO A 460 -2.86 13.33 22.94
CA PRO A 460 -2.93 14.07 24.19
C PRO A 460 -1.87 15.18 24.22
N TRP A 461 -2.21 16.28 24.88
CA TRP A 461 -1.30 17.39 25.03
C TRP A 461 -0.01 16.98 25.75
N PRO A 462 1.16 17.37 25.21
CA PRO A 462 2.41 17.26 25.95
C PRO A 462 2.32 18.04 27.26
N ASN A 463 3.10 17.63 28.26
CA ASN A 463 3.16 18.32 29.54
C ASN A 463 3.40 19.84 29.32
N PRO A 464 2.57 20.73 29.90
CA PRO A 464 2.68 22.18 29.72
C PRO A 464 4.10 22.75 29.92
N ASP A 465 4.89 22.17 30.82
CA ASP A 465 6.27 22.58 31.09
C ASP A 465 7.20 22.36 29.89
N LEU A 466 6.96 21.31 29.09
CA LEU A 466 7.71 21.02 27.87
C LEU A 466 7.31 21.99 26.75
N ILE A 467 6.00 22.24 26.60
CA ILE A 467 5.47 23.13 25.55
C ILE A 467 5.88 24.60 25.78
N GLN A 468 6.12 25.01 27.03
CA GLN A 468 6.56 26.37 27.34
C GLN A 468 7.91 26.73 26.71
N GLN A 469 8.71 25.73 26.32
CA GLN A 469 9.98 25.93 25.63
C GLN A 469 9.81 26.18 24.12
N PHE A 470 8.61 25.97 23.57
CA PHE A 470 8.27 26.12 22.15
C PHE A 470 7.36 27.35 21.91
N GLN A 471 7.80 28.52 22.38
CA GLN A 471 7.03 29.77 22.35
C GLN A 471 7.68 30.88 21.52
N ASP A 472 8.90 30.67 21.02
CA ASP A 472 9.65 31.62 20.20
C ASP A 472 10.20 30.93 18.94
N GLY A 473 10.42 31.69 17.87
CA GLY A 473 10.89 31.19 16.57
C GLY A 473 9.79 30.84 15.56
N MET A 474 10.03 29.81 14.73
CA MET A 474 9.19 29.43 13.59
C MET A 474 7.85 28.87 14.04
N ALA A 475 6.74 29.48 13.66
CA ALA A 475 5.39 29.06 14.07
C ALA A 475 4.91 27.88 13.21
N ILE A 476 4.46 26.80 13.86
CA ILE A 476 4.08 25.55 13.18
C ILE A 476 2.60 25.15 13.28
N GLY A 477 1.86 25.72 14.24
CA GLY A 477 0.43 25.41 14.43
C GLY A 477 -0.06 25.59 15.87
N TYR A 478 -1.31 25.27 16.13
CA TYR A 478 -1.90 25.29 17.48
C TYR A 478 -2.07 23.87 18.01
N ALA A 479 -1.51 23.57 19.19
CA ALA A 479 -1.69 22.27 19.83
C ALA A 479 -3.17 22.01 20.15
N LEU A 480 -3.67 20.81 19.83
CA LEU A 480 -5.05 20.38 20.02
C LEU A 480 -5.21 19.53 21.29
N ASP A 481 -6.16 19.88 22.16
CA ASP A 481 -6.42 19.10 23.38
C ASP A 481 -7.17 17.80 23.08
N GLU A 482 -7.44 17.00 24.12
CA GLU A 482 -8.21 15.74 24.00
C GLU A 482 -9.62 15.92 23.39
N ASN A 483 -10.15 17.15 23.36
CA ASN A 483 -11.46 17.48 22.79
C ASN A 483 -11.38 18.11 21.39
N GLY A 484 -10.18 18.28 20.81
CA GLY A 484 -10.01 18.97 19.52
C GLY A 484 -9.98 20.49 19.61
N GLU A 485 -9.90 21.07 20.81
CA GLU A 485 -9.85 22.52 20.98
C GLU A 485 -8.40 23.02 20.89
N PRO A 486 -8.11 24.03 20.05
CA PRO A 486 -6.76 24.57 19.89
C PRO A 486 -6.37 25.46 21.07
N ARG A 487 -5.11 25.36 21.50
CA ARG A 487 -4.49 26.34 22.39
C ARG A 487 -4.50 27.74 21.75
N PRO A 488 -4.68 28.83 22.52
CA PRO A 488 -4.67 30.20 21.97
C PRO A 488 -3.32 30.63 21.37
N ASP A 489 -2.21 30.19 21.95
CA ASP A 489 -0.87 30.54 21.48
C ASP A 489 -0.32 29.45 20.54
N PRO A 490 0.22 29.81 19.37
CA PRO A 490 0.80 28.85 18.45
C PRO A 490 2.11 28.29 19.01
N ILE A 491 2.37 27.01 18.72
CA ILE A 491 3.65 26.37 18.96
C ILE A 491 4.68 26.91 17.98
N ARG A 492 5.87 27.22 18.51
CA ARG A 492 6.99 27.75 17.75
C ARG A 492 8.26 26.95 17.98
N ILE A 493 9.03 26.70 16.92
CA ILE A 493 10.33 26.04 16.99
C ILE A 493 11.40 27.09 17.28
N PRO A 494 12.09 27.01 18.43
CA PRO A 494 13.15 27.93 18.81
C PRO A 494 14.29 27.99 17.79
N PRO A 495 14.92 29.17 17.57
CA PRO A 495 16.03 29.33 16.64
C PRO A 495 17.20 28.37 16.90
N ASP A 496 17.52 28.07 18.14
CA ASP A 496 18.60 27.13 18.52
C ASP A 496 18.31 25.66 18.15
N LEU A 497 17.04 25.31 17.92
CA LEU A 497 16.62 23.98 17.47
C LEU A 497 16.44 23.88 15.95
N LEU A 498 16.26 24.99 15.24
CA LEU A 498 16.09 24.99 13.77
C LEU A 498 17.27 24.36 12.99
N PRO A 499 18.55 24.48 13.40
CA PRO A 499 19.66 23.79 12.75
C PRO A 499 19.68 22.27 12.93
N THR A 500 18.69 21.70 13.63
CA THR A 500 18.42 20.25 13.64
C THR A 500 17.42 19.82 12.56
N HIS A 501 17.12 20.75 11.64
CA HIS A 501 16.29 20.55 10.45
C HIS A 501 14.84 20.16 10.76
N TYR A 502 13.97 20.35 9.77
CA TYR A 502 12.58 19.93 9.87
C TYR A 502 12.08 19.31 8.57
N GLY A 503 11.24 18.29 8.72
CA GLY A 503 10.57 17.61 7.62
C GLY A 503 9.08 17.88 7.69
N ARG A 504 8.46 18.22 6.56
CA ARG A 504 7.01 18.35 6.42
C ARG A 504 6.51 17.36 5.38
N PHE A 505 5.72 16.37 5.83
CA PHE A 505 5.29 15.25 5.03
C PHE A 505 3.77 15.23 4.94
N ALA A 506 3.24 15.42 3.74
CA ALA A 506 1.79 15.40 3.51
C ALA A 506 1.46 15.09 2.05
N SER A 507 0.36 14.38 1.84
CA SER A 507 -0.21 14.12 0.52
C SER A 507 -0.58 15.42 -0.22
N THR A 508 -0.79 15.32 -1.53
CA THR A 508 -1.23 16.45 -2.36
C THR A 508 -2.56 17.00 -1.84
N GLY A 509 -2.67 18.32 -1.73
CA GLY A 509 -3.86 18.97 -1.15
C GLY A 509 -3.86 19.03 0.39
N GLY A 510 -2.87 18.44 1.08
CA GLY A 510 -2.73 18.48 2.54
C GLY A 510 -2.32 19.84 3.15
N GLY A 511 -2.41 20.94 2.39
CA GLY A 511 -2.11 22.29 2.88
C GLY A 511 -0.62 22.69 2.95
N LYS A 512 0.29 21.95 2.28
CA LYS A 512 1.74 22.21 2.29
C LYS A 512 2.12 23.64 1.89
N SER A 513 1.63 24.14 0.76
CA SER A 513 1.99 25.47 0.23
C SER A 513 1.63 26.60 1.22
N LYS A 514 0.43 26.53 1.82
CA LYS A 514 -0.02 27.47 2.85
C LYS A 514 0.83 27.38 4.12
N ALA A 515 1.25 26.18 4.50
CA ALA A 515 2.14 25.97 5.63
C ALA A 515 3.55 26.53 5.35
N ILE A 516 4.12 26.31 4.16
CA ILE A 516 5.41 26.85 3.72
C ILE A 516 5.43 28.38 3.81
N ILE A 517 4.37 29.05 3.34
CA ILE A 517 4.25 30.51 3.42
C ILE A 517 4.32 30.97 4.89
N ASN A 518 3.56 30.33 5.78
CA ASN A 518 3.58 30.65 7.20
C ASN A 518 4.95 30.37 7.85
N ASP A 519 5.56 29.22 7.52
CA ASP A 519 6.90 28.84 7.99
C ASP A 519 7.90 29.93 7.60
N ALA A 520 7.98 30.29 6.31
CA ALA A 520 8.90 31.31 5.78
C ALA A 520 8.67 32.71 6.36
N LEU A 521 7.40 33.15 6.51
CA LEU A 521 7.08 34.44 7.12
C LEU A 521 7.49 34.50 8.60
N SER A 522 7.28 33.41 9.34
CA SER A 522 7.64 33.34 10.76
C SER A 522 9.14 33.23 10.98
N LEU A 523 9.86 32.54 10.10
CA LEU A 523 11.34 32.51 10.08
C LEU A 523 11.89 33.91 9.85
N ARG A 524 11.41 34.60 8.80
CA ARG A 524 11.80 35.98 8.47
C ARG A 524 11.62 36.94 9.64
N GLU A 525 10.58 36.73 10.46
CA GLU A 525 10.26 37.56 11.63
C GLU A 525 11.16 37.28 12.85
N SER A 526 11.64 36.04 13.04
CA SER A 526 12.12 35.58 14.35
C SER A 526 13.57 35.08 14.40
N THR A 527 14.17 34.62 13.30
CA THR A 527 15.49 33.96 13.34
C THR A 527 16.66 34.86 12.94
N GLY A 528 16.39 35.98 12.27
CA GLY A 528 17.41 36.75 11.56
C GLY A 528 18.09 35.94 10.44
N GLY A 529 18.89 36.61 9.61
CA GLY A 529 19.56 35.99 8.46
C GLY A 529 18.63 35.65 7.29
N PRO A 530 19.14 34.98 6.25
CA PRO A 530 18.40 34.79 5.02
C PRO A 530 17.38 33.65 5.12
N VAL A 531 16.20 33.86 4.54
CA VAL A 531 15.18 32.83 4.29
C VAL A 531 15.17 32.54 2.79
N VAL A 532 15.53 31.32 2.42
CA VAL A 532 15.64 30.85 1.04
C VAL A 532 14.49 29.88 0.75
N LEU A 533 13.75 30.12 -0.31
CA LEU A 533 12.63 29.31 -0.75
C LEU A 533 12.90 28.78 -2.16
N VAL A 534 12.80 27.45 -2.34
CA VAL A 534 12.91 26.79 -3.64
C VAL A 534 11.58 26.13 -3.97
N ASP A 535 10.92 26.62 -5.01
CA ASP A 535 9.61 26.17 -5.48
C ASP A 535 9.71 25.59 -6.90
N PRO A 536 9.64 24.26 -7.07
CA PRO A 536 9.61 23.62 -8.39
C PRO A 536 8.20 23.48 -8.99
N LYS A 537 7.12 23.88 -8.31
CA LYS A 537 5.75 23.63 -8.80
C LYS A 537 5.23 24.73 -9.72
N GLY A 538 5.58 25.99 -9.45
CA GLY A 538 5.03 27.13 -10.18
C GLY A 538 3.53 27.29 -10.04
N ASP A 539 2.92 26.80 -8.95
CA ASP A 539 1.47 26.83 -8.73
C ASP A 539 0.96 28.18 -8.19
N GLY A 540 1.83 29.20 -8.17
CA GLY A 540 1.56 30.53 -7.65
C GLY A 540 1.88 30.73 -6.17
N MET A 541 2.44 29.74 -5.48
CA MET A 541 2.88 29.85 -4.08
C MET A 541 3.86 31.02 -3.87
N CYS A 542 4.86 31.18 -4.75
CA CYS A 542 5.81 32.29 -4.69
C CYS A 542 5.12 33.68 -4.75
N GLU A 543 4.18 33.87 -5.67
CA GLU A 543 3.41 35.12 -5.79
C GLU A 543 2.51 35.37 -4.57
N ASN A 544 1.95 34.30 -4.00
CA ASN A 544 1.18 34.38 -2.76
C ASN A 544 2.07 34.75 -1.57
N TYR A 545 3.28 34.20 -1.49
CA TYR A 545 4.27 34.60 -0.49
C TYR A 545 4.63 36.09 -0.62
N LEU A 546 4.90 36.57 -1.82
CA LEU A 546 5.22 37.99 -2.07
C LEU A 546 4.12 38.93 -1.57
N ARG A 547 2.84 38.61 -1.81
CA ARG A 547 1.72 39.39 -1.28
C ARG A 547 1.69 39.41 0.25
N CYS A 548 1.90 38.24 0.88
CA CYS A 548 1.93 38.14 2.33
C CYS A 548 3.13 38.88 2.93
N HIS A 549 4.30 38.82 2.29
CA HIS A 549 5.50 39.54 2.70
C HIS A 549 5.28 41.05 2.59
N TYR A 550 4.69 41.51 1.48
CA TYR A 550 4.35 42.91 1.26
C TYR A 550 3.42 43.45 2.37
N GLU A 551 2.36 42.71 2.72
CA GLU A 551 1.44 43.10 3.80
C GLU A 551 2.14 43.10 5.17
N ARG A 552 2.90 42.04 5.48
CA ARG A 552 3.46 41.84 6.82
C ARG A 552 4.64 42.74 7.14
N PHE A 553 5.51 43.01 6.15
CA PHE A 553 6.75 43.76 6.32
C PHE A 553 6.74 45.13 5.63
N GLY A 554 5.64 45.48 4.95
CA GLY A 554 5.43 46.80 4.36
C GLY A 554 6.16 47.04 3.04
N GLY A 555 6.60 45.97 2.35
CA GLY A 555 7.32 46.07 1.08
C GLY A 555 7.99 44.77 0.63
N LEU A 556 8.75 44.89 -0.46
CA LEU A 556 9.57 43.81 -1.06
C LEU A 556 11.04 44.25 -1.18
N ASP A 557 11.48 45.20 -0.35
CA ASP A 557 12.80 45.82 -0.50
C ASP A 557 13.97 44.89 -0.12
N ASP A 558 13.69 43.87 0.66
CA ASP A 558 14.60 42.82 1.14
C ASP A 558 14.34 41.45 0.48
N VAL A 559 13.51 41.42 -0.57
CA VAL A 559 13.17 40.19 -1.31
C VAL A 559 13.92 40.14 -2.64
N TYR A 560 14.46 38.97 -2.98
CA TYR A 560 15.12 38.68 -4.25
C TYR A 560 14.42 37.49 -4.91
N HIS A 561 13.75 37.73 -6.03
CA HIS A 561 12.95 36.72 -6.71
C HIS A 561 13.57 36.34 -8.06
N PHE A 562 14.05 35.10 -8.16
CA PHE A 562 14.56 34.49 -9.37
C PHE A 562 13.48 33.58 -9.96
N ARG A 563 12.68 34.14 -10.88
CA ARG A 563 11.75 33.37 -11.70
C ARG A 563 12.48 32.86 -12.93
N VAL A 564 12.77 31.57 -13.00
CA VAL A 564 13.59 30.99 -14.08
C VAL A 564 12.65 30.39 -15.13
N PRO A 565 12.77 30.75 -16.43
CA PRO A 565 13.95 31.32 -17.09
C PRO A 565 14.03 32.86 -17.22
N GLU A 566 13.03 33.63 -16.78
CA GLU A 566 13.00 35.09 -17.00
C GLU A 566 14.16 35.83 -16.31
N THR A 567 14.49 35.43 -15.09
CA THR A 567 15.57 35.97 -14.25
C THR A 567 16.46 34.83 -13.78
N ILE A 568 17.42 34.45 -14.62
CA ILE A 568 18.40 33.40 -14.31
C ILE A 568 19.42 33.95 -13.31
N PRO A 569 19.65 33.31 -12.15
CA PRO A 569 20.66 33.74 -11.19
C PRO A 569 22.08 33.62 -11.77
N ALA A 570 22.90 34.65 -11.55
CA ALA A 570 24.26 34.75 -12.07
C ALA A 570 25.28 33.92 -11.27
N PHE A 571 25.06 32.61 -11.21
CA PHE A 571 26.01 31.70 -10.58
C PHE A 571 27.26 31.50 -11.42
N SER A 572 28.40 31.36 -10.75
CA SER A 572 29.62 30.85 -11.37
C SER A 572 30.01 29.54 -10.69
N PHE A 573 29.75 28.43 -11.39
CA PHE A 573 29.92 27.10 -10.81
C PHE A 573 31.40 26.74 -10.64
N PHE A 574 32.19 26.85 -11.71
CA PHE A 574 33.63 26.57 -11.72
C PHE A 574 34.45 27.79 -11.30
N ASP A 575 34.11 28.41 -10.16
CA ASP A 575 34.86 29.51 -9.55
C ASP A 575 35.32 29.11 -8.15
N ILE A 576 36.63 29.00 -7.94
CA ILE A 576 37.23 28.69 -6.64
C ILE A 576 37.79 29.92 -5.93
N ARG A 577 37.86 31.09 -6.59
CA ARG A 577 38.33 32.35 -5.96
C ARG A 577 37.59 32.65 -4.64
N PRO A 578 36.26 32.49 -4.57
CA PRO A 578 35.50 32.52 -3.32
C PRO A 578 36.07 31.70 -2.16
N ALA A 579 36.39 30.43 -2.44
CA ALA A 579 36.89 29.50 -1.45
C ALA A 579 38.32 29.87 -1.01
N LEU A 580 39.14 30.33 -1.96
CA LEU A 580 40.51 30.78 -1.70
C LEU A 580 40.56 32.06 -0.87
N GLU A 581 39.71 33.04 -1.17
CA GLU A 581 39.55 34.26 -0.35
C GLU A 581 39.12 33.92 1.09
N ALA A 582 38.23 32.93 1.23
CA ALA A 582 37.85 32.36 2.51
C ALA A 582 38.93 31.47 3.14
N GLY A 583 40.10 31.34 2.51
CA GLY A 583 41.29 30.61 2.93
C GLY A 583 41.11 29.09 3.06
N ARG A 584 40.24 28.51 2.24
CA ARG A 584 40.17 27.04 2.04
C ARG A 584 41.41 26.56 1.29
N ASN A 585 41.74 25.28 1.48
CA ASN A 585 42.77 24.62 0.69
C ASN A 585 42.29 24.55 -0.77
N ARG A 586 43.18 24.87 -1.71
CA ARG A 586 42.89 24.84 -3.15
C ARG A 586 42.47 23.46 -3.64
N GLU A 587 43.18 22.41 -3.23
CA GLU A 587 42.93 21.03 -3.62
C GLU A 587 41.54 20.56 -3.17
N ASP A 588 41.16 20.88 -1.92
CA ASP A 588 39.83 20.58 -1.37
C ASP A 588 38.74 21.35 -2.14
N ALA A 589 38.95 22.64 -2.43
CA ALA A 589 37.99 23.45 -3.18
C ALA A 589 37.78 22.93 -4.62
N ILE A 590 38.84 22.48 -5.28
CA ILE A 590 38.75 21.85 -6.60
C ILE A 590 38.00 20.52 -6.52
N GLN A 591 38.28 19.70 -5.49
CA GLN A 591 37.62 18.42 -5.32
C GLN A 591 36.11 18.58 -5.06
N ASP A 592 35.70 19.56 -4.24
CA ASP A 592 34.29 19.92 -4.02
C ASP A 592 33.60 20.22 -5.39
N LYS A 593 34.23 21.01 -6.26
CA LYS A 593 33.68 21.32 -7.60
C LYS A 593 33.55 20.07 -8.48
N VAL A 594 34.53 19.18 -8.45
CA VAL A 594 34.49 17.92 -9.20
C VAL A 594 33.33 17.04 -8.71
N ASP A 595 33.21 16.87 -7.39
CA ASP A 595 32.19 16.00 -6.80
C ASP A 595 30.78 16.55 -7.04
N HIS A 596 30.57 17.86 -6.84
CA HIS A 596 29.28 18.50 -7.11
C HIS A 596 28.91 18.47 -8.60
N PHE A 597 29.90 18.57 -9.50
CA PHE A 597 29.65 18.48 -10.94
C PHE A 597 29.14 17.09 -11.32
N HIS A 598 29.74 16.04 -10.77
CA HIS A 598 29.31 14.66 -10.99
C HIS A 598 27.93 14.36 -10.38
N ASP A 599 27.62 14.94 -9.22
CA ASP A 599 26.28 14.82 -8.64
C ASP A 599 25.20 15.49 -9.51
N ILE A 600 25.50 16.64 -10.13
CA ILE A 600 24.60 17.30 -11.08
C ILE A 600 24.44 16.48 -12.36
N LEU A 601 25.54 15.97 -12.95
CA LEU A 601 25.46 15.10 -14.14
C LEU A 601 24.66 13.83 -13.87
N ARG A 602 24.87 13.19 -12.71
CA ARG A 602 24.11 12.00 -12.30
C ARG A 602 22.62 12.31 -12.16
N MET A 603 22.26 13.52 -11.71
CA MET A 603 20.87 13.94 -11.59
C MET A 603 20.20 14.13 -12.96
N ILE A 604 20.92 14.69 -13.93
CA ILE A 604 20.39 14.96 -15.28
C ILE A 604 20.28 13.65 -16.09
N MET A 605 21.28 12.78 -16.01
CA MET A 605 21.35 11.56 -16.83
C MET A 605 20.68 10.33 -16.21
N GLY A 606 20.41 10.35 -14.90
CA GLY A 606 19.95 9.18 -14.15
C GLY A 606 21.08 8.23 -13.76
N ARG A 607 20.83 7.37 -12.76
CA ARG A 607 21.87 6.56 -12.10
C ARG A 607 22.48 5.47 -12.99
N GLU A 608 21.62 4.76 -13.72
CA GLU A 608 22.05 3.64 -14.57
C GLU A 608 22.92 4.14 -15.73
N GLN A 609 22.43 5.11 -16.50
CA GLN A 609 23.17 5.68 -17.64
C GLN A 609 24.48 6.32 -17.18
N TYR A 610 24.49 7.01 -16.03
CA TYR A 610 25.70 7.61 -15.50
C TYR A 610 26.73 6.59 -15.00
N GLY A 611 26.26 5.48 -14.39
CA GLY A 611 27.10 4.43 -13.80
C GLY A 611 27.82 3.54 -14.82
N GLN A 612 27.29 3.39 -16.03
CA GLN A 612 27.82 2.48 -17.06
C GLN A 612 29.20 2.88 -17.64
N ALA A 613 29.66 4.13 -17.49
CA ALA A 613 30.90 4.60 -18.11
C ALA A 613 31.87 5.28 -17.11
N PHE A 614 32.42 4.50 -16.19
CA PHE A 614 33.37 4.93 -15.15
C PHE A 614 34.57 5.74 -15.70
N VAL A 615 35.10 5.32 -16.86
CA VAL A 615 36.27 5.96 -17.48
C VAL A 615 36.01 7.42 -17.86
N ALA A 616 34.80 7.75 -18.32
CA ALA A 616 34.46 9.12 -18.67
C ALA A 616 34.40 10.04 -17.45
N ASN A 617 33.96 9.53 -16.30
CA ASN A 617 33.94 10.26 -15.03
C ASN A 617 35.37 10.57 -14.57
N GLU A 618 36.29 9.61 -14.73
CA GLU A 618 37.71 9.79 -14.45
C GLU A 618 38.32 10.89 -15.33
N ILE A 619 38.09 10.82 -16.66
CA ILE A 619 38.60 11.82 -17.61
C ILE A 619 38.07 13.22 -17.27
N LEU A 620 36.76 13.39 -17.05
CA LEU A 620 36.17 14.67 -16.68
C LEU A 620 36.75 15.23 -15.38
N SER A 621 36.94 14.39 -14.37
CA SER A 621 37.54 14.80 -13.09
C SER A 621 38.93 15.38 -13.29
N TYR A 622 39.78 14.70 -14.05
CA TYR A 622 41.14 15.15 -14.29
C TYR A 622 41.23 16.34 -15.24
N LEU A 623 40.33 16.46 -16.22
CA LEU A 623 40.23 17.66 -17.06
C LEU A 623 39.86 18.90 -16.23
N ILE A 624 38.87 18.79 -15.34
CA ILE A 624 38.51 19.87 -14.41
C ILE A 624 39.70 20.26 -13.54
N LYS A 625 40.40 19.26 -12.95
CA LYS A 625 41.61 19.52 -12.13
C LYS A 625 42.73 20.20 -12.93
N ALA A 626 42.94 19.79 -14.18
CA ALA A 626 43.94 20.40 -15.05
C ALA A 626 43.59 21.85 -15.41
N LEU A 627 42.31 22.16 -15.64
CA LEU A 627 41.85 23.53 -15.88
C LEU A 627 42.01 24.46 -14.66
N PHE A 628 41.99 23.89 -13.45
CA PHE A 628 42.28 24.59 -12.20
C PHE A 628 43.77 24.56 -11.78
N ASP A 629 44.69 24.11 -12.65
CA ASP A 629 46.12 24.10 -12.32
C ASP A 629 46.62 25.51 -11.93
N GLU A 630 47.49 25.60 -10.92
CA GLU A 630 47.93 26.88 -10.36
C GLU A 630 48.86 27.67 -11.30
N GLU A 631 49.68 26.99 -12.11
CA GLU A 631 50.65 27.63 -13.00
C GLU A 631 50.09 27.86 -14.41
N TYR A 632 49.32 26.88 -14.91
CA TYR A 632 48.87 26.85 -16.30
C TYR A 632 47.34 26.94 -16.48
N GLY A 633 46.58 26.76 -15.40
CA GLY A 633 45.12 26.86 -15.38
C GLY A 633 44.62 28.24 -14.95
N SER A 634 43.38 28.29 -14.47
CA SER A 634 42.71 29.49 -13.95
C SER A 634 41.93 29.15 -12.69
N ASP A 635 41.77 30.12 -11.78
CA ASP A 635 40.92 29.99 -10.58
C ASP A 635 39.42 30.05 -10.91
N VAL A 636 39.08 30.37 -12.17
CA VAL A 636 37.73 30.38 -12.71
C VAL A 636 37.73 30.00 -14.19
N PHE A 637 36.77 29.19 -14.63
CA PHE A 637 36.52 28.89 -16.04
C PHE A 637 35.04 28.58 -16.30
N GLY A 638 34.63 28.48 -17.57
CA GLY A 638 33.25 28.15 -17.95
C GLY A 638 33.12 26.74 -18.52
N LEU A 639 31.89 26.22 -18.61
CA LEU A 639 31.63 24.92 -19.23
C LEU A 639 32.13 24.82 -20.68
N ASP A 640 32.14 25.92 -21.42
CA ASP A 640 32.69 25.97 -22.77
C ASP A 640 34.21 25.70 -22.80
N ASP A 641 34.97 26.09 -21.77
CA ASP A 641 36.40 25.77 -21.64
C ASP A 641 36.62 24.27 -21.38
N LEU A 642 35.79 23.66 -20.54
CA LEU A 642 35.83 22.21 -20.28
C LEU A 642 35.50 21.42 -21.55
N PHE A 643 34.51 21.87 -22.31
CA PHE A 643 34.20 21.31 -23.63
C PHE A 643 35.38 21.42 -24.59
N ALA A 644 36.01 22.59 -24.67
CA ALA A 644 37.16 22.81 -25.55
C ALA A 644 38.34 21.90 -25.16
N ALA A 645 38.59 21.72 -23.86
CA ALA A 645 39.61 20.81 -23.36
C ALA A 645 39.32 19.35 -23.73
N ALA A 646 38.08 18.88 -23.53
CA ALA A 646 37.67 17.53 -23.91
C ALA A 646 37.78 17.30 -25.43
N LEU A 647 37.38 18.28 -26.24
CA LEU A 647 37.45 18.18 -27.71
C LEU A 647 38.91 18.14 -28.21
N ARG A 648 39.81 18.95 -27.63
CA ARG A 648 41.25 18.91 -27.94
C ARG A 648 41.88 17.57 -27.55
N MET A 649 41.45 16.98 -26.43
CA MET A 649 41.90 15.66 -26.02
C MET A 649 41.42 14.59 -27.01
N GLN A 650 40.16 14.64 -27.47
CA GLN A 650 39.63 13.66 -28.44
C GLN A 650 40.29 13.79 -29.82
N ARG A 651 40.40 15.01 -30.36
CA ARG A 651 40.83 15.26 -31.75
C ARG A 651 42.34 15.28 -31.92
N ASP A 652 43.04 15.95 -31.00
CA ASP A 652 44.46 16.24 -31.14
C ASP A 652 45.33 15.38 -30.20
N GLN A 653 44.73 14.59 -29.31
CA GLN A 653 45.42 13.87 -28.23
C GLN A 653 46.29 14.82 -27.40
N THR A 654 45.77 16.01 -27.13
CA THR A 654 46.41 17.03 -26.31
C THR A 654 45.61 17.27 -25.05
N ILE A 655 46.29 17.35 -23.91
CA ILE A 655 45.68 17.68 -22.62
C ILE A 655 46.04 19.12 -22.23
N PRO A 656 45.27 19.77 -21.33
CA PRO A 656 45.70 21.03 -20.74
C PRO A 656 47.07 20.85 -20.05
N PRO A 657 48.00 21.82 -20.20
CA PRO A 657 49.27 21.78 -19.48
C PRO A 657 49.02 21.83 -17.97
N VAL A 658 49.82 21.08 -17.22
CA VAL A 658 49.78 21.06 -15.74
C VAL A 658 51.16 21.31 -15.16
N SER A 659 51.21 21.85 -13.96
CA SER A 659 52.44 22.10 -13.21
C SER A 659 53.14 20.80 -12.82
N ALA A 660 54.42 20.90 -12.48
CA ALA A 660 55.20 19.74 -12.04
C ALA A 660 54.64 19.08 -10.76
N ASP A 661 53.96 19.85 -9.92
CA ASP A 661 53.34 19.36 -8.69
C ASP A 661 52.07 18.52 -8.97
N ASN A 662 51.48 18.68 -10.16
CA ASN A 662 50.27 18.00 -10.64
C ASN A 662 50.55 16.93 -11.71
N GLN A 663 51.78 16.41 -11.75
CA GLN A 663 52.21 15.45 -12.77
C GLN A 663 51.36 14.16 -12.79
N ASN A 664 50.76 13.78 -11.65
CA ASN A 664 49.81 12.68 -11.55
C ASN A 664 48.54 12.88 -12.42
N ILE A 665 48.08 14.12 -12.60
CA ILE A 665 46.93 14.46 -13.44
C ILE A 665 47.29 14.24 -14.91
N GLU A 666 48.46 14.71 -15.34
CA GLU A 666 48.99 14.48 -16.69
C GLU A 666 49.17 12.98 -16.97
N GLU A 667 49.80 12.23 -16.06
CA GLU A 667 49.98 10.79 -16.20
C GLU A 667 48.65 10.04 -16.33
N SER A 668 47.61 10.48 -15.60
CA SER A 668 46.29 9.86 -15.65
C SER A 668 45.58 10.13 -16.97
N LEU A 669 45.58 11.39 -17.44
CA LEU A 669 44.97 11.75 -18.73
C LEU A 669 45.71 11.12 -19.92
N THR A 670 47.05 11.18 -19.92
CA THR A 670 47.87 10.63 -21.02
C THR A 670 47.84 9.11 -21.10
N ARG A 671 47.57 8.40 -19.99
CA ARG A 671 47.37 6.94 -19.98
C ARG A 671 46.28 6.50 -20.95
N HIS A 672 45.25 7.32 -21.16
CA HIS A 672 44.19 7.01 -22.11
C HIS A 672 44.66 7.00 -23.57
N PHE A 673 45.74 7.71 -23.91
CA PHE A 673 46.32 7.70 -25.26
C PHE A 673 47.05 6.39 -25.60
N ALA A 674 47.40 5.60 -24.59
CA ALA A 674 48.02 4.29 -24.77
C ALA A 674 46.99 3.18 -25.06
N LYS A 675 45.69 3.44 -24.88
CA LYS A 675 44.62 2.50 -25.23
C LYS A 675 44.48 2.39 -26.75
N ASP A 676 43.85 1.31 -27.23
CA ASP A 676 43.54 1.22 -28.65
C ASP A 676 42.56 2.32 -29.08
N ASN A 677 42.63 2.72 -30.35
CA ASN A 677 41.88 3.86 -30.85
C ASN A 677 40.36 3.70 -30.68
N HIS A 678 39.84 2.47 -30.73
CA HIS A 678 38.41 2.24 -30.54
C HIS A 678 38.02 2.46 -29.08
N GLN A 679 38.73 1.86 -28.12
CA GLN A 679 38.47 2.08 -26.69
C GLN A 679 38.64 3.54 -26.25
N PHE A 680 39.63 4.24 -26.82
CA PHE A 680 39.83 5.68 -26.58
C PHE A 680 38.64 6.50 -27.09
N GLN A 681 38.21 6.27 -28.34
CA GLN A 681 37.07 6.99 -28.91
C GLN A 681 35.77 6.70 -28.14
N VAL A 682 35.48 5.45 -27.78
CA VAL A 682 34.31 5.10 -26.96
C VAL A 682 34.31 5.86 -25.62
N SER A 683 35.47 5.97 -24.97
CA SER A 683 35.60 6.73 -23.72
C SER A 683 35.36 8.23 -23.93
N MET A 684 35.89 8.80 -25.00
CA MET A 684 35.71 10.23 -25.32
C MET A 684 34.31 10.55 -25.81
N ASP A 685 33.65 9.67 -26.57
CA ASP A 685 32.25 9.80 -26.97
C ASP A 685 31.34 9.78 -25.74
N ALA A 686 31.65 8.93 -24.75
CA ALA A 686 30.97 8.95 -23.47
C ALA A 686 31.20 10.25 -22.67
N VAL A 687 32.36 10.90 -22.79
CA VAL A 687 32.62 12.25 -22.22
C VAL A 687 31.80 13.31 -22.96
N GLY A 688 31.84 13.30 -24.29
CA GLY A 688 31.08 14.21 -25.15
C GLY A 688 29.59 14.16 -24.86
N ASN A 689 29.01 12.95 -24.85
CA ASN A 689 27.59 12.75 -24.56
C ASN A 689 27.16 13.32 -23.20
N ARG A 690 28.00 13.22 -22.16
CA ARG A 690 27.72 13.81 -20.83
C ARG A 690 27.70 15.33 -20.88
N LEU A 691 28.71 15.90 -21.52
CA LEU A 691 28.82 17.36 -21.64
C LEU A 691 27.71 17.92 -22.53
N ASP A 692 27.33 17.21 -23.60
CA ASP A 692 26.25 17.60 -24.52
C ASP A 692 24.90 17.65 -23.80
N LYS A 693 24.65 16.75 -22.84
CA LYS A 693 23.44 16.81 -22.00
C LYS A 693 23.29 18.13 -21.21
N LEU A 694 24.40 18.74 -20.80
CA LEU A 694 24.36 20.08 -20.18
C LEU A 694 24.14 21.21 -21.20
N LYS A 695 24.52 21.00 -22.46
CA LYS A 695 24.31 21.97 -23.54
C LYS A 695 22.90 21.94 -24.12
N GLU A 696 22.23 20.78 -24.08
CA GLU A 696 20.85 20.62 -24.55
C GLU A 696 19.87 21.58 -23.83
N ASP A 697 20.14 21.91 -22.56
CA ASP A 697 19.39 22.92 -21.82
C ASP A 697 20.10 24.28 -21.87
N ALA A 698 19.48 25.23 -22.59
CA ALA A 698 20.04 26.57 -22.79
C ALA A 698 20.23 27.35 -21.48
N HIS A 699 19.40 27.10 -20.47
CA HIS A 699 19.47 27.79 -19.18
C HIS A 699 20.61 27.23 -18.33
N LEU A 700 20.74 25.90 -18.26
CA LEU A 700 21.88 25.26 -17.59
C LEU A 700 23.19 25.66 -18.27
N ARG A 701 23.28 25.59 -19.60
CA ARG A 701 24.47 26.04 -20.34
C ARG A 701 24.86 27.47 -19.94
N ARG A 702 23.90 28.39 -19.91
CA ARG A 702 24.17 29.79 -19.58
C ARG A 702 24.66 29.99 -18.15
N ILE A 703 24.12 29.23 -17.18
CA ILE A 703 24.60 29.24 -15.79
C ILE A 703 26.03 28.68 -15.72
N PHE A 704 26.28 27.53 -16.33
CA PHE A 704 27.55 26.84 -16.27
C PHE A 704 28.68 27.51 -17.06
N SER A 705 28.34 28.32 -18.07
CA SER A 705 29.29 29.13 -18.84
C SER A 705 29.56 30.51 -18.23
N HIS A 706 28.83 30.94 -17.20
CA HIS A 706 29.02 32.28 -16.61
C HIS A 706 30.32 32.37 -15.79
N VAL A 707 31.19 33.28 -16.22
CA VAL A 707 32.48 33.59 -15.60
C VAL A 707 32.51 35.08 -15.29
N PRO A 708 32.32 35.49 -14.02
CA PRO A 708 32.26 36.90 -13.69
C PRO A 708 33.65 37.53 -13.72
N GLU A 709 33.79 38.64 -14.46
CA GLU A 709 35.02 39.42 -14.53
C GLU A 709 35.31 40.15 -13.21
N GLN A 710 36.60 40.23 -12.85
CA GLN A 710 37.10 41.04 -11.74
C GLN A 710 37.99 42.16 -12.30
N ASN A 711 37.86 43.37 -11.73
CA ASN A 711 38.73 44.49 -12.06
C ASN A 711 40.13 44.34 -11.43
N ASP A 712 41.05 45.27 -11.74
CA ASP A 712 42.42 45.29 -11.18
C ASP A 712 42.48 45.37 -9.64
N ALA A 713 41.38 45.77 -8.97
CA ALA A 713 41.26 45.82 -7.52
C ALA A 713 40.73 44.51 -6.91
N GLY A 714 40.38 43.52 -7.73
CA GLY A 714 39.77 42.26 -7.32
C GLY A 714 38.26 42.34 -7.09
N GLU A 715 37.62 43.45 -7.45
CA GLU A 715 36.16 43.61 -7.29
C GLU A 715 35.45 43.07 -8.55
N TYR A 716 34.35 42.35 -8.35
CA TYR A 716 33.52 41.85 -9.44
C TYR A 716 32.86 43.01 -10.21
N VAL A 717 32.92 42.94 -11.54
CA VAL A 717 32.33 43.93 -12.44
C VAL A 717 31.00 43.43 -13.01
N ASP A 718 30.93 42.12 -13.30
CA ASP A 718 29.72 41.46 -13.77
C ASP A 718 28.81 41.05 -12.62
N ASN A 719 27.52 40.87 -12.94
CA ASN A 719 26.55 40.32 -12.01
C ASN A 719 27.00 38.94 -11.52
N ARG A 720 26.85 38.73 -10.22
CA ARG A 720 27.26 37.50 -9.54
C ARG A 720 26.32 37.25 -8.38
N PHE A 721 25.70 36.07 -8.35
CA PHE A 721 24.94 35.63 -7.19
C PHE A 721 25.80 34.73 -6.29
N ASP A 722 25.81 35.04 -5.00
CA ASP A 722 26.52 34.27 -3.99
C ASP A 722 25.83 34.40 -2.63
N PHE A 723 25.50 33.26 -2.01
CA PHE A 723 24.87 33.25 -0.68
C PHE A 723 25.68 33.98 0.40
N ARG A 724 27.01 34.09 0.26
CA ARG A 724 27.87 34.81 1.21
C ARG A 724 27.46 36.27 1.41
N GLU A 725 26.90 36.91 0.40
CA GLU A 725 26.42 38.30 0.49
C GLU A 725 25.18 38.43 1.38
N PHE A 726 24.41 37.34 1.53
CA PHE A 726 23.13 37.34 2.23
C PHE A 726 23.20 36.68 3.61
N LEU A 727 24.29 35.98 3.96
CA LEU A 727 24.38 35.23 5.22
C LEU A 727 24.12 36.10 6.45
N ASP A 728 24.54 37.36 6.43
CA ASP A 728 24.33 38.30 7.54
C ASP A 728 23.22 39.31 7.27
N GLU A 729 22.43 39.13 6.21
CA GLU A 729 21.31 40.00 5.87
C GLU A 729 19.98 39.31 6.15
N ASP A 730 19.02 40.07 6.66
CA ASP A 730 17.66 39.58 6.82
C ASP A 730 16.93 39.69 5.48
N ALA A 731 17.32 38.86 4.52
CA ALA A 731 16.81 38.84 3.16
C ALA A 731 15.91 37.62 2.91
N THR A 732 14.96 37.75 1.98
CA THR A 732 14.21 36.60 1.47
C THR A 732 14.59 36.34 0.02
N ILE A 733 15.05 35.12 -0.28
CA ILE A 733 15.51 34.71 -1.60
C ILE A 733 14.57 33.62 -2.11
N ILE A 734 13.92 33.86 -3.24
CA ILE A 734 12.93 32.95 -3.82
C ILE A 734 13.44 32.47 -5.18
N PHE A 735 13.56 31.16 -5.34
CA PHE A 735 13.83 30.50 -6.60
C PHE A 735 12.56 29.82 -7.10
N ASP A 736 11.87 30.47 -8.03
CA ASP A 736 10.69 29.93 -8.70
C ASP A 736 11.16 29.21 -9.97
N LEU A 737 11.08 27.88 -9.94
CA LEU A 737 11.57 26.97 -10.97
C LEU A 737 10.41 26.27 -11.71
N GLY A 738 9.16 26.68 -11.47
CA GLY A 738 7.98 25.99 -11.98
C GLY A 738 7.85 25.93 -13.50
N ASP A 739 8.46 26.89 -14.20
CA ASP A 739 8.44 26.99 -15.67
C ASP A 739 9.52 26.10 -16.35
N LEU A 740 10.29 25.32 -15.58
CA LEU A 740 11.36 24.45 -16.08
C LEU A 740 10.99 22.96 -16.11
N ARG A 741 11.73 22.18 -16.92
CA ARG A 741 11.63 20.72 -16.92
C ARG A 741 12.12 20.14 -15.58
N PRO A 742 11.56 19.03 -15.07
CA PRO A 742 11.95 18.46 -13.77
C PRO A 742 13.45 18.18 -13.59
N GLU A 743 14.15 17.75 -14.63
CA GLU A 743 15.60 17.52 -14.59
C GLU A 743 16.38 18.83 -14.39
N ALA A 744 16.01 19.88 -15.12
CA ALA A 744 16.60 21.21 -14.99
C ALA A 744 16.32 21.83 -13.61
N GLN A 745 15.09 21.69 -13.10
CA GLN A 745 14.73 22.13 -11.74
C GLN A 745 15.65 21.51 -10.68
N ARG A 746 15.87 20.18 -10.75
CA ARG A 746 16.73 19.46 -9.81
C ARG A 746 18.20 19.85 -9.96
N ALA A 747 18.68 20.00 -11.19
CA ALA A 747 20.05 20.41 -11.49
C ALA A 747 20.34 21.83 -10.96
N ILE A 748 19.44 22.79 -11.20
CA ILE A 748 19.55 24.14 -10.66
C ILE A 748 19.51 24.08 -9.13
N THR A 749 18.58 23.34 -8.53
CA THR A 749 18.51 23.22 -7.07
C THR A 749 19.81 22.69 -6.48
N LEU A 750 20.44 21.67 -7.09
CA LEU A 750 21.75 21.18 -6.64
C LEU A 750 22.87 22.21 -6.82
N LEU A 751 22.82 23.01 -7.87
CA LEU A 751 23.74 24.12 -8.08
C LEU A 751 23.56 25.22 -7.01
N LEU A 752 22.32 25.55 -6.63
CA LEU A 752 22.02 26.43 -5.50
C LEU A 752 22.64 25.89 -4.21
N LEU A 753 22.44 24.60 -3.93
CA LEU A 753 22.95 23.93 -2.74
C LEU A 753 24.47 23.85 -2.70
N SER A 754 25.12 23.67 -3.85
CA SER A 754 26.58 23.71 -4.00
C SER A 754 27.12 25.10 -3.66
N ASN A 755 26.50 26.16 -4.19
CA ASN A 755 26.88 27.54 -3.84
C ASN A 755 26.63 27.83 -2.36
N LEU A 756 25.52 27.34 -1.80
CA LEU A 756 25.21 27.50 -0.39
C LEU A 756 26.22 26.77 0.49
N TRP A 757 26.60 25.55 0.14
CA TRP A 757 27.65 24.79 0.82
C TRP A 757 28.95 25.59 0.91
N ASP A 758 29.41 26.13 -0.21
CA ASP A 758 30.62 26.95 -0.24
C ASP A 758 30.49 28.18 0.69
N ALA A 759 29.31 28.81 0.71
CA ALA A 759 29.04 29.97 1.55
C ALA A 759 29.03 29.65 3.04
N VAL A 760 28.29 28.63 3.47
CA VAL A 760 28.13 28.30 4.90
C VAL A 760 29.42 27.74 5.51
N GLN A 761 30.29 27.15 4.70
CA GLN A 761 31.58 26.64 5.15
C GLN A 761 32.54 27.73 5.61
N VAL A 762 32.36 28.97 5.14
CA VAL A 762 33.12 30.13 5.65
C VAL A 762 32.82 30.34 7.13
N ARG A 763 31.54 30.26 7.54
CA ARG A 763 31.12 30.46 8.93
C ARG A 763 31.78 29.46 9.90
N ARG A 764 31.96 28.20 9.48
CA ARG A 764 32.65 27.15 10.27
C ARG A 764 34.03 27.61 10.75
N ARG A 765 34.75 28.37 9.92
CA ARG A 765 36.15 28.75 10.15
C ARG A 765 36.29 29.78 11.26
N ASP A 766 35.29 30.63 11.46
CA ASP A 766 35.27 31.64 12.52
C ASP A 766 35.09 31.01 13.91
N GLY A 767 34.83 29.70 13.97
CA GLY A 767 34.69 28.93 15.22
C GLY A 767 33.45 29.29 16.02
N GLN A 768 32.55 30.09 15.44
CA GLN A 768 31.27 30.45 16.01
C GLN A 768 30.29 29.31 15.74
N THR A 769 29.64 28.82 16.79
CA THR A 769 28.58 27.79 16.70
C THR A 769 27.26 28.28 17.25
N ASP A 770 27.26 29.49 17.81
CA ASP A 770 26.12 30.21 18.34
C ASP A 770 25.85 31.39 17.40
N TYR A 771 25.02 31.13 16.39
CA TYR A 771 24.72 32.09 15.34
C TYR A 771 23.47 32.87 15.71
N GLU A 772 23.61 34.19 15.85
CA GLU A 772 22.45 35.09 16.04
C GLU A 772 21.57 35.17 14.79
N LYS A 773 22.13 34.86 13.61
CA LYS A 773 21.45 34.88 12.31
C LYS A 773 21.55 33.51 11.66
N LEU A 774 20.39 32.91 11.38
CA LEU A 774 20.32 31.58 10.76
C LEU A 774 20.11 31.70 9.25
N THR A 775 20.69 30.76 8.51
CA THR A 775 20.31 30.55 7.12
C THR A 775 19.22 29.51 7.08
N ASN A 776 18.01 29.89 6.70
CA ASN A 776 16.88 28.97 6.62
C ASN A 776 16.59 28.65 5.17
N LEU A 777 16.67 27.38 4.78
CA LEU A 777 16.40 26.92 3.44
C LEU A 777 15.17 26.01 3.43
N ILE A 778 14.16 26.36 2.65
CA ILE A 778 12.95 25.55 2.44
C ILE A 778 12.94 25.05 1.01
N ILE A 779 12.86 23.73 0.84
CA ILE A 779 12.79 23.08 -0.46
C ILE A 779 11.46 22.34 -0.57
N GLU A 780 10.62 22.77 -1.51
CA GLU A 780 9.42 22.02 -1.88
C GLU A 780 9.75 20.87 -2.84
N GLU A 781 9.04 19.74 -2.70
CA GLU A 781 9.32 18.48 -3.40
C GLU A 781 10.80 18.04 -3.25
N ALA A 782 11.29 18.06 -2.03
CA ALA A 782 12.70 17.86 -1.72
C ALA A 782 13.24 16.43 -1.96
N ALA A 783 12.37 15.42 -2.14
CA ALA A 783 12.80 14.01 -2.16
C ALA A 783 13.90 13.67 -3.19
N PRO A 784 13.86 14.15 -4.46
CA PRO A 784 14.94 13.88 -5.41
C PRO A 784 16.28 14.45 -4.95
N VAL A 785 16.28 15.67 -4.40
CA VAL A 785 17.49 16.40 -4.00
C VAL A 785 18.02 15.89 -2.66
N ALA A 786 17.14 15.53 -1.73
CA ALA A 786 17.48 14.92 -0.44
C ALA A 786 18.21 13.57 -0.59
N SER A 787 18.00 12.85 -1.71
CA SER A 787 18.67 11.58 -2.01
C SER A 787 20.13 11.72 -2.48
N THR A 788 20.62 12.95 -2.65
CA THR A 788 21.97 13.26 -3.12
C THR A 788 22.96 13.35 -1.97
N LYS A 789 24.24 13.03 -2.24
CA LYS A 789 25.30 13.03 -1.23
C LYS A 789 25.53 14.42 -0.63
N LEU A 790 25.48 15.47 -1.45
CA LEU A 790 25.56 16.86 -0.98
C LEU A 790 24.55 17.15 0.14
N VAL A 791 23.31 16.69 0.02
CA VAL A 791 22.32 16.92 1.08
C VAL A 791 22.49 15.93 2.24
N SER A 792 22.50 14.63 1.95
CA SER A 792 22.43 13.59 2.98
C SER A 792 23.72 13.43 3.78
N GLU A 793 24.89 13.60 3.16
CA GLU A 793 26.19 13.34 3.80
C GLU A 793 26.90 14.63 4.23
N GLN A 794 26.54 15.79 3.65
CA GLN A 794 27.22 17.06 3.91
C GLN A 794 26.34 18.09 4.63
N LEU A 795 25.25 18.55 4.00
CA LEU A 795 24.43 19.65 4.54
C LEU A 795 23.63 19.26 5.79
N LEU A 796 22.92 18.11 5.77
CA LEU A 796 22.11 17.66 6.92
C LEU A 796 22.96 17.31 8.15
N PRO A 797 24.06 16.53 8.05
CA PRO A 797 24.83 16.18 9.26
C PRO A 797 25.58 17.36 9.86
N GLN A 798 25.87 18.41 9.07
CA GLN A 798 26.72 19.53 9.50
C GLN A 798 25.95 20.85 9.68
N GLY A 799 24.63 20.88 9.49
CA GLY A 799 23.81 22.10 9.51
C GLY A 799 24.03 23.00 10.74
N ARG A 800 24.09 22.39 11.93
CA ARG A 800 24.36 23.09 13.20
C ARG A 800 25.70 23.82 13.22
N SER A 801 26.73 23.29 12.55
CA SER A 801 28.07 23.89 12.58
C SER A 801 28.17 25.19 11.79
N PHE A 802 27.17 25.52 10.96
CA PHE A 802 27.15 26.72 10.13
C PHE A 802 25.91 27.60 10.32
N GLY A 803 25.01 27.25 11.25
CA GLY A 803 23.75 27.95 11.45
C GLY A 803 22.78 27.77 10.26
N LEU A 804 22.76 26.58 9.66
CA LEU A 804 21.87 26.23 8.55
C LEU A 804 20.69 25.40 9.07
N SER A 805 19.47 25.89 8.84
CA SER A 805 18.23 25.11 8.96
C SER A 805 17.75 24.68 7.57
N MET A 806 17.30 23.44 7.46
CA MET A 806 16.71 22.91 6.23
C MET A 806 15.30 22.42 6.51
N GLY A 807 14.32 22.99 5.82
CA GLY A 807 12.95 22.56 5.74
C GLY A 807 12.73 21.71 4.50
N LEU A 808 12.70 20.38 4.65
CA LEU A 808 12.47 19.46 3.54
C LEU A 808 10.99 19.11 3.47
N VAL A 809 10.32 19.61 2.42
CA VAL A 809 8.88 19.37 2.21
C VAL A 809 8.70 18.35 1.10
N MET A 810 8.02 17.25 1.39
CA MET A 810 7.78 16.17 0.41
C MET A 810 6.46 15.44 0.70
N GLN A 811 6.02 14.58 -0.21
CA GLN A 811 4.81 13.79 0.01
C GLN A 811 5.05 12.67 1.01
N PHE A 812 6.07 11.85 0.73
CA PHE A 812 6.40 10.65 1.50
C PHE A 812 7.93 10.58 1.64
N PRO A 813 8.49 10.46 2.85
CA PRO A 813 9.93 10.25 3.06
C PRO A 813 10.52 9.08 2.28
N GLU A 814 9.72 8.03 2.04
CA GLU A 814 10.05 6.81 1.29
C GLU A 814 10.48 7.11 -0.16
N GLN A 815 10.05 8.25 -0.73
CA GLN A 815 10.55 8.70 -2.02
C GLN A 815 12.08 8.90 -2.01
N VAL A 816 12.68 9.19 -0.85
CA VAL A 816 14.13 9.21 -0.69
C VAL A 816 14.68 7.78 -0.69
N ARG A 817 14.06 6.82 0.01
CA ARG A 817 14.49 5.41 0.07
C ARG A 817 14.53 4.75 -1.30
N ASN A 818 13.46 4.92 -2.10
CA ASN A 818 13.38 4.42 -3.47
C ASN A 818 14.52 4.90 -4.37
N ARG A 819 15.18 6.00 -3.98
CA ARG A 819 16.37 6.50 -4.65
C ARG A 819 17.63 6.05 -3.92
N ASN A 820 17.72 6.21 -2.61
CA ASN A 820 18.92 5.94 -1.82
C ASN A 820 18.55 5.62 -0.38
N GLU A 821 18.64 4.35 0.00
CA GLU A 821 18.33 3.88 1.36
C GLU A 821 19.22 4.55 2.41
N ARG A 822 20.53 4.68 2.17
CA ARG A 822 21.41 5.40 3.08
C ARG A 822 21.02 6.86 3.26
N ALA A 823 20.60 7.54 2.19
CA ALA A 823 20.14 8.92 2.29
C ALA A 823 18.82 9.03 3.06
N TYR A 824 17.95 8.03 2.96
CA TYR A 824 16.72 7.96 3.74
C TYR A 824 17.02 7.87 5.23
N ASP A 825 17.96 7.00 5.63
CA ASP A 825 18.41 6.91 7.02
C ASP A 825 19.00 8.24 7.53
N GLU A 826 19.83 8.90 6.71
CA GLU A 826 20.40 10.21 7.07
C GLU A 826 19.31 11.28 7.20
N VAL A 827 18.30 11.28 6.34
CA VAL A 827 17.14 12.18 6.43
C VAL A 827 16.37 11.93 7.73
N LEU A 828 16.04 10.69 8.06
CA LEU A 828 15.31 10.36 9.29
C LEU A 828 16.12 10.64 10.56
N ASN A 829 17.44 10.45 10.52
CA ASN A 829 18.32 10.63 11.65
C ASN A 829 18.65 12.10 11.91
N ASN A 830 18.92 12.89 10.88
CA ASN A 830 19.35 14.27 11.05
C ASN A 830 18.17 15.25 11.18
N ILE A 831 16.98 14.92 10.64
CA ILE A 831 15.77 15.72 10.83
C ILE A 831 15.13 15.40 12.18
N LYS A 832 15.24 16.34 13.13
CA LYS A 832 14.70 16.14 14.49
C LYS A 832 13.28 16.66 14.67
N THR A 833 12.85 17.60 13.84
CA THR A 833 11.46 18.04 13.82
C THR A 833 10.71 17.37 12.67
N LYS A 834 9.64 16.64 12.94
CA LYS A 834 8.80 16.01 11.92
C LYS A 834 7.36 16.51 12.04
N LEU A 835 6.83 17.04 10.94
CA LEU A 835 5.46 17.52 10.81
C LEU A 835 4.73 16.67 9.78
N ILE A 836 3.76 15.88 10.23
CA ILE A 836 3.19 14.80 9.43
C ILE A 836 1.70 15.00 9.29
N GLY A 837 1.25 15.27 8.06
CA GLY A 837 -0.16 15.34 7.70
C GLY A 837 -0.70 13.96 7.30
N ASN A 838 -1.88 13.93 6.68
CA ASN A 838 -2.48 12.66 6.23
C ASN A 838 -1.67 12.03 5.08
N ILE A 839 -0.89 10.99 5.43
CA ILE A 839 -0.11 10.14 4.53
C ILE A 839 -0.15 8.69 5.02
N SER A 840 -0.07 7.74 4.09
CA SER A 840 0.23 6.35 4.44
C SER A 840 1.66 6.23 4.96
N ILE A 841 1.81 5.69 6.16
CA ILE A 841 3.12 5.61 6.85
C ILE A 841 3.59 4.17 6.95
N GLU A 842 4.85 3.95 6.58
CA GLU A 842 5.52 2.68 6.72
C GLU A 842 6.05 2.44 8.14
N ARG A 843 6.46 1.20 8.40
CA ARG A 843 6.92 0.75 9.72
C ARG A 843 8.10 1.56 10.24
N ASP A 844 9.10 1.84 9.40
CA ASP A 844 10.35 2.51 9.82
C ASP A 844 10.10 3.96 10.27
N LEU A 845 9.28 4.70 9.53
CA LEU A 845 8.88 6.06 9.91
C LEU A 845 8.01 6.04 11.18
N ALA A 846 7.06 5.11 11.28
CA ALA A 846 6.25 4.92 12.48
C ALA A 846 7.09 4.54 13.72
N GLU A 847 8.09 3.66 13.56
CA GLU A 847 9.05 3.29 14.61
C GLU A 847 9.89 4.48 15.04
N SER A 848 10.32 5.34 14.10
CA SER A 848 11.08 6.57 14.42
C SER A 848 10.27 7.63 15.19
N LEU A 849 8.94 7.52 15.14
CA LEU A 849 7.99 8.44 15.77
C LEU A 849 7.36 7.86 17.04
N ALA A 850 7.42 6.54 17.23
CA ALA A 850 6.84 5.88 18.38
C ALA A 850 7.51 6.33 19.70
N HIS A 851 6.70 6.41 20.75
CA HIS A 851 7.13 6.81 22.10
C HIS A 851 6.53 5.82 23.12
N GLU A 852 7.04 5.78 24.35
CA GLU A 852 6.71 4.79 25.41
C GLU A 852 5.20 4.50 25.61
N ASP A 853 4.31 5.44 25.28
CA ASP A 853 2.84 5.34 25.43
C ASP A 853 2.07 5.30 24.09
N LEU A 854 2.77 5.23 22.95
CA LEU A 854 2.16 5.22 21.61
C LEU A 854 2.89 4.25 20.69
N SER A 855 2.22 3.14 20.34
CA SER A 855 2.80 2.14 19.44
C SER A 855 2.91 2.65 17.99
N PRO A 856 3.85 2.10 17.19
CA PRO A 856 3.95 2.43 15.76
C PRO A 856 2.62 2.23 15.01
N THR A 857 1.86 1.19 15.37
CA THR A 857 0.56 0.87 14.74
C THR A 857 -0.51 1.90 15.09
N GLU A 858 -0.62 2.32 16.35
CA GLU A 858 -1.57 3.36 16.77
C GLU A 858 -1.27 4.69 16.09
N LEU A 859 0.01 5.06 16.00
CA LEU A 859 0.44 6.26 15.31
C LEU A 859 0.12 6.20 13.80
N ARG A 860 0.35 5.06 13.15
CA ARG A 860 0.01 4.87 11.73
C ARG A 860 -1.48 5.01 11.49
N ASN A 861 -2.30 4.34 12.30
CA ASN A 861 -3.75 4.42 12.19
C ASN A 861 -4.27 5.85 12.42
N ARG A 862 -3.64 6.58 13.35
CA ARG A 862 -3.92 8.00 13.60
C ARG A 862 -3.60 8.86 12.40
N ILE A 863 -2.40 8.72 11.83
CA ILE A 863 -1.96 9.58 10.73
C ILE A 863 -2.80 9.36 9.47
N ASN A 864 -3.17 8.11 9.18
CA ASN A 864 -4.07 7.77 8.08
C ASN A 864 -5.47 8.39 8.22
N THR A 865 -5.88 8.76 9.43
CA THR A 865 -7.21 9.31 9.74
C THR A 865 -7.18 10.82 10.06
N LEU A 866 -6.02 11.48 9.92
CA LEU A 866 -5.91 12.93 10.13
C LEU A 866 -6.76 13.71 9.10
N PRO A 867 -7.53 14.71 9.55
CA PRO A 867 -8.17 15.68 8.66
C PRO A 867 -7.13 16.40 7.79
N SER A 868 -7.54 16.77 6.57
CA SER A 868 -6.67 17.57 5.70
C SER A 868 -6.29 18.90 6.36
N GLY A 869 -4.99 19.19 6.39
CA GLY A 869 -4.42 20.39 7.00
C GLY A 869 -4.06 20.24 8.48
N GLU A 870 -4.49 19.19 9.19
CA GLU A 870 -3.98 18.87 10.52
C GLU A 870 -2.64 18.13 10.44
N TRP A 871 -1.83 18.28 11.48
CA TRP A 871 -0.48 17.73 11.54
C TRP A 871 -0.25 16.98 12.86
N ILE A 872 0.52 15.91 12.83
CA ILE A 872 1.20 15.39 14.01
C ILE A 872 2.60 15.98 14.03
N ALA A 873 2.99 16.54 15.17
CA ALA A 873 4.32 17.09 15.39
C ALA A 873 5.13 16.22 16.35
N GLN A 874 6.33 15.86 15.93
CA GLN A 874 7.41 15.38 16.79
C GLN A 874 8.48 16.48 16.86
N LEU A 875 8.79 16.95 18.07
CA LEU A 875 9.75 18.04 18.30
C LEU A 875 10.99 17.52 19.05
N PRO A 876 12.19 18.07 18.76
CA PRO A 876 13.41 17.72 19.49
C PRO A 876 13.36 18.10 20.96
N SER A 877 14.22 17.47 21.77
CA SER A 877 14.48 17.95 23.14
C SER A 877 15.18 19.32 23.11
N PRO A 878 14.65 20.34 23.81
CA PRO A 878 15.31 21.64 23.95
C PRO A 878 16.56 21.60 24.83
N SER A 879 16.62 20.67 25.79
CA SER A 879 17.71 20.55 26.76
C SER A 879 18.41 19.19 26.68
N PHE A 880 19.74 19.20 26.79
CA PHE A 880 20.55 17.98 26.77
C PHE A 880 20.26 17.10 28.00
N GLY A 881 19.93 15.82 27.77
CA GLY A 881 19.62 14.85 28.83
C GLY A 881 18.15 14.82 29.25
N GLU A 882 17.29 15.62 28.62
CA GLU A 882 15.83 15.57 28.77
C GLU A 882 15.18 14.92 27.56
N THR A 883 14.04 14.25 27.76
CA THR A 883 13.18 13.77 26.67
C THR A 883 12.30 14.92 26.17
N GLY A 884 12.22 15.06 24.85
CA GLY A 884 11.35 16.05 24.20
C GLY A 884 9.88 15.75 24.43
N PRO A 885 8.96 16.65 24.02
CA PRO A 885 7.54 16.37 24.12
C PRO A 885 7.18 15.11 23.30
N PRO A 886 6.31 14.23 23.82
CA PRO A 886 5.77 13.14 23.01
C PRO A 886 5.04 13.69 21.78
N PRO A 887 4.89 12.92 20.70
CA PRO A 887 4.18 13.36 19.51
C PRO A 887 2.76 13.85 19.84
N PHE A 888 2.32 14.94 19.19
CA PHE A 888 1.03 15.55 19.49
C PHE A 888 0.37 16.18 18.26
N SER A 889 -0.94 16.41 18.33
CA SER A 889 -1.74 16.95 17.23
C SER A 889 -1.70 18.48 17.17
N LEU A 890 -1.60 19.02 15.95
CA LEU A 890 -1.56 20.43 15.62
C LEU A 890 -2.66 20.78 14.62
N LYS A 891 -3.41 21.84 14.93
CA LYS A 891 -4.23 22.58 13.98
C LYS A 891 -3.32 23.53 13.16
N PRO A 892 -3.54 23.67 11.84
CA PRO A 892 -2.72 24.57 11.03
C PRO A 892 -2.91 26.03 11.45
N LEU A 893 -1.89 26.84 11.17
CA LEU A 893 -2.01 28.30 11.25
C LEU A 893 -3.05 28.79 10.22
N PRO A 894 -3.75 29.91 10.50
CA PRO A 894 -4.60 30.54 9.49
C PRO A 894 -3.78 30.93 8.25
N ILE A 895 -4.47 31.07 7.12
CA ILE A 895 -3.85 31.57 5.90
C ILE A 895 -3.35 32.99 6.18
N ALA A 896 -2.08 33.26 5.89
CA ALA A 896 -1.44 34.52 6.21
C ALA A 896 -2.17 35.74 5.58
N PRO A 897 -2.28 36.87 6.29
CA PRO A 897 -2.78 38.12 5.72
C PRO A 897 -2.01 38.53 4.46
N GLY A 898 -2.71 39.15 3.51
CA GLY A 898 -2.21 39.47 2.17
C GLY A 898 -2.44 38.35 1.15
N HIS A 899 -2.57 37.09 1.58
CA HIS A 899 -2.90 35.99 0.69
C HIS A 899 -4.30 36.18 0.09
N PRO A 900 -4.53 35.90 -1.22
CA PRO A 900 -5.84 36.07 -1.86
C PRO A 900 -6.98 35.29 -1.19
N GLU A 901 -6.69 34.08 -0.74
CA GLU A 901 -7.64 33.21 0.00
C GLU A 901 -7.68 33.43 1.52
N SER A 902 -6.97 34.43 2.07
CA SER A 902 -7.04 34.73 3.51
C SER A 902 -8.30 35.50 3.87
N ASP A 903 -8.61 35.58 5.16
CA ASP A 903 -9.67 36.47 5.68
C ASP A 903 -9.29 37.96 5.54
N GLN A 904 -8.02 38.27 5.24
CA GLN A 904 -7.47 39.61 5.13
C GLN A 904 -6.59 39.73 3.86
N PRO A 905 -7.16 39.61 2.66
CA PRO A 905 -6.41 39.81 1.42
C PRO A 905 -6.00 41.28 1.27
N LEU A 906 -5.06 41.56 0.37
CA LEU A 906 -4.69 42.95 0.05
C LEU A 906 -5.92 43.74 -0.40
N THR A 907 -6.04 44.98 0.08
CA THR A 907 -7.08 45.90 -0.40
C THR A 907 -6.79 46.33 -1.85
N GLU A 908 -7.80 46.75 -2.62
CA GLU A 908 -7.60 47.19 -4.02
C GLU A 908 -6.42 48.19 -4.18
N PRO A 909 -6.26 49.24 -3.34
CA PRO A 909 -5.12 50.14 -3.46
C PRO A 909 -3.76 49.50 -3.13
N GLN A 910 -3.74 48.52 -2.22
CA GLN A 910 -2.52 47.78 -1.88
C GLN A 910 -2.14 46.81 -3.01
N GLU A 911 -3.10 46.08 -3.57
CA GLU A 911 -2.90 45.19 -4.72
C GLU A 911 -2.40 46.00 -5.93
N ASP A 912 -3.00 47.16 -6.22
CA ASP A 912 -2.55 48.06 -7.28
C ASP A 912 -1.09 48.51 -7.05
N HIS A 913 -0.72 48.88 -5.81
CA HIS A 913 0.65 49.26 -5.49
C HIS A 913 1.63 48.08 -5.58
N PHE A 914 1.21 46.90 -5.12
CA PHE A 914 1.99 45.68 -5.19
C PHE A 914 2.34 45.35 -6.65
N GLU A 915 1.34 45.25 -7.53
CA GLU A 915 1.53 44.88 -8.93
C GLU A 915 2.21 45.97 -9.77
N SER A 916 1.90 47.26 -9.54
CA SER A 916 2.41 48.34 -10.39
C SER A 916 3.72 48.97 -9.92
N VAL A 917 4.12 48.80 -8.65
CA VAL A 917 5.29 49.45 -8.07
C VAL A 917 6.23 48.46 -7.39
N SER A 918 5.77 47.77 -6.35
CA SER A 918 6.66 46.97 -5.49
C SER A 918 7.25 45.76 -6.23
N ARG A 919 6.41 44.97 -6.89
CA ARG A 919 6.83 43.77 -7.62
C ARG A 919 7.74 44.11 -8.82
N PRO A 920 7.40 45.05 -9.72
CA PRO A 920 8.30 45.44 -10.81
C PRO A 920 9.66 45.96 -10.33
N ARG A 921 9.68 46.78 -9.26
CA ARG A 921 10.93 47.32 -8.70
C ARG A 921 11.81 46.22 -8.10
N MET A 922 11.21 45.25 -7.42
CA MET A 922 11.92 44.08 -6.89
C MET A 922 12.53 43.27 -8.04
N VAL A 923 11.75 42.93 -9.08
CA VAL A 923 12.22 42.17 -10.24
C VAL A 923 13.38 42.89 -10.94
N GLU A 924 13.23 44.19 -11.22
CA GLU A 924 14.27 45.00 -11.86
C GLU A 924 15.56 45.01 -11.01
N ARG A 925 15.46 45.16 -9.69
CA ARG A 925 16.62 45.09 -8.78
C ARG A 925 17.29 43.72 -8.85
N THR A 926 16.52 42.64 -8.68
CA THR A 926 17.07 41.28 -8.67
C THR A 926 17.77 40.96 -9.99
N GLN A 927 17.14 41.30 -11.12
CA GLN A 927 17.75 41.10 -12.43
C GLN A 927 19.00 41.95 -12.63
N ALA A 928 18.96 43.23 -12.23
CA ALA A 928 20.09 44.15 -12.43
C ALA A 928 21.31 43.83 -11.58
N GLN A 929 21.13 43.31 -10.36
CA GLN A 929 22.23 43.03 -9.43
C GLN A 929 22.72 41.57 -9.51
N TYR A 930 21.81 40.62 -9.69
CA TYR A 930 22.07 39.20 -9.49
C TYR A 930 21.61 38.31 -10.65
N GLY A 931 20.95 38.88 -11.66
CA GLY A 931 20.51 38.15 -12.84
C GLY A 931 21.56 38.12 -13.95
N LEU A 932 21.58 37.05 -14.74
CA LEU A 932 22.34 37.02 -15.99
C LEU A 932 21.67 37.96 -16.99
N THR A 933 22.42 38.94 -17.50
CA THR A 933 22.01 39.80 -18.61
C THR A 933 21.95 39.00 -19.91
N GLU A 934 20.91 39.19 -20.73
CA GLU A 934 20.84 38.56 -22.06
C GLU A 934 22.12 38.86 -22.83
N PRO A 935 22.71 37.87 -23.52
CA PRO A 935 23.88 38.12 -24.33
C PRO A 935 23.54 39.21 -25.34
N THR A 936 24.30 40.30 -25.33
CA THR A 936 24.30 41.23 -26.46
C THR A 936 24.75 40.41 -27.67
N GLU A 937 24.07 40.50 -28.81
CA GLU A 937 24.32 39.76 -30.07
C GLU A 937 25.74 39.95 -30.69
N SER A 938 26.77 40.24 -29.89
CA SER A 938 28.12 40.61 -30.31
C SER A 938 29.20 39.56 -30.08
N ASP A 939 28.89 38.39 -29.51
CA ASP A 939 29.82 37.26 -29.54
C ASP A 939 29.37 36.27 -30.61
N THR A 940 30.17 36.23 -31.69
CA THR A 940 30.05 35.28 -32.78
C THR A 940 29.88 33.86 -32.24
N ASP A 941 28.73 33.23 -32.49
CA ASP A 941 28.54 31.80 -32.32
C ASP A 941 29.72 31.07 -32.97
N PRO A 942 30.55 30.33 -32.21
CA PRO A 942 31.45 29.36 -32.83
C PRO A 942 30.56 28.35 -33.57
N GLU A 943 30.87 28.09 -34.85
CA GLU A 943 30.15 27.15 -35.71
C GLU A 943 29.60 25.94 -34.91
N GLU A 944 28.29 25.70 -35.01
CA GLU A 944 27.62 24.50 -34.50
C GLU A 944 28.25 23.24 -35.11
N THR A 945 29.29 22.72 -34.48
CA THR A 945 29.74 21.35 -34.69
C THR A 945 29.35 20.56 -33.45
N GLY A 946 28.19 19.89 -33.51
CA GLY A 946 27.83 18.88 -32.53
C GLY A 946 28.91 17.80 -32.46
N TRP A 947 29.09 17.20 -31.28
CA TRP A 947 30.04 16.11 -31.07
C TRP A 947 29.73 14.97 -32.05
N GLY A 948 30.63 14.70 -33.01
CA GLY A 948 30.50 13.58 -33.95
C GLY A 948 29.95 13.86 -35.36
N SER A 949 29.71 15.09 -35.81
CA SER A 949 29.23 15.32 -37.20
C SER A 949 30.33 15.24 -38.28
N THR A 950 30.90 14.06 -38.52
CA THR A 950 31.62 13.77 -39.77
C THR A 950 31.41 12.32 -40.22
N GLY A 951 30.62 12.12 -41.28
CA GLY A 951 30.83 11.00 -42.22
C GLY A 951 29.60 10.17 -42.62
N ALA A 952 28.84 10.64 -43.62
CA ALA A 952 28.28 9.79 -44.69
C ALA A 952 27.76 10.67 -45.84
N GLU A 953 28.64 11.02 -46.79
CA GLU A 953 28.21 11.49 -48.10
C GLU A 953 27.55 10.35 -48.88
N THR A 954 26.28 10.49 -49.23
CA THR A 954 25.75 9.91 -50.48
C THR A 954 25.00 10.98 -51.26
N THR A 955 25.43 11.08 -52.52
CA THR A 955 25.04 12.03 -53.56
C THR A 955 23.56 12.03 -53.91
N GLY A 956 22.97 13.22 -54.07
CA GLY A 956 21.69 13.41 -54.76
C GLY A 956 21.31 14.88 -54.87
N ALA A 957 21.42 15.46 -56.07
CA ALA A 957 21.25 16.88 -56.33
C ALA A 957 19.78 17.35 -56.42
N ALA A 958 19.58 18.57 -55.90
CA ALA A 958 18.69 19.67 -56.35
C ALA A 958 17.16 19.46 -56.36
N ALA A 959 16.42 20.27 -55.59
CA ALA A 959 15.86 21.58 -56.02
C ALA A 959 14.87 22.17 -54.99
N ASP A 960 14.98 23.49 -54.78
CA ASP A 960 13.98 24.51 -54.40
C ASP A 960 12.81 24.19 -53.44
N GLY A 961 12.62 25.07 -52.45
CA GLY A 961 11.29 25.46 -51.99
C GLY A 961 11.20 25.97 -50.55
N ASP A 962 11.20 27.30 -50.41
CA ASP A 962 10.86 28.08 -49.21
C ASP A 962 9.59 27.63 -48.44
N ALA A 963 9.63 27.96 -47.15
CA ALA A 963 8.54 28.49 -46.29
C ALA A 963 7.92 27.58 -45.22
N ALA A 964 8.37 27.85 -43.98
CA ALA A 964 7.60 28.14 -42.77
C ALA A 964 6.38 27.25 -42.43
N THR A 965 6.51 26.52 -41.33
CA THR A 965 5.40 25.97 -40.54
C THR A 965 5.59 26.36 -39.08
N ASP A 966 4.61 27.08 -38.55
CA ASP A 966 4.33 27.18 -37.11
C ASP A 966 3.20 26.17 -36.79
N PRO A 967 3.16 25.56 -35.60
CA PRO A 967 2.48 24.30 -35.33
C PRO A 967 1.13 24.51 -34.66
N THR A 968 0.15 23.67 -34.98
CA THR A 968 -1.00 23.44 -34.10
C THR A 968 -1.51 22.01 -34.23
N GLN A 969 -1.50 21.33 -33.08
CA GLN A 969 -2.52 20.39 -32.60
C GLN A 969 -2.66 19.00 -33.24
N SER A 970 -2.27 18.03 -32.41
CA SER A 970 -3.09 16.91 -31.90
C SER A 970 -3.81 15.98 -32.88
N ALA A 971 -3.50 14.70 -32.74
CA ALA A 971 -4.43 13.60 -32.39
C ALA A 971 -4.01 12.31 -33.12
N PHE A 972 -3.64 11.29 -32.34
CA PHE A 972 -3.43 9.93 -32.82
C PHE A 972 -4.45 9.02 -32.12
N ILE A 973 -5.47 8.58 -32.86
CA ILE A 973 -6.12 7.26 -32.70
C ILE A 973 -6.52 6.76 -34.11
N SER A 974 -6.41 5.44 -34.28
CA SER A 974 -7.08 4.56 -35.26
C SER A 974 -6.25 4.03 -36.44
N GLU A 975 -5.57 2.90 -36.16
CA GLU A 975 -5.88 1.56 -36.68
C GLU A 975 -6.06 1.28 -38.20
N SER A 976 -5.25 0.30 -38.63
CA SER A 976 -5.65 -1.00 -39.22
C SER A 976 -5.56 -1.26 -40.74
N THR A 977 -4.67 -2.21 -41.05
CA THR A 977 -4.81 -3.37 -41.97
C THR A 977 -4.70 -3.16 -43.50
N THR A 978 -3.70 -3.80 -44.14
CA THR A 978 -3.78 -5.18 -44.68
C THR A 978 -2.57 -5.57 -45.56
N LYS A 979 -2.25 -6.87 -45.44
CA LYS A 979 -1.28 -7.76 -46.11
C LYS A 979 -1.10 -7.62 -47.63
N ASP A 980 0.11 -7.96 -48.12
CA ASP A 980 0.29 -9.17 -48.97
C ASP A 980 1.77 -9.55 -49.20
N ALA A 981 1.98 -10.82 -49.54
CA ALA A 981 3.11 -11.67 -49.18
C ALA A 981 4.11 -12.05 -50.30
N SER A 982 5.30 -12.48 -49.87
CA SER A 982 6.19 -13.56 -50.38
C SER A 982 6.82 -13.48 -51.78
N THR A 983 8.14 -13.76 -51.88
CA THR A 983 8.68 -15.14 -52.05
C THR A 983 10.23 -15.15 -52.15
N SER A 984 10.80 -16.07 -51.37
CA SER A 984 12.14 -16.64 -51.20
C SER A 984 12.99 -17.02 -52.43
N THR A 985 14.32 -17.15 -52.25
CA THR A 985 15.09 -18.42 -52.52
C THR A 985 16.59 -18.40 -52.13
N THR A 986 16.92 -19.29 -51.17
CA THR A 986 18.02 -20.32 -51.07
C THR A 986 19.52 -20.02 -50.80
N GLN A 987 20.00 -20.66 -49.70
CA GLN A 987 21.37 -21.06 -49.29
C GLN A 987 22.01 -22.19 -50.18
N PRO A 988 23.04 -23.03 -49.80
CA PRO A 988 24.07 -23.03 -48.70
C PRO A 988 25.52 -23.46 -49.13
N GLY A 989 26.49 -23.47 -48.19
CA GLY A 989 27.53 -24.54 -48.12
C GLY A 989 28.98 -24.22 -47.67
N THR A 990 29.33 -24.76 -46.49
CA THR A 990 30.61 -25.38 -46.01
C THR A 990 31.78 -24.55 -45.43
N ASP A 991 31.95 -24.68 -44.08
CA ASP A 991 33.09 -25.09 -43.24
C ASP A 991 34.55 -24.92 -43.68
N SER A 992 35.41 -24.46 -42.76
CA SER A 992 36.59 -25.20 -42.21
C SER A 992 37.39 -24.37 -41.18
N ASP A 993 37.52 -24.91 -39.97
CA ASP A 993 38.47 -24.61 -38.88
C ASP A 993 39.94 -25.04 -39.25
N PRO A 994 41.05 -24.76 -38.50
CA PRO A 994 41.28 -25.39 -37.17
C PRO A 994 42.32 -24.79 -36.15
N ASP A 995 42.13 -25.22 -34.88
CA ASP A 995 43.06 -25.79 -33.86
C ASP A 995 44.38 -25.13 -33.35
N ALA A 996 44.41 -25.04 -31.99
CA ALA A 996 45.33 -25.66 -31.00
C ALA A 996 46.49 -24.89 -30.30
N ASP A 997 46.43 -24.96 -28.94
CA ASP A 997 47.47 -25.18 -27.90
C ASP A 997 48.64 -24.19 -27.70
N GLU A 998 49.15 -23.87 -26.50
CA GLU A 998 48.97 -24.31 -25.10
C GLU A 998 49.82 -23.38 -24.18
N SER A 999 49.49 -23.30 -22.86
CA SER A 999 50.42 -23.08 -21.70
C SER A 999 51.12 -21.68 -21.54
N GLU A 1000 51.56 -21.14 -20.40
CA GLU A 1000 51.86 -21.60 -19.04
C GLU A 1000 52.21 -20.38 -18.12
N MET A 1001 51.85 -20.46 -16.83
CA MET A 1001 52.62 -20.12 -15.61
C MET A 1001 53.22 -18.71 -15.29
N SER A 1002 52.86 -18.26 -14.08
CA SER A 1002 53.44 -17.30 -13.10
C SER A 1002 54.99 -17.41 -12.85
N PRO A 1003 55.59 -16.80 -11.80
CA PRO A 1003 55.77 -15.38 -11.40
C PRO A 1003 57.26 -15.01 -11.07
N LEU A 1004 57.51 -13.74 -10.67
CA LEU A 1004 58.52 -13.26 -9.70
C LEU A 1004 60.04 -13.20 -10.03
N PHE A 1005 60.67 -12.06 -9.68
CA PHE A 1005 62.04 -11.92 -9.16
C PHE A 1005 61.90 -11.32 -7.73
N GLY A 1006 62.39 -11.87 -6.61
CA GLY A 1006 63.66 -12.56 -6.31
C GLY A 1006 64.61 -11.56 -5.60
N GLN A 1007 65.33 -11.78 -4.49
CA GLN A 1007 66.05 -12.92 -3.88
C GLN A 1007 66.52 -12.44 -2.45
N ALA A 1008 67.03 -13.23 -1.49
CA ALA A 1008 67.92 -14.38 -1.55
C ALA A 1008 68.01 -15.20 -0.22
N THR A 1009 68.22 -16.52 -0.38
CA THR A 1009 69.12 -17.46 0.33
C THR A 1009 68.89 -17.96 1.77
N LYS A 1010 68.46 -19.23 1.85
CA LYS A 1010 69.01 -20.45 2.52
C LYS A 1010 69.78 -20.36 3.86
N ALA A 1011 69.43 -21.24 4.83
CA ALA A 1011 70.05 -22.58 5.01
C ALA A 1011 69.51 -23.34 6.26
N ASP A 1012 68.98 -24.54 6.01
CA ASP A 1012 69.27 -25.88 6.58
C ASP A 1012 69.41 -26.20 8.09
N GLU A 1013 68.74 -27.32 8.43
CA GLU A 1013 69.17 -28.50 9.21
C GLU A 1013 68.86 -28.68 10.72
N GLU A 1014 67.98 -29.68 10.93
CA GLU A 1014 68.09 -30.87 11.81
C GLU A 1014 67.79 -30.88 13.32
N SER A 1015 67.13 -32.00 13.68
CA SER A 1015 67.24 -32.81 14.91
C SER A 1015 66.17 -32.69 16.02
N ALA A 1016 65.14 -33.52 15.85
CA ALA A 1016 64.77 -34.67 16.71
C ALA A 1016 64.69 -34.54 18.25
N GLY A 1017 63.57 -35.04 18.81
CA GLY A 1017 63.46 -35.37 20.24
C GLY A 1017 62.09 -35.82 20.75
N ASP A 1018 61.71 -37.06 20.40
CA ASP A 1018 61.01 -38.06 21.24
C ASP A 1018 59.49 -37.96 21.56
N GLN A 1019 58.74 -38.91 20.96
CA GLN A 1019 57.89 -39.96 21.58
C GLN A 1019 57.04 -39.58 22.82
N THR A 1020 55.78 -39.98 23.01
CA THR A 1020 54.92 -41.04 22.44
C THR A 1020 53.53 -40.85 23.07
N ALA A 1021 52.45 -41.03 22.30
CA ALA A 1021 51.24 -41.78 22.68
C ALA A 1021 50.21 -41.65 21.54
N GLU A 1022 50.32 -42.56 20.60
CA GLU A 1022 49.27 -43.05 19.71
C GLU A 1022 49.08 -44.55 20.09
N PRO A 1023 48.06 -45.33 19.63
CA PRO A 1023 47.32 -45.14 18.37
C PRO A 1023 45.85 -45.68 18.37
N GLU A 1024 45.27 -45.70 17.16
CA GLU A 1024 44.25 -46.63 16.60
C GLU A 1024 42.78 -46.38 16.94
N ASN A 1025 41.96 -45.98 15.95
CA ASN A 1025 41.56 -46.72 14.74
C ASN A 1025 40.97 -45.69 13.75
N GLY A 1026 41.36 -45.57 12.47
CA GLY A 1026 41.34 -46.60 11.42
C GLY A 1026 40.01 -46.53 10.66
N ALA A 1027 39.88 -45.63 9.65
CA ALA A 1027 40.05 -45.93 8.21
C ALA A 1027 38.73 -46.44 7.55
N THR A 1028 38.09 -45.89 6.49
CA THR A 1028 38.35 -44.81 5.49
C THR A 1028 37.06 -44.69 4.58
N PRO A 1029 37.00 -43.91 3.47
CA PRO A 1029 36.60 -42.49 3.29
C PRO A 1029 35.31 -42.27 2.44
N VAL A 1030 34.82 -41.02 2.36
CA VAL A 1030 34.33 -40.38 1.10
C VAL A 1030 34.74 -38.90 1.09
N GLN A 1031 35.14 -38.40 -0.10
CA GLN A 1031 35.77 -37.11 -0.46
C GLN A 1031 34.82 -35.89 -0.34
N GLU A 1032 35.33 -34.73 0.12
CA GLU A 1032 35.62 -33.47 -0.62
C GLU A 1032 34.40 -32.70 -1.18
N SER A 1033 34.07 -31.56 -0.56
CA SER A 1033 33.63 -30.37 -1.29
C SER A 1033 34.51 -29.18 -0.88
N SER A 1034 35.07 -28.55 -1.89
CA SER A 1034 36.11 -27.52 -1.85
C SER A 1034 35.48 -26.14 -1.92
N VAL A 1035 35.45 -25.43 -0.78
CA VAL A 1035 35.17 -23.99 -0.77
C VAL A 1035 36.29 -23.31 0.02
N PRO A 1036 37.09 -22.42 -0.57
CA PRO A 1036 38.23 -21.82 0.10
C PRO A 1036 37.83 -20.50 0.77
N VAL A 1037 36.87 -20.52 1.71
CA VAL A 1037 36.62 -19.35 2.57
C VAL A 1037 37.64 -19.35 3.71
N PRO A 1038 38.47 -18.31 3.89
CA PRO A 1038 39.46 -18.26 4.96
C PRO A 1038 38.82 -18.34 6.35
N ASP A 1039 39.41 -19.11 7.28
CA ASP A 1039 38.90 -19.26 8.65
C ASP A 1039 38.79 -17.92 9.42
N ASP A 1040 39.61 -16.92 9.04
CA ASP A 1040 39.56 -15.58 9.63
C ASP A 1040 38.32 -14.79 9.18
N GLU A 1041 37.86 -14.98 7.93
CA GLU A 1041 36.64 -14.37 7.40
C GLU A 1041 35.38 -14.99 8.04
N LEU A 1042 35.38 -16.32 8.23
CA LEU A 1042 34.31 -17.01 8.98
C LEU A 1042 34.20 -16.50 10.41
N ARG A 1043 35.33 -16.30 11.10
CA ARG A 1043 35.34 -15.74 12.47
C ARG A 1043 34.87 -14.29 12.52
N GLN A 1044 35.24 -13.48 11.55
CA GLN A 1044 34.81 -12.07 11.49
C GLN A 1044 33.31 -11.95 11.27
N ARG A 1045 32.74 -12.80 10.41
CA ARG A 1045 31.30 -12.85 10.11
C ARG A 1045 30.50 -13.72 11.09
N GLY A 1046 31.17 -14.41 12.01
CA GLY A 1046 30.53 -15.34 12.95
C GLY A 1046 29.87 -16.54 12.28
N LEU A 1047 30.34 -16.97 11.11
CA LEU A 1047 29.80 -18.11 10.36
C LEU A 1047 30.52 -19.41 10.74
N SER A 1048 29.78 -20.51 10.77
CA SER A 1048 30.32 -21.86 10.93
C SER A 1048 30.85 -22.40 9.60
N ARG A 1049 31.57 -23.54 9.66
CA ARG A 1049 31.95 -24.25 8.43
C ARG A 1049 30.76 -24.94 7.77
N ASP A 1050 29.76 -25.29 8.56
CA ASP A 1050 28.52 -25.89 8.07
C ASP A 1050 27.65 -24.85 7.35
N ASP A 1051 27.66 -23.60 7.79
CA ASP A 1051 27.01 -22.47 7.10
C ASP A 1051 27.51 -22.32 5.66
N VAL A 1052 28.83 -22.30 5.46
CA VAL A 1052 29.43 -22.19 4.12
C VAL A 1052 29.22 -23.43 3.27
N ARG A 1053 29.27 -24.62 3.87
CA ARG A 1053 28.98 -25.86 3.14
C ARG A 1053 27.52 -25.91 2.69
N PHE A 1054 26.60 -25.45 3.52
CA PHE A 1054 25.18 -25.35 3.20
C PHE A 1054 24.95 -24.33 2.07
N LEU A 1055 25.51 -23.11 2.17
CA LEU A 1055 25.44 -22.13 1.08
C LEU A 1055 25.95 -22.70 -0.25
N ASN A 1056 27.11 -23.36 -0.23
CA ASN A 1056 27.68 -23.96 -1.42
C ASN A 1056 26.77 -25.05 -2.01
N ARG A 1057 26.20 -25.90 -1.15
CA ARG A 1057 25.32 -26.99 -1.59
C ARG A 1057 24.02 -26.44 -2.17
N VAL A 1058 23.43 -25.40 -1.57
CA VAL A 1058 22.25 -24.71 -2.13
C VAL A 1058 22.59 -24.11 -3.50
N LEU A 1059 23.76 -23.48 -3.66
CA LEU A 1059 24.19 -22.93 -4.95
C LEU A 1059 24.41 -24.02 -6.01
N ASP A 1060 25.00 -25.16 -5.63
CA ASP A 1060 25.19 -26.31 -6.52
C ASP A 1060 23.81 -26.87 -6.98
N VAL A 1061 22.79 -26.90 -6.10
CA VAL A 1061 21.41 -27.25 -6.48
C VAL A 1061 20.79 -26.21 -7.42
N MET A 1062 20.99 -24.91 -7.18
CA MET A 1062 20.53 -23.84 -8.08
C MET A 1062 21.15 -23.96 -9.48
N ASN A 1063 22.42 -24.37 -9.57
CA ASN A 1063 23.15 -24.60 -10.82
C ASN A 1063 22.85 -25.96 -11.48
N ARG A 1064 22.02 -26.81 -10.86
CA ARG A 1064 21.76 -28.21 -11.28
C ARG A 1064 23.04 -29.06 -11.34
N GLU A 1065 24.02 -28.77 -10.49
CA GLU A 1065 25.32 -29.46 -10.41
C GLU A 1065 25.40 -30.47 -9.25
N ASP A 1066 24.35 -30.56 -8.45
CA ASP A 1066 24.26 -31.46 -7.31
C ASP A 1066 23.77 -32.86 -7.73
N ASP A 1067 24.59 -33.87 -7.45
CA ASP A 1067 24.30 -35.27 -7.81
C ASP A 1067 23.28 -35.97 -6.88
N GLU A 1068 23.01 -35.42 -5.69
CA GLU A 1068 22.16 -36.04 -4.67
C GLU A 1068 20.83 -35.29 -4.45
N TYR A 1069 20.84 -33.97 -4.62
CA TYR A 1069 19.70 -33.09 -4.45
C TYR A 1069 19.35 -32.37 -5.74
N THR A 1070 18.11 -32.50 -6.19
CA THR A 1070 17.58 -31.78 -7.34
C THR A 1070 16.74 -30.58 -6.90
N LEU A 1071 16.43 -29.67 -7.84
CA LEU A 1071 15.52 -28.54 -7.59
C LEU A 1071 14.13 -28.98 -7.06
N LEU A 1072 13.71 -30.22 -7.32
CA LEU A 1072 12.42 -30.71 -6.86
C LEU A 1072 12.47 -31.32 -5.46
N ASP A 1073 13.66 -31.60 -4.92
CA ASP A 1073 13.79 -32.18 -3.58
C ASP A 1073 13.53 -31.16 -2.48
N ARG A 1074 13.11 -31.65 -1.30
CA ARG A 1074 12.81 -30.78 -0.16
C ARG A 1074 14.13 -30.28 0.44
N MET A 1075 14.47 -29.00 0.22
CA MET A 1075 15.65 -28.38 0.82
C MET A 1075 15.58 -28.29 2.37
N SER A 1076 14.43 -28.58 2.99
CA SER A 1076 14.37 -28.80 4.44
C SER A 1076 15.19 -30.02 4.89
N GLN A 1077 15.25 -31.08 4.06
CA GLN A 1077 16.07 -32.25 4.35
C GLN A 1077 17.56 -31.92 4.19
N LEU A 1078 17.90 -31.11 3.18
CA LEU A 1078 19.25 -30.59 2.98
C LEU A 1078 19.76 -29.80 4.19
N ARG A 1079 18.92 -28.94 4.77
CA ARG A 1079 19.26 -28.20 5.99
C ARG A 1079 19.56 -29.14 7.17
N ASP A 1080 18.78 -30.21 7.31
CA ASP A 1080 18.86 -31.11 8.46
C ASP A 1080 20.12 -32.02 8.44
N GLU A 1081 20.95 -31.96 7.39
CA GLU A 1081 22.25 -32.66 7.29
C GLU A 1081 23.39 -31.93 8.01
N TYR A 1082 23.18 -30.67 8.41
CA TYR A 1082 24.19 -29.82 9.01
C TYR A 1082 23.90 -29.58 10.49
N ASP A 1083 24.79 -30.04 11.36
CA ASP A 1083 24.61 -29.99 12.82
C ASP A 1083 24.84 -28.57 13.38
N ASP A 1084 25.72 -27.78 12.77
CA ASP A 1084 26.09 -26.42 13.22
C ASP A 1084 25.68 -25.33 12.22
N LEU A 1085 24.49 -25.47 11.64
CA LEU A 1085 23.92 -24.53 10.65
C LEU A 1085 23.05 -23.44 11.30
N HIS A 1086 23.32 -22.19 10.97
CA HIS A 1086 22.62 -21.01 11.45
C HIS A 1086 21.93 -20.25 10.30
N VAL A 1087 20.82 -20.81 9.81
CA VAL A 1087 20.04 -20.21 8.70
C VAL A 1087 19.62 -18.76 8.99
N GLU A 1088 19.21 -18.45 10.22
CA GLU A 1088 18.82 -17.08 10.62
C GLU A 1088 19.98 -16.09 10.43
N ARG A 1089 21.21 -16.48 10.77
CA ARG A 1089 22.41 -15.66 10.62
C ARG A 1089 22.79 -15.47 9.15
N LEU A 1090 22.58 -16.49 8.32
CA LEU A 1090 22.79 -16.40 6.87
C LEU A 1090 21.80 -15.43 6.20
N THR A 1091 20.56 -15.40 6.69
CA THR A 1091 19.54 -14.46 6.20
C THR A 1091 19.75 -13.05 6.74
N GLU A 1092 20.14 -12.87 8.01
CA GLU A 1092 20.46 -11.55 8.59
C GLU A 1092 21.67 -10.87 7.94
N GLN A 1093 22.57 -11.64 7.32
CA GLN A 1093 23.75 -11.13 6.60
C GLN A 1093 23.54 -11.06 5.09
N ASP A 1094 22.30 -11.19 4.61
CA ASP A 1094 21.95 -11.15 3.18
C ASP A 1094 22.73 -12.16 2.31
N LEU A 1095 23.14 -13.29 2.89
CA LEU A 1095 23.82 -14.37 2.17
C LEU A 1095 22.83 -15.40 1.61
N LEU A 1096 21.65 -15.53 2.25
CA LEU A 1096 20.65 -16.53 1.93
C LEU A 1096 19.21 -16.03 2.18
N GLU A 1097 18.34 -16.21 1.19
CA GLU A 1097 16.89 -15.96 1.31
C GLU A 1097 16.14 -17.30 1.41
N ALA A 1098 14.99 -17.31 2.11
CA ALA A 1098 14.16 -18.50 2.25
C ALA A 1098 12.74 -18.23 1.75
N ASP A 1099 12.29 -19.02 0.79
CA ASP A 1099 11.00 -18.90 0.12
C ASP A 1099 10.25 -20.23 0.06
N SER A 1100 9.04 -20.24 -0.49
CA SER A 1100 8.28 -21.47 -0.71
C SER A 1100 7.86 -21.64 -2.17
N ALA A 1101 7.93 -22.88 -2.65
CA ALA A 1101 7.43 -23.31 -3.96
C ALA A 1101 6.79 -24.70 -3.85
N ALA A 1102 5.68 -24.94 -4.57
CA ALA A 1102 4.96 -26.22 -4.54
C ALA A 1102 4.65 -26.76 -3.11
N GLY A 1103 4.46 -25.87 -2.13
CA GLY A 1103 4.21 -26.24 -0.72
C GLY A 1103 5.45 -26.77 0.03
N ARG A 1104 6.66 -26.51 -0.48
CA ARG A 1104 7.96 -26.89 0.11
C ARG A 1104 8.80 -25.63 0.33
N LYS A 1105 9.67 -25.64 1.35
CA LYS A 1105 10.59 -24.54 1.65
C LYS A 1105 11.87 -24.69 0.83
N TYR A 1106 12.28 -23.61 0.18
CA TYR A 1106 13.49 -23.50 -0.63
C TYR A 1106 14.38 -22.37 -0.11
N TYR A 1107 15.65 -22.44 -0.45
CA TYR A 1107 16.63 -21.42 -0.13
C TYR A 1107 17.27 -20.89 -1.41
N THR A 1108 17.55 -19.59 -1.47
CA THR A 1108 18.19 -18.90 -2.59
C THR A 1108 19.48 -18.27 -2.10
N VAL A 1109 20.62 -18.59 -2.73
CA VAL A 1109 21.89 -17.93 -2.41
C VAL A 1109 21.93 -16.57 -3.10
N LEU A 1110 22.01 -15.52 -2.29
CA LEU A 1110 22.04 -14.12 -2.71
C LEU A 1110 23.44 -13.72 -3.25
N PRO A 1111 23.57 -12.60 -3.97
CA PRO A 1111 24.86 -12.15 -4.53
C PRO A 1111 26.02 -12.14 -3.51
N ASP A 1112 25.80 -11.62 -2.31
CA ASP A 1112 26.82 -11.59 -1.25
C ASP A 1112 27.23 -13.00 -0.77
N GLY A 1113 26.29 -13.96 -0.80
CA GLY A 1113 26.56 -15.37 -0.54
C GLY A 1113 27.43 -16.02 -1.62
N ARG A 1114 27.23 -15.64 -2.89
CA ARG A 1114 28.03 -16.11 -4.04
C ARG A 1114 29.44 -15.53 -4.01
N ASP A 1115 29.56 -14.25 -3.70
CA ASP A 1115 30.83 -13.56 -3.52
C ASP A 1115 31.64 -14.18 -2.38
N LEU A 1116 30.98 -14.49 -1.25
CA LEU A 1116 31.61 -15.20 -0.13
C LEU A 1116 32.14 -16.58 -0.53
N LEU A 1117 31.40 -17.32 -1.38
CA LEU A 1117 31.82 -18.63 -1.88
C LEU A 1117 32.88 -18.55 -2.99
N GLY A 1118 33.04 -17.40 -3.63
CA GLY A 1118 33.84 -17.25 -4.85
C GLY A 1118 33.30 -18.10 -6.02
N LYS A 1119 31.99 -18.36 -6.04
CA LYS A 1119 31.30 -19.16 -7.05
C LYS A 1119 30.15 -18.36 -7.66
N GLU A 1120 30.07 -18.37 -8.97
CA GLU A 1120 29.01 -17.68 -9.72
C GLU A 1120 27.78 -18.59 -9.91
N LEU A 1121 26.60 -17.97 -9.98
CA LEU A 1121 25.39 -18.64 -10.48
C LEU A 1121 25.51 -18.76 -12.00
N LYS A 1122 25.29 -19.95 -12.55
CA LYS A 1122 25.25 -20.17 -14.00
C LYS A 1122 24.07 -19.42 -14.60
N ALA A 1123 24.34 -18.58 -15.59
CA ALA A 1123 23.34 -17.81 -16.31
C ALA A 1123 23.60 -17.84 -17.82
N GLY A 1124 22.56 -17.63 -18.62
CA GLY A 1124 22.57 -17.73 -20.09
C GLY A 1124 21.63 -18.83 -20.62
N PRO A 1125 21.63 -19.08 -21.95
CA PRO A 1125 20.73 -20.04 -22.57
C PRO A 1125 20.82 -21.42 -21.92
N GLY A 1126 19.67 -21.98 -21.53
CA GLY A 1126 19.60 -23.26 -20.81
C GLY A 1126 19.84 -23.21 -19.29
N ALA A 1127 20.22 -22.06 -18.71
CA ALA A 1127 20.58 -21.93 -17.29
C ALA A 1127 19.81 -20.85 -16.51
N GLY A 1128 19.24 -19.85 -17.19
CA GLY A 1128 18.43 -18.77 -16.62
C GLY A 1128 19.21 -17.49 -16.31
N ASP A 1129 18.66 -16.60 -15.47
CA ASP A 1129 19.21 -15.27 -15.23
C ASP A 1129 20.07 -15.17 -13.96
N LEU A 1130 21.02 -14.22 -13.96
CA LEU A 1130 21.92 -13.97 -12.82
C LEU A 1130 21.18 -13.59 -11.53
N GLY A 1131 19.97 -13.02 -11.64
CA GLY A 1131 19.14 -12.59 -10.50
C GLY A 1131 18.06 -13.58 -10.09
N GLU A 1132 18.00 -14.75 -10.73
CA GLU A 1132 16.86 -15.66 -10.61
C GLU A 1132 16.80 -16.36 -9.24
N LYS A 1133 15.59 -16.41 -8.65
CA LYS A 1133 15.36 -17.08 -7.36
C LYS A 1133 15.07 -18.58 -7.52
N THR A 1134 15.40 -19.37 -6.50
CA THR A 1134 15.16 -20.83 -6.49
C THR A 1134 13.69 -21.21 -6.76
N PRO A 1135 12.66 -20.56 -6.17
CA PRO A 1135 11.25 -20.85 -6.48
C PRO A 1135 10.88 -20.75 -7.96
N HIS A 1136 11.45 -19.79 -8.70
CA HIS A 1136 11.19 -19.63 -10.13
C HIS A 1136 11.89 -20.76 -10.92
N LYS A 1137 13.17 -21.07 -10.63
CA LYS A 1137 13.87 -22.26 -11.17
C LYS A 1137 13.11 -23.57 -10.93
N VAL A 1138 12.41 -23.70 -9.80
CA VAL A 1138 11.52 -24.84 -9.50
C VAL A 1138 10.29 -24.84 -10.42
N GLY A 1139 9.66 -23.69 -10.63
CA GLY A 1139 8.56 -23.52 -11.58
C GLY A 1139 8.95 -23.92 -13.01
N VAL A 1140 10.07 -23.40 -13.50
CA VAL A 1140 10.65 -23.74 -14.81
C VAL A 1140 10.91 -25.25 -14.91
N ARG A 1141 11.48 -25.86 -13.86
CA ARG A 1141 11.73 -27.32 -13.85
C ARG A 1141 10.44 -28.14 -13.87
N LEU A 1142 9.38 -27.70 -13.20
CA LEU A 1142 8.08 -28.37 -13.22
C LEU A 1142 7.43 -28.28 -14.61
N LEU A 1143 7.52 -27.13 -15.27
CA LEU A 1143 7.08 -26.95 -16.65
C LEU A 1143 7.86 -27.84 -17.62
N GLU A 1144 9.19 -27.91 -17.46
CA GLU A 1144 10.06 -28.78 -18.26
C GLU A 1144 9.60 -30.24 -18.21
N LEU A 1145 9.37 -30.77 -17.01
CA LEU A 1145 8.90 -32.15 -16.83
C LEU A 1145 7.47 -32.36 -17.35
N TRP A 1146 6.60 -31.37 -17.22
CA TRP A 1146 5.24 -31.45 -17.71
C TRP A 1146 5.20 -31.51 -19.24
N LEU A 1147 5.99 -30.68 -19.92
CA LEU A 1147 6.12 -30.71 -21.38
C LEU A 1147 6.74 -32.02 -21.89
N GLN A 1148 7.66 -32.63 -21.14
CA GLN A 1148 8.24 -33.93 -21.51
C GLN A 1148 7.21 -35.09 -21.51
N GLN A 1149 6.08 -34.93 -20.81
CA GLN A 1149 5.01 -35.94 -20.78
C GLN A 1149 3.96 -35.74 -21.89
N ARG A 1150 4.10 -34.71 -22.72
CA ARG A 1150 3.18 -34.41 -23.82
C ARG A 1150 3.46 -35.31 -25.03
N ASP A 1151 2.42 -35.95 -25.56
CA ASP A 1151 2.54 -36.85 -26.73
C ASP A 1151 2.97 -36.10 -28.02
N ASP A 1152 2.72 -34.79 -28.07
CA ASP A 1152 3.02 -33.87 -29.16
C ASP A 1152 4.40 -33.20 -29.05
N VAL A 1153 5.16 -33.47 -27.98
CA VAL A 1153 6.48 -32.88 -27.72
C VAL A 1153 7.56 -33.96 -27.72
N VAL A 1154 8.64 -33.76 -28.49
CA VAL A 1154 9.79 -34.67 -28.62
C VAL A 1154 11.05 -34.09 -27.97
N LEU A 1155 11.17 -32.77 -27.92
CA LEU A 1155 12.30 -32.06 -27.29
C LEU A 1155 11.77 -30.93 -26.41
N VAL A 1156 12.36 -30.75 -25.24
CA VAL A 1156 12.05 -29.64 -24.32
C VAL A 1156 13.34 -28.93 -23.95
N GLU A 1157 13.35 -27.61 -24.08
CA GLU A 1157 14.50 -26.76 -23.77
C GLU A 1157 14.09 -25.66 -22.77
N PRO A 1158 14.66 -25.61 -21.56
CA PRO A 1158 14.46 -24.51 -20.63
C PRO A 1158 15.29 -23.28 -21.03
N TYR A 1159 14.83 -22.08 -20.70
CA TYR A 1159 15.46 -20.79 -21.03
C TYR A 1159 15.88 -20.73 -22.51
N TYR A 1160 14.90 -20.97 -23.38
CA TYR A 1160 15.09 -21.05 -24.82
C TYR A 1160 15.07 -19.65 -25.43
N GLU A 1161 16.14 -19.30 -26.14
CA GLU A 1161 16.23 -18.03 -26.89
C GLU A 1161 15.78 -18.26 -28.34
N THR A 1162 14.73 -17.56 -28.75
CA THR A 1162 14.21 -17.57 -30.13
C THR A 1162 15.13 -16.78 -31.07
N ASP A 1163 14.97 -16.97 -32.39
CA ASP A 1163 15.79 -16.31 -33.42
C ASP A 1163 15.73 -14.76 -33.39
N ASP A 1164 14.72 -14.17 -32.75
CA ASP A 1164 14.55 -12.72 -32.57
C ASP A 1164 15.10 -12.19 -31.23
N GLY A 1165 15.73 -13.06 -30.42
CA GLY A 1165 16.36 -12.72 -29.13
C GLY A 1165 15.39 -12.73 -27.94
N THR A 1166 14.17 -13.26 -28.10
CA THR A 1166 13.22 -13.44 -26.99
C THR A 1166 13.57 -14.71 -26.21
N VAL A 1167 13.65 -14.62 -24.87
CA VAL A 1167 13.89 -15.78 -24.01
C VAL A 1167 12.56 -16.26 -23.44
N LEU A 1168 12.27 -17.55 -23.60
CA LEU A 1168 11.13 -18.25 -23.02
C LEU A 1168 11.61 -19.14 -21.86
N ASP A 1169 10.87 -19.17 -20.75
CA ASP A 1169 11.25 -20.01 -19.60
C ASP A 1169 11.34 -21.49 -19.98
N VAL A 1170 10.39 -22.01 -20.76
CA VAL A 1170 10.46 -23.36 -21.33
C VAL A 1170 9.85 -23.42 -22.72
N ALA A 1171 10.53 -24.06 -23.66
CA ALA A 1171 10.06 -24.34 -25.01
C ALA A 1171 9.90 -25.85 -25.26
N GLY A 1172 8.81 -26.26 -25.91
CA GLY A 1172 8.54 -27.63 -26.33
C GLY A 1172 8.42 -27.74 -27.85
N PHE A 1173 9.17 -28.67 -28.45
CA PHE A 1173 9.24 -28.89 -29.90
C PHE A 1173 8.71 -30.26 -30.29
N ASP A 1174 8.07 -30.34 -31.45
CA ASP A 1174 7.58 -31.61 -32.00
C ASP A 1174 8.67 -32.41 -32.75
N ALA A 1175 8.27 -33.49 -33.43
CA ALA A 1175 9.18 -34.35 -34.18
C ALA A 1175 9.79 -33.69 -35.43
N ASP A 1176 9.16 -32.64 -35.95
CA ASP A 1176 9.60 -31.89 -37.13
C ASP A 1176 10.50 -30.70 -36.72
N GLY A 1177 10.60 -30.41 -35.41
CA GLY A 1177 11.42 -29.34 -34.84
C GLY A 1177 10.68 -28.00 -34.73
N ASP A 1178 9.35 -28.02 -34.89
CA ASP A 1178 8.52 -26.83 -34.77
C ASP A 1178 8.15 -26.60 -33.29
N LEU A 1179 8.19 -25.34 -32.84
CA LEU A 1179 7.79 -24.93 -31.49
C LEU A 1179 6.26 -25.11 -31.34
N VAL A 1180 5.85 -26.03 -30.46
CA VAL A 1180 4.44 -26.37 -30.22
C VAL A 1180 3.94 -25.88 -28.86
N TRP A 1181 4.84 -25.71 -27.89
CA TRP A 1181 4.52 -25.18 -26.56
C TRP A 1181 5.53 -24.13 -26.11
N ALA A 1182 5.05 -23.05 -25.50
CA ALA A 1182 5.84 -22.07 -24.76
C ALA A 1182 5.31 -21.97 -23.33
N GLY A 1183 6.18 -22.03 -22.33
CA GLY A 1183 5.82 -22.01 -20.93
C GLY A 1183 6.49 -20.87 -20.19
N GLU A 1184 5.77 -20.28 -19.23
CA GLU A 1184 6.22 -19.18 -18.37
C GLU A 1184 5.92 -19.50 -16.89
N ALA A 1185 6.88 -19.27 -16.00
CA ALA A 1185 6.74 -19.52 -14.57
C ALA A 1185 6.67 -18.20 -13.78
N GLU A 1186 5.56 -17.90 -13.14
CA GLU A 1186 5.36 -16.61 -12.48
C GLU A 1186 5.42 -16.67 -10.95
N LEU A 1187 6.05 -15.63 -10.39
CA LEU A 1187 6.12 -15.35 -8.95
C LEU A 1187 5.45 -14.01 -8.63
N ALA A 1188 5.17 -13.77 -7.35
CA ALA A 1188 4.66 -12.46 -6.92
C ALA A 1188 5.68 -11.36 -7.24
N SER A 1189 5.27 -10.38 -8.05
CA SER A 1189 6.09 -9.25 -8.49
C SER A 1189 5.36 -7.93 -8.25
N ASN A 1190 6.08 -6.91 -7.80
CA ASN A 1190 5.54 -5.56 -7.64
C ASN A 1190 5.44 -4.81 -8.99
N ASN A 1191 5.94 -5.39 -10.08
CA ASN A 1191 5.88 -4.81 -11.41
C ASN A 1191 4.68 -5.36 -12.20
N ARG A 1192 3.56 -4.61 -12.20
CA ARG A 1192 2.35 -4.98 -12.96
C ARG A 1192 2.51 -4.96 -14.48
N HIS A 1193 3.61 -4.43 -15.02
CA HIS A 1193 3.87 -4.39 -16.46
C HIS A 1193 4.59 -5.65 -16.96
N ALA A 1194 5.37 -6.33 -16.10
CA ALA A 1194 6.14 -7.52 -16.51
C ALA A 1194 5.25 -8.64 -17.07
N PRO A 1195 4.15 -9.05 -16.40
CA PRO A 1195 3.31 -10.12 -16.93
C PRO A 1195 2.63 -9.78 -18.27
N VAL A 1196 2.42 -8.49 -18.56
CA VAL A 1196 1.86 -8.05 -19.85
C VAL A 1196 2.91 -8.21 -20.96
N GLU A 1197 4.17 -7.88 -20.68
CA GLU A 1197 5.27 -8.09 -21.61
C GLU A 1197 5.48 -9.59 -21.87
N ASP A 1198 5.42 -10.43 -20.83
CA ASP A 1198 5.57 -11.89 -20.95
C ASP A 1198 4.42 -12.52 -21.75
N TYR A 1199 3.19 -12.03 -21.56
CA TYR A 1199 2.07 -12.41 -22.43
C TYR A 1199 2.30 -12.03 -23.90
N ASP A 1200 2.78 -10.80 -24.16
CA ASP A 1200 3.02 -10.35 -25.53
C ASP A 1200 4.16 -11.15 -26.20
N LYS A 1201 5.17 -11.60 -25.44
CA LYS A 1201 6.21 -12.55 -25.90
C LYS A 1201 5.62 -13.90 -26.28
N LEU A 1202 4.84 -14.52 -25.39
CA LEU A 1202 4.21 -15.82 -25.65
C LEU A 1202 3.22 -15.77 -26.81
N ARG A 1203 2.51 -14.65 -26.97
CA ARG A 1203 1.60 -14.43 -28.10
C ARG A 1203 2.35 -14.28 -29.44
N ALA A 1204 3.58 -13.76 -29.43
CA ALA A 1204 4.36 -13.55 -30.64
C ALA A 1204 4.84 -14.87 -31.25
N VAL A 1205 5.00 -15.92 -30.44
CA VAL A 1205 5.33 -17.27 -30.90
C VAL A 1205 4.07 -18.04 -31.29
N ASN A 1206 4.11 -18.77 -32.41
CA ASN A 1206 2.96 -19.53 -32.90
C ASN A 1206 2.91 -20.93 -32.24
N ALA A 1207 2.70 -20.95 -30.93
CA ALA A 1207 2.68 -22.14 -30.07
C ALA A 1207 1.60 -22.03 -28.99
N ASP A 1208 1.23 -23.14 -28.35
CA ASP A 1208 0.34 -23.12 -27.18
C ASP A 1208 1.08 -22.58 -25.95
N ALA A 1209 0.46 -21.67 -25.19
CA ALA A 1209 1.08 -21.01 -24.05
C ALA A 1209 0.61 -21.58 -22.70
N ILE A 1210 1.53 -22.02 -21.85
CA ILE A 1210 1.24 -22.48 -20.48
C ILE A 1210 1.86 -21.55 -19.44
N TRP A 1211 1.04 -21.07 -18.51
CA TRP A 1211 1.53 -20.32 -17.35
C TRP A 1211 1.49 -21.17 -16.09
N ALA A 1212 2.60 -21.19 -15.36
CA ALA A 1212 2.69 -21.86 -14.07
C ALA A 1212 2.86 -20.82 -12.96
N PHE A 1213 2.01 -20.87 -11.94
CA PHE A 1213 2.05 -19.91 -10.83
C PHE A 1213 2.41 -20.59 -9.51
N ASN A 1214 3.18 -19.89 -8.68
CA ASN A 1214 3.54 -20.42 -7.37
C ASN A 1214 2.32 -20.65 -6.46
N ASN A 1215 1.42 -19.67 -6.43
CA ASN A 1215 0.19 -19.73 -5.67
C ASN A 1215 -0.97 -19.09 -6.46
N ARG A 1216 -2.19 -19.25 -5.94
CA ARG A 1216 -3.41 -18.80 -6.60
C ARG A 1216 -3.53 -17.28 -6.64
N GLU A 1217 -3.03 -16.57 -5.64
CA GLU A 1217 -3.09 -15.11 -5.55
C GLU A 1217 -2.27 -14.49 -6.68
N THR A 1218 -1.03 -14.96 -6.87
CA THR A 1218 -0.19 -14.55 -8.01
C THR A 1218 -0.87 -14.79 -9.36
N ALA A 1219 -1.56 -15.92 -9.51
CA ALA A 1219 -2.30 -16.20 -10.75
C ALA A 1219 -3.41 -15.18 -10.99
N LEU A 1220 -4.16 -14.78 -9.95
CA LEU A 1220 -5.22 -13.79 -10.07
C LEU A 1220 -4.67 -12.39 -10.32
N ASP A 1221 -3.59 -11.99 -9.64
CA ASP A 1221 -2.94 -10.69 -9.85
C ASP A 1221 -2.43 -10.51 -11.28
N VAL A 1222 -1.85 -11.58 -11.86
CA VAL A 1222 -1.41 -11.59 -13.26
C VAL A 1222 -2.61 -11.54 -14.20
N LEU A 1223 -3.64 -12.36 -13.98
CA LEU A 1223 -4.85 -12.35 -14.80
C LEU A 1223 -5.58 -11.00 -14.76
N ASP A 1224 -5.65 -10.34 -13.59
CA ASP A 1224 -6.20 -8.99 -13.46
C ASP A 1224 -5.35 -7.96 -14.22
N SER A 1225 -4.02 -8.08 -14.15
CA SER A 1225 -3.11 -7.20 -14.91
C SER A 1225 -3.28 -7.38 -16.43
N LEU A 1226 -3.48 -8.62 -16.89
CA LEU A 1226 -3.78 -8.91 -18.30
C LEU A 1226 -5.16 -8.40 -18.73
N ALA A 1227 -6.17 -8.48 -17.86
CA ALA A 1227 -7.49 -7.93 -18.14
C ALA A 1227 -7.46 -6.39 -18.21
N ASP A 1228 -6.73 -5.75 -17.30
CA ASP A 1228 -6.54 -4.29 -17.27
C ASP A 1228 -5.79 -3.78 -18.51
N ALA A 1229 -4.90 -4.61 -19.07
CA ALA A 1229 -4.18 -4.34 -20.31
C ALA A 1229 -4.94 -4.81 -21.58
N GLU A 1230 -6.21 -5.20 -21.45
CA GLU A 1230 -7.07 -5.67 -22.55
C GLU A 1230 -6.48 -6.86 -23.33
N ARG A 1231 -5.75 -7.77 -22.65
CA ARG A 1231 -5.17 -9.00 -23.23
C ARG A 1231 -6.06 -10.24 -23.04
N ILE A 1232 -6.99 -10.19 -22.11
CA ILE A 1232 -8.06 -11.17 -21.93
C ILE A 1232 -9.41 -10.44 -21.82
N ASP A 1233 -10.48 -11.10 -22.25
CA ASP A 1233 -11.79 -10.45 -22.44
C ASP A 1233 -12.49 -10.08 -21.12
N GLU A 1234 -12.27 -10.86 -20.05
CA GLU A 1234 -12.93 -10.67 -18.76
C GLU A 1234 -12.01 -11.04 -17.57
N ARG A 1235 -12.21 -10.41 -16.42
CA ARG A 1235 -11.50 -10.75 -15.18
C ARG A 1235 -11.97 -12.08 -14.59
N VAL A 1236 -11.03 -12.92 -14.15
CA VAL A 1236 -11.35 -14.20 -13.49
C VAL A 1236 -11.71 -13.96 -12.03
N SER A 1237 -13.00 -13.94 -11.71
CA SER A 1237 -13.49 -13.67 -10.35
C SER A 1237 -14.51 -14.70 -9.85
N GLY A 1238 -14.91 -14.60 -8.58
CA GLY A 1238 -15.99 -15.40 -8.00
C GLY A 1238 -15.72 -16.91 -8.03
N ARG A 1239 -16.59 -17.68 -8.71
CA ARG A 1239 -16.48 -19.15 -8.78
C ARG A 1239 -15.29 -19.62 -9.62
N ALA A 1240 -14.95 -18.87 -10.68
CA ALA A 1240 -13.82 -19.18 -11.56
C ALA A 1240 -12.48 -19.07 -10.81
N ALA A 1241 -12.37 -18.13 -9.88
CA ALA A 1241 -11.17 -17.89 -9.05
C ALA A 1241 -10.97 -18.87 -7.86
N ARG A 1242 -11.84 -19.86 -7.64
CA ARG A 1242 -11.82 -20.69 -6.40
C ARG A 1242 -10.71 -21.73 -6.33
N SER A 1243 -10.19 -22.18 -7.46
CA SER A 1243 -9.16 -23.21 -7.55
C SER A 1243 -8.42 -23.10 -8.88
N PHE A 1244 -7.19 -23.61 -8.97
CA PHE A 1244 -6.48 -23.69 -10.26
C PHE A 1244 -7.26 -24.48 -11.32
N ALA A 1245 -8.10 -25.45 -10.93
CA ALA A 1245 -8.96 -26.17 -11.87
C ALA A 1245 -10.02 -25.24 -12.47
N THR A 1246 -10.70 -24.44 -11.66
CA THR A 1246 -11.72 -23.50 -12.14
C THR A 1246 -11.14 -22.28 -12.83
N ILE A 1247 -9.92 -21.84 -12.45
CA ILE A 1247 -9.21 -20.76 -13.15
C ILE A 1247 -8.82 -21.26 -14.53
N ARG A 1248 -8.26 -22.46 -14.62
CA ARG A 1248 -7.97 -23.09 -15.92
C ARG A 1248 -9.22 -23.22 -16.78
N ASP A 1249 -10.31 -23.74 -16.23
CA ASP A 1249 -11.55 -23.90 -17.00
C ASP A 1249 -12.07 -22.54 -17.53
N ALA A 1250 -11.83 -21.43 -16.82
CA ALA A 1250 -12.17 -20.08 -17.29
C ALA A 1250 -11.17 -19.54 -18.32
N VAL A 1251 -9.87 -19.83 -18.14
CA VAL A 1251 -8.83 -19.48 -19.12
C VAL A 1251 -9.02 -20.22 -20.44
N ASP A 1252 -9.43 -21.49 -20.39
CA ASP A 1252 -9.72 -22.31 -21.57
C ASP A 1252 -10.91 -21.73 -22.39
N ASP A 1253 -11.76 -20.89 -21.76
CA ASP A 1253 -12.85 -20.16 -22.42
C ASP A 1253 -12.39 -18.81 -23.02
N PHE A 1254 -11.19 -18.31 -22.69
CA PHE A 1254 -10.63 -17.08 -23.27
C PHE A 1254 -10.00 -17.35 -24.64
N ASP A 1255 -10.28 -16.49 -25.64
CA ASP A 1255 -9.61 -16.53 -26.95
C ASP A 1255 -8.24 -15.80 -26.89
N ALA A 1256 -7.35 -16.27 -25.99
CA ALA A 1256 -6.10 -15.60 -25.62
C ALA A 1256 -4.87 -16.39 -26.06
N ALA A 1257 -4.27 -16.02 -27.20
CA ALA A 1257 -3.12 -16.74 -27.78
C ALA A 1257 -1.86 -16.77 -26.89
N GLY A 1258 -1.65 -15.76 -26.03
CA GLY A 1258 -0.54 -15.74 -25.06
C GLY A 1258 -0.82 -16.49 -23.76
N LEU A 1259 -2.00 -17.09 -23.61
CA LEU A 1259 -2.47 -17.73 -22.38
C LEU A 1259 -3.44 -18.88 -22.72
N THR A 1260 -2.92 -19.98 -23.27
CA THR A 1260 -3.73 -21.15 -23.64
C THR A 1260 -4.19 -21.94 -22.42
N THR A 1261 -3.36 -22.05 -21.37
CA THR A 1261 -3.75 -22.76 -20.15
C THR A 1261 -2.91 -22.32 -18.94
N VAL A 1262 -3.42 -22.57 -17.73
CA VAL A 1262 -2.72 -22.22 -16.47
C VAL A 1262 -2.61 -23.38 -15.50
N ARG A 1263 -1.54 -23.42 -14.70
CA ARG A 1263 -1.31 -24.41 -13.65
C ARG A 1263 -0.73 -23.78 -12.39
N GLY A 1264 -1.00 -24.38 -11.24
CA GLY A 1264 -0.26 -24.09 -10.01
C GLY A 1264 0.94 -25.01 -9.86
N PHE A 1265 2.04 -24.55 -9.27
CA PHE A 1265 3.23 -25.37 -9.03
C PHE A 1265 2.91 -26.66 -8.26
N LYS A 1266 2.03 -26.56 -7.24
CA LYS A 1266 1.57 -27.73 -6.47
C LYS A 1266 0.77 -28.72 -7.32
N ASN A 1267 0.00 -28.24 -8.28
CA ASN A 1267 -0.77 -29.08 -9.19
C ASN A 1267 0.15 -29.82 -10.17
N LEU A 1268 1.14 -29.12 -10.75
CA LEU A 1268 2.16 -29.72 -11.61
C LEU A 1268 2.95 -30.80 -10.85
N ASP A 1269 3.43 -30.48 -9.65
CA ASP A 1269 4.17 -31.42 -8.81
C ASP A 1269 3.33 -32.66 -8.44
N GLN A 1270 2.03 -32.51 -8.16
CA GLN A 1270 1.14 -33.64 -7.89
C GLN A 1270 0.84 -34.50 -9.12
N GLU A 1271 0.75 -33.89 -10.29
CA GLU A 1271 0.49 -34.58 -11.56
C GLU A 1271 1.71 -35.39 -12.00
N LEU A 1272 2.91 -34.82 -11.86
CA LEU A 1272 4.19 -35.46 -12.20
C LEU A 1272 4.56 -36.62 -11.27
N ASN A 1273 4.03 -36.63 -10.05
CA ASN A 1273 4.28 -37.67 -9.04
C ASN A 1273 3.19 -38.77 -8.98
N GLN A 1274 2.21 -38.75 -9.88
CA GLN A 1274 1.19 -39.79 -10.08
C GLN A 1274 1.63 -40.81 -11.13
#